data_AF-A0A232FNB2-F1
#
_entry.id   AF-A0A232FNB2-F1
#
_cell.length_a   1.000
_cell.length_b   1.000
_cell.length_c   1.000
_cell.angle_alpha   90.00
_cell.angle_beta   90.00
_cell.angle_gamma   90.00
#
_symmetry.space_group_name_H-M   'P 1'
#
loop_
_entity.id
_entity.type
_entity.pdbx_description
1 polymer ?
#
loop_
_entity_poly.entity_id
_entity_poly.type
_entity_poly.pdbx_seq_one_letter_code
_entity_poly.pdbx_strand_id
1 'polypeptide(L)'
;MKLQNVLLKLFFFTCVQVTHGHFDNFKNEDELSNSMIDILRYCSAPNDSIVLSGNWDYKDVIKLNKVFNFSLPLFLIGLREDFHFKKHKRLKNIYNMTDAVIKKKRYPGANFLIMVHSNSNLSQALNMLRESVLWNHEGVFLIVCKNFEDRCRTAGSFLYLAWSFHILSVTLLCYDDDDVLQVYTFNPFTRLAPKFWNIVEGDREVNDTRWTLLKKSVNDLVNVSYSSICENLNFDKTKNLHGFTLKMGAYVHPKLLSYDPKKTGLRRFGGVNGEISRAIWSHLNATASINFYSKSGFINDNGSLQSSLRDLLKGKIEISMNMNLMREFWKLQSYPHETAGFCMVSRKDSFPCVSSHYYNVFQPGASLFLGVICLSLAVILKYLTNRSLHFAALELVRMIVMIPTLSTPRNPIIKSLFVYFALLMMLLNTYSQSRLTSFDVVPRTNPTIDTDVDLIRSNLMIYGTLSYNELFGTDPRLKDRYRIGKYPECVERLMRGSRIICIAGCYEAKFNAYEGDVLHVSDAIRQFYMSFAVNEYWPFYSKFNEVLRRLSEAGFIRLYRQREAESFLRDLSSKNKDYRGFFQPFWYLWIYGMVVAVVVFSVEMIFYEVKKRLEVLEEIIYLKKYDVARYRLIVRIAKGFALKQVQSMNIGYYFIQVFVLKLLILESLQQKLENNYGRLNRTNELMNTMMSIFEKCLKNESARNVVIAGDDTILIEMISRLVPIRLIKCHENLTEFSDQGEPGNNFIIYASSSLVLSTTLQALKNSIWWNYEGFFLLINQKFGGCEMASTLLHLVWTFNVLSTILLCFNFNRRLEFYTFNPFADFAPKLWRETVSDYGKGKNPWTLFKTSSLSFSHPRICQNLIFDKTRTLKGYTINMGAYVHSFLLEYNPNKTGLDRFGGVNGDITRTVCNHLNATANVKFYLSMGFIDDHGMYQSFLKDLHHRNLDFAMNMNLMRPMWKKQTYPHETSGFCMVSLKDPVTFLEKITLVFPAQTWMWLVIIFIVLIFALKILLKQSLFLATFEFLRMFLNTTISRLSPQDSGRRLFYLVIVVMTMIINAIFQTRLSSINVSTRSHRYIDTMSDLIKSNLFVYGTLSYKELFSDQTVLRHRYQLSEYPDCINRLKRNEQVICLPGCIEARFGAYEGNKFHISSKELMLFSMVFSTREDWPLLSRFNEILRKMSEAGLISFFRRIEARHFKHNPDDRQRAPKISVESLTFGFVLLLAGLSLGIVCLIIEIVTIFAKKYSLKKSLYAKKLLFNKVFMK
;
A
#
# COMPACT_ATOMS: atom_id res chain seq x y z
N MET A 1 5.84 -54.25 45.43
CA MET A 1 5.51 -53.79 44.05
C MET A 1 4.68 -54.79 43.24
N LYS A 2 5.14 -56.00 42.83
CA LYS A 2 4.28 -56.92 42.03
C LYS A 2 2.92 -57.22 42.67
N LEU A 3 2.87 -57.47 43.98
CA LEU A 3 1.64 -57.67 44.76
C LEU A 3 0.65 -56.49 44.67
N GLN A 4 1.17 -55.27 44.49
CA GLN A 4 0.38 -54.03 44.46
C GLN A 4 -0.39 -53.87 43.14
N ASN A 5 0.17 -54.34 42.02
CA ASN A 5 -0.56 -54.42 40.74
C ASN A 5 -1.58 -55.57 40.71
N VAL A 6 -1.42 -56.60 41.54
CA VAL A 6 -2.43 -57.66 41.71
C VAL A 6 -3.59 -57.16 42.57
N LEU A 7 -3.29 -56.52 43.71
CA LEU A 7 -4.29 -55.88 44.57
C LEU A 7 -5.08 -54.78 43.83
N LEU A 8 -4.43 -53.92 43.05
CA LEU A 8 -5.14 -52.87 42.29
C LEU A 8 -6.06 -53.43 41.19
N LYS A 9 -5.70 -54.58 40.58
CA LYS A 9 -6.58 -55.28 39.63
C LYS A 9 -7.75 -55.98 40.32
N LEU A 10 -7.52 -56.61 41.48
CA LEU A 10 -8.58 -57.21 42.30
C LEU A 10 -9.58 -56.15 42.77
N PHE A 11 -9.11 -54.99 43.27
CA PHE A 11 -9.98 -53.89 43.71
C PHE A 11 -10.82 -53.29 42.56
N PHE A 12 -10.29 -53.29 41.33
CA PHE A 12 -11.07 -52.87 40.15
C PHE A 12 -12.11 -53.90 39.71
N PHE A 13 -11.84 -55.21 39.88
CA PHE A 13 -12.81 -56.26 39.55
C PHE A 13 -13.95 -56.35 40.58
N THR A 14 -13.64 -56.32 41.88
CA THR A 14 -14.66 -56.44 42.93
C THR A 14 -15.59 -55.22 42.98
N CYS A 15 -15.09 -54.01 42.72
CA CYS A 15 -15.94 -52.81 42.66
C CYS A 15 -16.90 -52.76 41.46
N VAL A 16 -16.79 -53.64 40.47
CA VAL A 16 -17.72 -53.73 39.33
C VAL A 16 -18.81 -54.79 39.57
N GLN A 17 -18.47 -55.91 40.21
CA GLN A 17 -19.44 -57.00 40.43
C GLN A 17 -20.56 -56.66 41.44
N VAL A 18 -20.36 -55.68 42.33
CA VAL A 18 -21.38 -55.25 43.32
C VAL A 18 -22.54 -54.46 42.67
N THR A 19 -22.49 -54.19 41.36
CA THR A 19 -23.63 -53.63 40.59
C THR A 19 -24.24 -54.58 39.56
N HIS A 20 -24.00 -55.90 39.66
CA HIS A 20 -24.77 -56.90 38.91
C HIS A 20 -26.14 -57.18 39.56
N GLY A 21 -27.04 -56.20 39.44
CA GLY A 21 -28.47 -56.35 39.65
C GLY A 21 -29.20 -55.48 38.63
N HIS A 22 -30.00 -56.11 37.74
CA HIS A 22 -30.61 -55.52 36.54
C HIS A 22 -29.63 -54.96 35.50
N PHE A 23 -29.00 -55.85 34.70
CA PHE A 23 -28.22 -55.44 33.52
C PHE A 23 -28.31 -56.40 32.30
N ASP A 24 -29.31 -57.28 32.26
CA ASP A 24 -29.33 -58.45 31.37
C ASP A 24 -29.73 -58.19 29.90
N ASN A 25 -30.00 -56.94 29.49
CA ASN A 25 -30.51 -56.58 28.16
C ASN A 25 -29.60 -55.64 27.32
N PHE A 26 -28.36 -55.37 27.73
CA PHE A 26 -27.47 -54.43 27.03
C PHE A 26 -26.13 -55.07 26.62
N LYS A 27 -26.11 -55.72 25.44
CA LYS A 27 -24.91 -56.40 24.92
C LYS A 27 -24.16 -55.62 23.82
N ASN A 28 -24.79 -54.62 23.19
CA ASN A 28 -24.23 -53.88 22.05
C ASN A 28 -23.72 -52.46 22.43
N GLU A 29 -24.01 -51.93 23.62
CA GLU A 29 -23.61 -50.55 23.97
C GLU A 29 -22.10 -50.35 24.18
N ASP A 30 -21.33 -51.39 24.50
CA ASP A 30 -19.87 -51.28 24.70
C ASP A 30 -19.11 -50.94 23.41
N GLU A 31 -19.47 -51.55 22.28
CA GLU A 31 -18.80 -51.30 21.00
C GLU A 31 -19.08 -49.88 20.49
N LEU A 32 -20.34 -49.44 20.58
CA LEU A 32 -20.75 -48.07 20.28
C LEU A 32 -20.03 -47.07 21.20
N SER A 33 -20.00 -47.33 22.51
CA SER A 33 -19.38 -46.43 23.50
C SER A 33 -17.87 -46.29 23.28
N ASN A 34 -17.16 -47.39 23.04
CA ASN A 34 -15.73 -47.36 22.74
C ASN A 34 -15.45 -46.63 21.41
N SER A 35 -16.22 -46.92 20.35
CA SER A 35 -16.10 -46.25 19.05
C SER A 35 -16.30 -44.73 19.16
N MET A 36 -17.32 -44.28 19.92
CA MET A 36 -17.56 -42.86 20.19
C MET A 36 -16.41 -42.22 20.97
N ILE A 37 -15.90 -42.90 22.00
CA ILE A 37 -14.80 -42.42 22.84
C ILE A 37 -13.53 -42.25 21.99
N ASP A 38 -13.20 -43.21 21.13
CA ASP A 38 -11.99 -43.15 20.32
C ASP A 38 -12.09 -42.15 19.16
N ILE A 39 -13.23 -42.05 18.46
CA ILE A 39 -13.46 -40.99 17.45
C ILE A 39 -13.27 -39.60 18.09
N LEU A 40 -13.83 -39.35 19.28
CA LEU A 40 -13.63 -38.09 19.99
C LEU A 40 -12.19 -37.92 20.50
N ARG A 41 -11.58 -38.96 21.09
CA ARG A 41 -10.21 -38.92 21.63
C ARG A 41 -9.15 -38.65 20.57
N TYR A 42 -9.33 -39.14 19.35
CA TYR A 42 -8.37 -38.99 18.26
C TYR A 42 -8.67 -37.81 17.32
N CYS A 43 -9.94 -37.44 17.12
CA CYS A 43 -10.32 -36.37 16.18
C CYS A 43 -10.65 -35.02 16.82
N SER A 44 -10.84 -34.93 18.15
CA SER A 44 -10.96 -33.66 18.87
C SER A 44 -9.61 -33.11 19.32
N ALA A 45 -9.39 -31.80 19.21
CA ALA A 45 -8.13 -31.20 19.65
C ALA A 45 -7.97 -31.27 21.20
N PRO A 46 -6.77 -31.58 21.71
CA PRO A 46 -6.57 -32.05 23.10
C PRO A 46 -6.83 -31.03 24.24
N ASN A 47 -7.22 -29.80 23.93
CA ASN A 47 -7.55 -28.77 24.92
C ASN A 47 -8.97 -28.20 24.75
N ASP A 48 -9.74 -28.69 23.76
CA ASP A 48 -11.07 -28.19 23.45
C ASP A 48 -12.13 -28.86 24.32
N SER A 49 -13.17 -28.09 24.69
CA SER A 49 -14.28 -28.63 25.46
C SER A 49 -15.26 -29.41 24.60
N ILE A 50 -15.65 -30.60 25.08
CA ILE A 50 -16.74 -31.39 24.49
C ILE A 50 -18.07 -30.89 25.05
N VAL A 51 -19.02 -30.60 24.17
CA VAL A 51 -20.40 -30.25 24.53
C VAL A 51 -21.30 -31.47 24.29
N LEU A 52 -21.77 -32.09 25.37
CA LEU A 52 -22.74 -33.18 25.34
C LEU A 52 -24.17 -32.64 25.31
N SER A 53 -25.00 -33.13 24.40
CA SER A 53 -26.45 -32.87 24.41
C SER A 53 -27.26 -34.12 24.12
N GLY A 54 -28.48 -34.18 24.66
CA GLY A 54 -29.35 -35.34 24.58
C GLY A 54 -30.42 -35.37 25.67
N ASN A 55 -31.26 -36.41 25.63
CA ASN A 55 -32.27 -36.65 26.66
C ASN A 55 -31.63 -37.42 27.82
N TRP A 56 -31.25 -36.72 28.88
CA TRP A 56 -30.52 -37.27 30.02
C TRP A 56 -31.37 -37.25 31.29
N ASP A 57 -31.43 -38.38 32.01
CA ASP A 57 -31.72 -38.34 33.45
C ASP A 57 -30.43 -38.00 34.23
N TYR A 58 -30.59 -37.56 35.47
CA TYR A 58 -29.50 -37.28 36.40
C TYR A 58 -28.55 -38.49 36.57
N LYS A 59 -29.07 -39.71 36.51
CA LYS A 59 -28.26 -40.95 36.54
C LYS A 59 -27.36 -41.10 35.33
N ASP A 60 -27.83 -40.72 34.13
CA ASP A 60 -27.04 -40.80 32.89
C ASP A 60 -25.94 -39.74 32.87
N VAL A 61 -26.24 -38.53 33.37
CA VAL A 61 -25.23 -37.48 33.57
C VAL A 61 -24.08 -37.97 34.46
N ILE A 62 -24.37 -38.71 35.53
CA ILE A 62 -23.35 -39.30 36.41
C ILE A 62 -22.56 -40.41 35.69
N LYS A 63 -23.22 -41.28 34.91
CA LYS A 63 -22.54 -42.30 34.09
C LYS A 63 -21.59 -41.64 33.08
N LEU A 64 -22.07 -40.68 32.29
CA LEU A 64 -21.28 -39.96 31.29
C LEU A 64 -20.11 -39.21 31.92
N ASN A 65 -20.32 -38.50 33.04
CA ASN A 65 -19.23 -37.87 33.78
C ASN A 65 -18.17 -38.89 34.23
N LYS A 66 -18.55 -40.08 34.72
CA LYS A 66 -17.58 -41.14 35.06
C LYS A 66 -16.79 -41.63 33.85
N VAL A 67 -17.45 -41.86 32.72
CA VAL A 67 -16.82 -42.34 31.46
C VAL A 67 -15.82 -41.34 30.88
N PHE A 68 -16.17 -40.04 30.88
CA PHE A 68 -15.34 -39.00 30.25
C PHE A 68 -14.39 -38.24 31.20
N ASN A 69 -14.39 -38.54 32.51
CA ASN A 69 -13.76 -37.71 33.56
C ASN A 69 -12.22 -37.51 33.48
N PHE A 70 -11.52 -38.25 32.62
CA PHE A 70 -10.07 -38.46 32.75
C PHE A 70 -9.18 -37.54 31.89
N SER A 71 -9.71 -36.61 31.08
CA SER A 71 -8.84 -35.73 30.25
C SER A 71 -9.39 -34.40 29.76
N LEU A 72 -10.70 -34.19 29.61
CA LEU A 72 -11.26 -33.07 28.83
C LEU A 72 -12.34 -32.28 29.61
N PRO A 73 -12.40 -30.95 29.48
CA PRO A 73 -13.49 -30.16 30.04
C PRO A 73 -14.79 -30.43 29.27
N LEU A 74 -15.85 -30.73 30.00
CA LEU A 74 -17.08 -31.29 29.45
C LEU A 74 -18.28 -30.45 29.90
N PHE A 75 -19.10 -30.02 28.94
CA PHE A 75 -20.30 -29.22 29.16
C PHE A 75 -21.55 -30.04 28.81
N LEU A 76 -22.52 -30.13 29.72
CA LEU A 76 -23.75 -30.88 29.54
C LEU A 76 -24.93 -29.93 29.29
N ILE A 77 -25.68 -30.17 28.21
CA ILE A 77 -26.93 -29.48 27.87
C ILE A 77 -28.01 -30.55 27.65
N GLY A 78 -28.78 -30.83 28.70
CA GLY A 78 -29.95 -31.69 28.61
C GLY A 78 -31.12 -31.03 27.86
N LEU A 79 -32.06 -31.82 27.35
CA LEU A 79 -33.25 -31.33 26.64
C LEU A 79 -34.33 -30.67 27.52
N ARG A 80 -34.17 -30.67 28.85
CA ARG A 80 -35.04 -29.98 29.82
C ARG A 80 -34.36 -28.71 30.32
N GLU A 81 -35.11 -27.60 30.44
CA GLU A 81 -34.54 -26.27 30.78
C GLU A 81 -33.82 -26.20 32.15
N ASP A 82 -34.08 -27.18 33.03
CA ASP A 82 -33.64 -27.19 34.43
C ASP A 82 -32.13 -27.43 34.58
N PHE A 83 -31.50 -28.11 33.61
CA PHE A 83 -30.09 -28.47 33.67
C PHE A 83 -29.18 -27.45 32.98
N HIS A 84 -28.50 -26.62 33.78
CA HIS A 84 -27.43 -25.68 33.41
C HIS A 84 -27.78 -24.57 32.39
N PHE A 85 -28.78 -24.75 31.54
CA PHE A 85 -29.01 -23.94 30.35
C PHE A 85 -29.23 -22.45 30.65
N LYS A 86 -29.94 -22.13 31.74
CA LYS A 86 -30.18 -20.76 32.23
C LYS A 86 -28.89 -19.98 32.54
N LYS A 87 -27.75 -20.64 32.81
CA LYS A 87 -26.43 -19.99 32.99
C LYS A 87 -25.67 -19.73 31.68
N HIS A 88 -26.05 -20.41 30.58
CA HIS A 88 -25.36 -20.35 29.29
C HIS A 88 -26.22 -19.76 28.16
N LYS A 89 -27.48 -19.40 28.44
CA LYS A 89 -28.39 -18.78 27.46
C LYS A 89 -27.81 -17.46 26.92
N ARG A 90 -27.80 -17.34 25.60
CA ARG A 90 -27.21 -16.23 24.86
C ARG A 90 -28.08 -14.99 24.99
N LEU A 91 -27.45 -13.83 25.23
CA LEU A 91 -28.17 -12.55 25.28
C LEU A 91 -28.85 -12.28 23.93
N LYS A 92 -30.09 -11.79 23.95
CA LYS A 92 -30.73 -11.24 22.74
C LYS A 92 -29.98 -9.96 22.32
N ASN A 93 -29.96 -9.65 21.03
CA ASN A 93 -29.26 -8.50 20.42
C ASN A 93 -27.72 -8.53 20.52
N ILE A 94 -27.09 -9.65 20.10
CA ILE A 94 -25.63 -9.91 20.17
C ILE A 94 -24.75 -8.85 19.49
N TYR A 95 -25.26 -8.14 18.48
CA TYR A 95 -24.52 -7.10 17.75
C TYR A 95 -24.17 -5.85 18.59
N ASN A 96 -24.54 -5.82 19.87
CA ASN A 96 -24.21 -4.75 20.82
C ASN A 96 -23.47 -5.28 22.08
N MET A 97 -22.62 -6.32 21.94
CA MET A 97 -21.68 -6.72 23.01
C MET A 97 -20.41 -5.89 22.93
N THR A 98 -20.01 -5.26 24.04
CA THR A 98 -18.74 -4.52 24.10
C THR A 98 -17.53 -5.46 24.12
N ASP A 99 -16.40 -4.99 23.62
CA ASP A 99 -15.14 -5.74 23.53
C ASP A 99 -14.67 -6.34 24.89
N ALA A 100 -14.97 -5.67 26.01
CA ALA A 100 -14.73 -6.20 27.36
C ALA A 100 -15.59 -7.43 27.72
N VAL A 101 -16.81 -7.54 27.18
CA VAL A 101 -17.68 -8.72 27.33
C VAL A 101 -17.21 -9.84 26.40
N ILE A 102 -16.76 -9.51 25.19
CA ILE A 102 -16.23 -10.48 24.22
C ILE A 102 -14.93 -11.11 24.74
N LYS A 103 -13.98 -10.30 25.24
CA LYS A 103 -12.70 -10.78 25.81
C LYS A 103 -12.88 -11.64 27.07
N LYS A 104 -13.99 -11.50 27.80
CA LYS A 104 -14.36 -12.41 28.91
C LYS A 104 -15.03 -13.71 28.44
N LYS A 105 -15.46 -13.83 27.17
CA LYS A 105 -16.19 -14.98 26.61
C LYS A 105 -15.34 -15.83 25.65
N ARG A 106 -14.34 -16.50 26.20
CA ARG A 106 -14.06 -17.88 25.75
C ARG A 106 -15.16 -18.78 26.37
N TYR A 107 -15.72 -19.80 25.73
CA TYR A 107 -15.34 -20.50 24.51
C TYR A 107 -16.60 -20.82 23.69
N PRO A 108 -16.60 -20.67 22.34
CA PRO A 108 -17.47 -21.49 21.50
C PRO A 108 -17.03 -22.95 21.61
N GLY A 109 -17.97 -23.91 21.63
CA GLY A 109 -17.62 -25.33 21.62
C GLY A 109 -16.95 -25.72 20.31
N ALA A 110 -15.89 -26.52 20.34
CA ALA A 110 -15.27 -27.03 19.11
C ALA A 110 -15.78 -28.43 18.73
N ASN A 111 -16.22 -29.21 19.73
CA ASN A 111 -16.68 -30.59 19.55
C ASN A 111 -18.02 -30.77 20.26
N PHE A 112 -19.01 -31.29 19.54
CA PHE A 112 -20.36 -31.55 20.03
C PHE A 112 -20.65 -33.04 19.87
N LEU A 113 -21.14 -33.69 20.93
CA LEU A 113 -21.70 -35.04 20.84
C LEU A 113 -23.18 -34.98 21.24
N ILE A 114 -24.05 -35.29 20.28
CA ILE A 114 -25.50 -35.20 20.40
C ILE A 114 -26.10 -36.61 20.30
N MET A 115 -26.72 -37.09 21.38
CA MET A 115 -27.33 -38.42 21.43
C MET A 115 -28.86 -38.30 21.43
N VAL A 116 -29.49 -38.93 20.44
CA VAL A 116 -30.89 -38.68 20.06
C VAL A 116 -31.60 -39.96 19.65
N HIS A 117 -32.93 -39.97 19.80
CA HIS A 117 -33.79 -41.09 19.42
C HIS A 117 -34.71 -40.75 18.22
N SER A 118 -34.70 -39.50 17.74
CA SER A 118 -35.61 -39.01 16.69
C SER A 118 -35.15 -37.67 16.12
N ASN A 119 -35.66 -37.31 14.95
CA ASN A 119 -35.47 -35.97 14.36
C ASN A 119 -36.04 -34.85 15.24
N SER A 120 -37.14 -35.07 15.96
CA SER A 120 -37.68 -34.09 16.91
C SER A 120 -36.68 -33.81 18.05
N ASN A 121 -36.05 -34.85 18.59
CA ASN A 121 -35.05 -34.73 19.64
C ASN A 121 -33.75 -34.05 19.14
N LEU A 122 -33.33 -34.32 17.89
CA LEU A 122 -32.21 -33.56 17.29
C LEU A 122 -32.57 -32.09 17.07
N SER A 123 -33.77 -31.79 16.55
CA SER A 123 -34.22 -30.41 16.35
C SER A 123 -34.27 -29.64 17.66
N GLN A 124 -34.76 -30.26 18.75
CA GLN A 124 -34.74 -29.66 20.08
C GLN A 124 -33.30 -29.44 20.59
N ALA A 125 -32.42 -30.44 20.47
CA ALA A 125 -31.01 -30.34 20.86
C ALA A 125 -30.30 -29.19 20.13
N LEU A 126 -30.44 -29.11 18.80
CA LEU A 126 -29.81 -28.07 17.98
C LEU A 126 -30.37 -26.69 18.25
N ASN A 127 -31.69 -26.55 18.50
CA ASN A 127 -32.28 -25.26 18.90
C ASN A 127 -31.75 -24.79 20.26
N MET A 128 -31.68 -25.67 21.27
CA MET A 128 -31.08 -25.33 22.57
C MET A 128 -29.59 -25.01 22.42
N LEU A 129 -28.82 -25.83 21.71
CA LEU A 129 -27.40 -25.55 21.46
C LEU A 129 -27.20 -24.19 20.78
N ARG A 130 -28.05 -23.81 19.82
CA ARG A 130 -28.01 -22.51 19.11
C ARG A 130 -28.36 -21.31 19.99
N GLU A 131 -29.22 -21.49 20.98
CA GLU A 131 -29.50 -20.49 22.02
C GLU A 131 -28.41 -20.40 23.11
N SER A 132 -27.40 -21.27 23.10
CA SER A 132 -26.27 -21.24 24.06
C SER A 132 -25.12 -20.35 23.60
N VAL A 133 -24.36 -19.78 24.56
CA VAL A 133 -23.04 -19.18 24.28
C VAL A 133 -22.01 -20.19 23.79
N LEU A 134 -22.25 -21.49 23.95
CA LEU A 134 -21.40 -22.57 23.45
C LEU A 134 -21.62 -22.86 21.96
N TRP A 135 -22.63 -22.28 21.28
CA TRP A 135 -22.92 -22.56 19.87
C TRP A 135 -21.74 -22.30 18.94
N ASN A 136 -21.49 -23.23 18.02
CA ASN A 136 -20.50 -23.07 16.97
C ASN A 136 -20.81 -23.99 15.78
N HIS A 137 -21.38 -23.45 14.71
CA HIS A 137 -21.65 -24.20 13.47
C HIS A 137 -20.39 -24.65 12.72
N GLU A 138 -19.23 -24.09 13.09
CA GLU A 138 -17.89 -24.47 12.58
C GLU A 138 -17.22 -25.57 13.42
N GLY A 139 -17.88 -26.06 14.49
CA GLY A 139 -17.38 -27.20 15.28
C GLY A 139 -17.63 -28.55 14.61
N VAL A 140 -17.03 -29.61 15.14
CA VAL A 140 -17.27 -31.00 14.75
C VAL A 140 -18.44 -31.55 15.55
N PHE A 141 -19.46 -32.09 14.86
CA PHE A 141 -20.65 -32.68 15.47
C PHE A 141 -20.67 -34.19 15.26
N LEU A 142 -20.59 -34.96 16.34
CA LEU A 142 -20.89 -36.39 16.35
C LEU A 142 -22.35 -36.56 16.79
N ILE A 143 -23.20 -37.08 15.92
CA ILE A 143 -24.59 -37.41 16.24
C ILE A 143 -24.66 -38.93 16.41
N VAL A 144 -25.39 -39.41 17.42
CA VAL A 144 -25.55 -40.84 17.69
C VAL A 144 -27.04 -41.14 17.81
N CYS A 145 -27.54 -41.98 16.91
CA CYS A 145 -28.91 -42.47 17.00
C CYS A 145 -28.96 -43.62 18.01
N LYS A 146 -29.79 -43.46 19.04
CA LYS A 146 -30.09 -44.48 20.05
C LYS A 146 -31.39 -45.26 19.78
N ASN A 147 -32.16 -44.90 18.74
CA ASN A 147 -33.32 -45.71 18.38
C ASN A 147 -32.89 -46.91 17.54
N PHE A 148 -33.06 -48.11 18.09
CA PHE A 148 -32.78 -49.37 17.41
C PHE A 148 -33.90 -49.78 16.44
N GLU A 149 -35.10 -49.20 16.55
CA GLU A 149 -36.26 -49.56 15.72
C GLU A 149 -36.18 -48.96 14.30
N ASP A 150 -35.81 -47.67 14.18
CA ASP A 150 -35.67 -46.98 12.89
C ASP A 150 -34.41 -47.38 12.10
N ARG A 151 -33.38 -47.89 12.82
CA ARG A 151 -32.03 -48.21 12.30
C ARG A 151 -31.43 -47.03 11.51
N CYS A 152 -30.42 -47.27 10.66
CA CYS A 152 -29.81 -46.24 9.82
C CYS A 152 -30.72 -45.64 8.74
N ARG A 153 -31.96 -46.12 8.55
CA ARG A 153 -32.87 -45.66 7.48
C ARG A 153 -33.18 -44.17 7.57
N THR A 154 -33.16 -43.61 8.77
CA THR A 154 -33.38 -42.18 9.02
C THR A 154 -32.14 -41.30 8.81
N ALA A 155 -30.97 -41.87 8.48
CA ALA A 155 -29.68 -41.16 8.45
C ALA A 155 -29.67 -39.91 7.56
N GLY A 156 -30.27 -40.00 6.37
CA GLY A 156 -30.40 -38.87 5.45
C GLY A 156 -31.14 -37.68 6.07
N SER A 157 -32.27 -37.96 6.76
CA SER A 157 -33.09 -36.94 7.41
C SER A 157 -32.40 -36.26 8.61
N PHE A 158 -31.69 -37.02 9.46
CA PHE A 158 -30.91 -36.47 10.59
C PHE A 158 -29.79 -35.53 10.09
N LEU A 159 -29.09 -35.93 9.02
CA LEU A 159 -27.99 -35.15 8.45
C LEU A 159 -28.48 -33.93 7.66
N TYR A 160 -29.62 -34.03 6.96
CA TYR A 160 -30.28 -32.89 6.32
C TYR A 160 -30.80 -31.88 7.37
N LEU A 161 -31.33 -32.35 8.50
CA LEU A 161 -31.70 -31.49 9.63
C LEU A 161 -30.48 -30.76 10.20
N ALA A 162 -29.34 -31.44 10.38
CA ALA A 162 -28.08 -30.80 10.79
C ALA A 162 -27.62 -29.73 9.76
N TRP A 163 -27.77 -30.00 8.46
CA TRP A 163 -27.49 -29.03 7.39
C TRP A 163 -28.39 -27.79 7.45
N SER A 164 -29.66 -27.92 7.85
CA SER A 164 -30.55 -26.76 8.02
C SER A 164 -30.14 -25.82 9.18
N PHE A 165 -29.31 -26.30 10.11
CA PHE A 165 -28.64 -25.49 11.13
C PHE A 165 -27.27 -24.95 10.66
N HIS A 166 -26.94 -25.10 9.38
CA HIS A 166 -25.68 -24.72 8.72
C HIS A 166 -24.43 -25.45 9.23
N ILE A 167 -24.59 -26.66 9.79
CA ILE A 167 -23.47 -27.50 10.22
C ILE A 167 -22.91 -28.25 9.01
N LEU A 168 -21.61 -28.07 8.70
CA LEU A 168 -20.92 -28.85 7.65
C LEU A 168 -20.16 -30.05 8.20
N SER A 169 -19.47 -29.88 9.33
CA SER A 169 -18.66 -30.92 9.96
C SER A 169 -19.53 -31.74 10.90
N VAL A 170 -20.26 -32.70 10.33
CA VAL A 170 -21.15 -33.59 11.08
C VAL A 170 -21.04 -35.02 10.59
N THR A 171 -21.03 -35.94 11.55
CA THR A 171 -20.88 -37.38 11.38
C THR A 171 -21.95 -38.05 12.24
N LEU A 172 -22.72 -38.96 11.65
CA LEU A 172 -23.78 -39.72 12.32
C LEU A 172 -23.31 -41.17 12.53
N LEU A 173 -23.55 -41.72 13.72
CA LEU A 173 -23.43 -43.14 14.03
C LEU A 173 -24.82 -43.77 14.23
N CYS A 174 -25.03 -44.92 13.60
CA CYS A 174 -26.25 -45.73 13.70
C CYS A 174 -25.93 -47.19 13.33
N TYR A 175 -26.80 -48.12 13.72
CA TYR A 175 -26.76 -49.51 13.28
C TYR A 175 -27.61 -49.70 12.01
N ASP A 176 -27.06 -50.35 10.98
CA ASP A 176 -27.75 -50.66 9.72
C ASP A 176 -28.68 -51.88 9.86
N ASP A 177 -29.35 -52.28 8.79
CA ASP A 177 -30.28 -53.43 8.82
C ASP A 177 -29.65 -54.80 9.15
N ASP A 178 -28.33 -54.93 9.04
CA ASP A 178 -27.54 -56.11 9.43
C ASP A 178 -26.96 -56.01 10.86
N ASP A 179 -27.42 -55.06 11.69
CA ASP A 179 -26.86 -54.69 12.99
C ASP A 179 -25.35 -54.33 12.97
N VAL A 180 -24.83 -53.96 11.79
CA VAL A 180 -23.46 -53.44 11.62
C VAL A 180 -23.43 -51.94 11.92
N LEU A 181 -22.49 -51.50 12.76
CA LEU A 181 -22.30 -50.08 13.07
C LEU A 181 -21.74 -49.32 11.84
N GLN A 182 -22.49 -48.32 11.38
CA GLN A 182 -22.15 -47.50 10.22
C GLN A 182 -21.90 -46.05 10.62
N VAL A 183 -21.06 -45.39 9.82
CA VAL A 183 -20.78 -43.97 9.86
C VAL A 183 -21.39 -43.31 8.63
N TYR A 184 -22.19 -42.26 8.82
CA TYR A 184 -22.78 -41.47 7.75
C TYR A 184 -22.33 -40.00 7.84
N THR A 185 -22.11 -39.36 6.69
CA THR A 185 -21.98 -37.89 6.55
C THR A 185 -22.57 -37.46 5.21
N PHE A 186 -22.57 -36.17 4.89
CA PHE A 186 -23.09 -35.67 3.61
C PHE A 186 -22.15 -34.68 2.93
N ASN A 187 -22.28 -34.55 1.61
CA ASN A 187 -21.74 -33.47 0.82
C ASN A 187 -22.90 -32.65 0.21
N PRO A 188 -23.11 -31.38 0.61
CA PRO A 188 -24.25 -30.60 0.12
C PRO A 188 -24.01 -29.92 -1.23
N PHE A 189 -22.79 -30.00 -1.79
CA PHE A 189 -22.40 -29.21 -2.97
C PHE A 189 -22.19 -30.04 -4.23
N THR A 190 -21.94 -31.35 -4.10
CA THR A 190 -21.59 -32.22 -5.22
C THR A 190 -21.85 -33.69 -4.93
N ARG A 191 -22.13 -34.45 -6.00
CA ARG A 191 -22.27 -35.92 -6.01
C ARG A 191 -20.93 -36.67 -5.98
N LEU A 192 -19.83 -35.97 -5.73
CA LEU A 192 -18.49 -36.56 -5.63
C LEU A 192 -18.16 -36.87 -4.17
N ALA A 193 -17.94 -38.15 -3.90
CA ALA A 193 -17.34 -38.64 -2.67
C ALA A 193 -15.80 -38.60 -2.75
N PRO A 194 -15.08 -38.30 -1.64
CA PRO A 194 -13.68 -38.69 -1.49
C PRO A 194 -13.54 -40.22 -1.56
N LYS A 195 -12.42 -40.76 -2.06
CA LYS A 195 -12.18 -42.22 -2.24
C LYS A 195 -12.41 -43.11 -1.01
N PHE A 196 -12.45 -42.53 0.18
CA PHE A 196 -12.71 -43.21 1.46
C PHE A 196 -14.21 -43.50 1.70
N TRP A 197 -15.10 -42.70 1.11
CA TRP A 197 -16.54 -42.71 1.34
C TRP A 197 -17.29 -43.40 0.21
N ASN A 198 -18.26 -44.25 0.54
CA ASN A 198 -19.20 -44.81 -0.42
C ASN A 198 -20.41 -43.85 -0.56
N ILE A 199 -20.94 -43.70 -1.77
CA ILE A 199 -22.18 -42.93 -2.00
C ILE A 199 -23.39 -43.82 -1.67
N VAL A 200 -24.44 -43.25 -1.08
CA VAL A 200 -25.72 -43.95 -0.90
C VAL A 200 -26.61 -43.69 -2.11
N GLU A 201 -26.79 -44.70 -2.96
CA GLU A 201 -27.69 -44.63 -4.11
C GLU A 201 -29.12 -45.00 -3.70
N GLY A 202 -29.96 -44.01 -3.41
CA GLY A 202 -31.38 -44.23 -3.09
C GLY A 202 -32.15 -42.96 -2.72
N ASP A 203 -31.57 -42.11 -1.87
CA ASP A 203 -32.26 -40.97 -1.22
C ASP A 203 -32.68 -39.87 -2.22
N ARG A 204 -33.87 -40.02 -2.81
CA ARG A 204 -34.51 -39.03 -3.69
C ARG A 204 -35.40 -38.02 -2.96
N GLU A 205 -35.56 -38.12 -1.64
CA GLU A 205 -36.53 -37.33 -0.87
C GLU A 205 -36.23 -35.82 -0.83
N VAL A 206 -34.98 -35.42 -1.10
CA VAL A 206 -34.55 -34.02 -1.07
C VAL A 206 -34.52 -33.44 -2.49
N ASN A 207 -35.38 -32.46 -2.77
CA ASN A 207 -35.45 -31.74 -4.06
C ASN A 207 -34.16 -30.97 -4.46
N ASP A 208 -33.12 -30.96 -3.62
CA ASP A 208 -31.81 -30.40 -3.97
C ASP A 208 -30.93 -31.44 -4.65
N THR A 209 -30.90 -31.39 -5.98
CA THR A 209 -30.16 -32.28 -6.88
C THR A 209 -28.65 -32.46 -6.59
N ARG A 210 -28.04 -31.67 -5.69
CA ARG A 210 -26.60 -31.70 -5.38
C ARG A 210 -26.25 -32.28 -4.01
N TRP A 211 -27.22 -32.39 -3.10
CA TRP A 211 -26.99 -32.97 -1.78
C TRP A 211 -26.80 -34.48 -1.90
N THR A 212 -25.78 -35.03 -1.21
CA THR A 212 -25.34 -36.42 -1.39
C THR A 212 -25.00 -37.05 -0.05
N LEU A 213 -25.68 -38.14 0.30
CA LEU A 213 -25.39 -38.95 1.48
C LEU A 213 -24.19 -39.88 1.21
N LEU A 214 -23.29 -39.97 2.20
CA LEU A 214 -22.06 -40.76 2.18
C LEU A 214 -22.06 -41.72 3.36
N LYS A 215 -21.69 -43.00 3.15
CA LYS A 215 -21.59 -44.00 4.23
C LYS A 215 -20.28 -44.79 4.23
N LYS A 216 -19.92 -45.31 5.39
CA LYS A 216 -18.76 -46.19 5.61
C LYS A 216 -18.96 -47.06 6.86
N SER A 217 -18.60 -48.34 6.81
CA SER A 217 -18.67 -49.22 7.99
C SER A 217 -17.62 -48.83 9.01
N VAL A 218 -17.92 -48.91 10.32
CA VAL A 218 -16.91 -48.72 11.37
C VAL A 218 -15.81 -49.78 11.28
N ASN A 219 -16.14 -51.00 10.83
CA ASN A 219 -15.16 -52.08 10.69
C ASN A 219 -14.10 -51.77 9.62
N ASP A 220 -14.44 -51.00 8.58
CA ASP A 220 -13.47 -50.52 7.59
C ASP A 220 -12.47 -49.50 8.17
N LEU A 221 -12.81 -48.84 9.29
CA LEU A 221 -11.96 -47.84 9.93
C LEU A 221 -10.83 -48.46 10.74
N VAL A 222 -11.06 -49.66 11.31
CA VAL A 222 -10.11 -50.34 12.23
C VAL A 222 -8.74 -50.58 11.58
N ASN A 223 -8.70 -50.73 10.25
CA ASN A 223 -7.48 -50.97 9.47
C ASN A 223 -6.78 -49.68 8.97
N VAL A 224 -7.24 -48.49 9.37
CA VAL A 224 -6.73 -47.19 8.89
C VAL A 224 -6.05 -46.41 10.02
N SER A 225 -4.94 -45.71 9.73
CA SER A 225 -4.27 -44.90 10.77
C SER A 225 -5.16 -43.74 11.27
N TYR A 226 -5.22 -43.54 12.59
CA TYR A 226 -6.14 -42.57 13.22
C TYR A 226 -6.07 -41.14 12.66
N SER A 227 -4.89 -40.60 12.32
CA SER A 227 -4.80 -39.27 11.69
C SER A 227 -5.55 -39.22 10.35
N SER A 228 -5.32 -40.21 9.50
CA SER A 228 -6.03 -40.38 8.23
C SER A 228 -7.52 -40.73 8.39
N ILE A 229 -7.97 -41.34 9.50
CA ILE A 229 -9.41 -41.45 9.80
C ILE A 229 -9.98 -40.04 10.00
N CYS A 230 -9.39 -39.25 10.89
CA CYS A 230 -9.88 -37.91 11.22
C CYS A 230 -9.87 -36.95 10.03
N GLU A 231 -8.85 -36.99 9.17
CA GLU A 231 -8.80 -36.22 7.91
C GLU A 231 -9.89 -36.63 6.91
N ASN A 232 -10.22 -37.91 6.81
CA ASN A 232 -11.27 -38.39 5.91
C ASN A 232 -12.68 -38.19 6.48
N LEU A 233 -12.86 -38.24 7.80
CA LEU A 233 -14.13 -37.90 8.46
C LEU A 233 -14.42 -36.38 8.36
N ASN A 234 -13.45 -35.54 8.71
CA ASN A 234 -13.59 -34.08 8.75
C ASN A 234 -13.06 -33.39 7.46
N PHE A 235 -13.25 -34.01 6.30
CA PHE A 235 -12.70 -33.51 5.04
C PHE A 235 -13.25 -32.12 4.66
N ASP A 236 -12.42 -31.26 4.02
CA ASP A 236 -12.82 -29.90 3.62
C ASP A 236 -13.84 -29.91 2.46
N LYS A 237 -15.12 -30.02 2.83
CA LYS A 237 -16.29 -29.90 1.95
C LYS A 237 -16.36 -28.56 1.21
N THR A 238 -15.64 -27.52 1.66
CA THR A 238 -15.68 -26.17 1.06
C THR A 238 -14.59 -25.92 0.02
N LYS A 239 -13.68 -26.86 -0.21
CA LYS A 239 -12.54 -26.75 -1.12
C LYS A 239 -12.92 -26.48 -2.59
N ASN A 240 -14.08 -26.97 -3.04
CA ASN A 240 -14.67 -26.70 -4.35
C ASN A 240 -16.18 -26.77 -4.19
N LEU A 241 -16.90 -25.70 -4.56
CA LEU A 241 -18.34 -25.60 -4.34
C LEU A 241 -19.17 -26.04 -5.56
N HIS A 242 -18.54 -26.58 -6.62
CA HIS A 242 -19.19 -27.21 -7.77
C HIS A 242 -20.38 -26.40 -8.36
N GLY A 243 -20.19 -25.08 -8.45
CA GLY A 243 -21.16 -24.13 -8.96
C GLY A 243 -22.30 -23.78 -8.01
N PHE A 244 -22.21 -24.07 -6.70
CA PHE A 244 -23.22 -23.74 -5.68
C PHE A 244 -23.56 -22.23 -5.71
N THR A 245 -24.84 -21.91 -5.55
CA THR A 245 -25.37 -20.55 -5.75
C THR A 245 -25.50 -19.80 -4.42
N LEU A 246 -24.49 -19.02 -4.08
CA LEU A 246 -24.48 -18.17 -2.89
C LEU A 246 -25.47 -17.01 -3.02
N LYS A 247 -26.19 -16.67 -1.94
CA LYS A 247 -27.15 -15.55 -1.89
C LYS A 247 -26.43 -14.29 -1.40
N MET A 248 -26.06 -13.39 -2.30
CA MET A 248 -25.30 -12.19 -1.96
C MET A 248 -26.16 -10.93 -1.97
N GLY A 249 -25.85 -9.96 -1.11
CA GLY A 249 -26.41 -8.61 -1.17
C GLY A 249 -25.44 -7.63 -1.82
N ALA A 250 -25.92 -6.84 -2.78
CA ALA A 250 -25.13 -5.81 -3.45
C ALA A 250 -25.82 -4.44 -3.40
N TYR A 251 -25.17 -3.48 -2.74
CA TYR A 251 -25.41 -2.05 -2.94
C TYR A 251 -24.51 -1.60 -4.11
N VAL A 252 -25.10 -1.44 -5.29
CA VAL A 252 -24.35 -1.03 -6.49
C VAL A 252 -23.88 0.41 -6.30
N HIS A 253 -22.57 0.60 -6.33
CA HIS A 253 -21.94 1.91 -6.25
C HIS A 253 -21.08 2.13 -7.50
N PRO A 254 -21.28 3.19 -8.31
CA PRO A 254 -20.74 3.29 -9.68
C PRO A 254 -19.23 3.11 -9.85
N LYS A 255 -18.47 3.20 -8.76
CA LYS A 255 -17.01 3.03 -8.69
C LYS A 255 -16.68 1.73 -7.92
N LEU A 256 -16.74 1.80 -6.58
CA LEU A 256 -16.42 0.73 -5.63
C LEU A 256 -17.06 -0.65 -5.87
N LEU A 257 -18.30 -0.72 -6.40
CA LEU A 257 -18.98 -1.97 -6.79
C LEU A 257 -19.85 -1.67 -8.02
N SER A 258 -19.20 -1.48 -9.16
CA SER A 258 -19.87 -1.18 -10.41
C SER A 258 -20.58 -2.41 -10.98
N TYR A 259 -21.65 -2.19 -11.75
CA TYR A 259 -22.47 -3.26 -12.32
C TYR A 259 -22.65 -3.05 -13.83
N ASP A 260 -22.28 -4.06 -14.62
CA ASP A 260 -22.45 -4.13 -16.07
C ASP A 260 -23.44 -5.25 -16.43
N PRO A 261 -24.68 -4.92 -16.83
CA PRO A 261 -25.70 -5.93 -17.16
C PRO A 261 -25.37 -6.75 -18.41
N LYS A 262 -24.46 -6.27 -19.29
CA LYS A 262 -24.13 -6.96 -20.56
C LYS A 262 -23.25 -8.20 -20.35
N LYS A 263 -22.57 -8.30 -19.21
CA LYS A 263 -21.72 -9.45 -18.86
C LYS A 263 -22.55 -10.55 -18.17
N THR A 264 -21.95 -11.71 -17.91
CA THR A 264 -22.59 -12.86 -17.26
C THR A 264 -21.90 -13.26 -15.95
N GLY A 265 -22.66 -13.86 -15.03
CA GLY A 265 -22.18 -14.26 -13.70
C GLY A 265 -21.51 -13.13 -12.92
N LEU A 266 -20.49 -13.47 -12.13
CA LEU A 266 -19.73 -12.49 -11.34
C LEU A 266 -18.90 -11.51 -12.20
N ARG A 267 -18.71 -11.75 -13.51
CA ARG A 267 -18.06 -10.78 -14.41
C ARG A 267 -18.91 -9.52 -14.62
N ARG A 268 -20.18 -9.52 -14.21
CA ARG A 268 -21.04 -8.32 -14.12
C ARG A 268 -20.54 -7.28 -13.12
N PHE A 269 -19.69 -7.65 -12.15
CA PHE A 269 -19.28 -6.76 -11.07
C PHE A 269 -17.83 -6.28 -11.25
N GLY A 270 -17.63 -4.98 -11.10
CA GLY A 270 -16.34 -4.30 -11.14
C GLY A 270 -16.11 -3.43 -9.90
N GLY A 271 -15.03 -2.65 -9.92
CA GLY A 271 -14.50 -1.97 -8.71
C GLY A 271 -13.85 -2.97 -7.74
N VAL A 272 -13.16 -2.46 -6.72
CA VAL A 272 -12.43 -3.32 -5.76
C VAL A 272 -13.30 -4.42 -5.15
N ASN A 273 -14.55 -4.13 -4.77
CA ASN A 273 -15.45 -5.12 -4.17
C ASN A 273 -15.83 -6.24 -5.17
N GLY A 274 -16.07 -5.87 -6.44
CA GLY A 274 -16.40 -6.82 -7.51
C GLY A 274 -15.21 -7.71 -7.87
N GLU A 275 -14.01 -7.13 -7.95
CA GLU A 275 -12.76 -7.86 -8.20
C GLU A 275 -12.43 -8.87 -7.08
N ILE A 276 -12.49 -8.46 -5.80
CA ILE A 276 -12.27 -9.37 -4.67
C ILE A 276 -13.31 -10.51 -4.66
N SER A 277 -14.60 -10.16 -4.82
CA SER A 277 -15.69 -11.15 -4.89
C SER A 277 -15.45 -12.14 -6.04
N ARG A 278 -15.10 -11.63 -7.23
CA ARG A 278 -14.82 -12.47 -8.39
C ARG A 278 -13.62 -13.38 -8.15
N ALA A 279 -12.54 -12.90 -7.54
CA ALA A 279 -11.37 -13.71 -7.25
C ALA A 279 -11.68 -14.88 -6.30
N ILE A 280 -12.32 -14.59 -5.15
CA ILE A 280 -12.66 -15.60 -4.14
C ILE A 280 -13.62 -16.65 -4.70
N TRP A 281 -14.73 -16.21 -5.30
CA TRP A 281 -15.78 -17.13 -5.74
C TRP A 281 -15.44 -17.88 -7.04
N SER A 282 -14.56 -17.34 -7.88
CA SER A 282 -14.01 -18.12 -9.01
C SER A 282 -13.02 -19.18 -8.53
N HIS A 283 -12.21 -18.88 -7.51
CA HIS A 283 -11.29 -19.86 -6.90
C HIS A 283 -12.04 -21.02 -6.20
N LEU A 284 -13.11 -20.70 -5.48
CA LEU A 284 -13.97 -21.70 -4.82
C LEU A 284 -15.00 -22.35 -5.78
N ASN A 285 -15.01 -21.98 -7.07
CA ASN A 285 -15.95 -22.47 -8.08
C ASN A 285 -17.43 -22.33 -7.65
N ALA A 286 -17.82 -21.13 -7.24
CA ALA A 286 -19.17 -20.79 -6.80
C ALA A 286 -19.87 -19.84 -7.78
N THR A 287 -21.21 -19.89 -7.80
CA THR A 287 -22.06 -18.92 -8.49
C THR A 287 -22.77 -18.01 -7.48
N ALA A 288 -23.45 -16.97 -7.96
CA ALA A 288 -24.06 -15.95 -7.11
C ALA A 288 -25.47 -15.57 -7.59
N SER A 289 -26.45 -15.68 -6.69
CA SER A 289 -27.75 -15.02 -6.78
C SER A 289 -27.69 -13.72 -5.98
N ILE A 290 -28.14 -12.60 -6.54
CA ILE A 290 -27.78 -11.27 -6.03
C ILE A 290 -29.01 -10.41 -5.79
N ASN A 291 -29.21 -10.05 -4.51
CA ASN A 291 -30.24 -9.12 -4.08
C ASN A 291 -29.68 -7.70 -4.11
N PHE A 292 -30.32 -6.81 -4.86
CA PHE A 292 -29.89 -5.41 -4.99
C PHE A 292 -30.50 -4.53 -3.89
N TYR A 293 -29.67 -3.70 -3.26
CA TYR A 293 -30.07 -2.79 -2.18
C TYR A 293 -29.84 -1.32 -2.59
N SER A 294 -30.75 -0.43 -2.19
CA SER A 294 -30.69 1.01 -2.49
C SER A 294 -29.89 1.84 -1.47
N LYS A 295 -29.46 1.21 -0.36
CA LYS A 295 -28.62 1.80 0.69
C LYS A 295 -27.67 0.73 1.23
N SER A 296 -26.50 1.12 1.71
CA SER A 296 -25.65 0.29 2.58
C SER A 296 -26.42 -0.19 3.82
N GLY A 297 -25.90 -1.21 4.49
CA GLY A 297 -26.39 -1.59 5.82
C GLY A 297 -25.99 -0.55 6.87
N PHE A 298 -26.88 -0.30 7.83
CA PHE A 298 -26.66 0.64 8.93
C PHE A 298 -27.46 0.25 10.18
N ILE A 299 -27.12 0.84 11.32
CA ILE A 299 -27.94 0.86 12.55
C ILE A 299 -28.66 2.21 12.62
N ASN A 300 -29.96 2.22 12.92
CA ASN A 300 -30.69 3.46 13.22
C ASN A 300 -30.59 3.81 14.71
N ASP A 301 -30.97 5.04 15.09
CA ASP A 301 -30.88 5.53 16.47
C ASP A 301 -31.62 4.64 17.51
N ASN A 302 -32.63 3.88 17.09
CA ASN A 302 -33.34 2.89 17.91
C ASN A 302 -32.56 1.57 18.08
N GLY A 303 -31.30 1.48 17.65
CA GLY A 303 -30.46 0.29 17.75
C GLY A 303 -30.86 -0.85 16.81
N SER A 304 -31.68 -0.60 15.78
CA SER A 304 -32.15 -1.64 14.84
C SER A 304 -31.37 -1.62 13.52
N LEU A 305 -31.07 -2.82 13.00
CA LEU A 305 -30.34 -3.00 11.74
C LEU A 305 -31.26 -2.87 10.53
N GLN A 306 -30.75 -2.23 9.47
CA GLN A 306 -31.51 -1.90 8.26
C GLN A 306 -30.79 -2.30 6.96
N SER A 307 -31.52 -2.28 5.85
CA SER A 307 -31.05 -2.68 4.50
C SER A 307 -30.41 -4.09 4.50
N SER A 308 -29.30 -4.29 3.80
CA SER A 308 -28.62 -5.58 3.66
C SER A 308 -28.30 -6.25 5.00
N LEU A 309 -27.88 -5.51 6.05
CA LEU A 309 -27.58 -6.11 7.37
C LEU A 309 -28.81 -6.74 8.04
N ARG A 310 -30.00 -6.15 7.84
CA ARG A 310 -31.27 -6.70 8.37
C ARG A 310 -31.63 -8.01 7.68
N ASP A 311 -31.48 -8.04 6.37
CA ASP A 311 -31.83 -9.20 5.55
C ASP A 311 -30.78 -10.32 5.67
N LEU A 312 -29.54 -9.97 5.99
CA LEU A 312 -28.44 -10.85 6.36
C LEU A 312 -28.66 -11.52 7.73
N LEU A 313 -29.10 -10.76 8.75
CA LEU A 313 -29.55 -11.35 10.02
C LEU A 313 -30.76 -12.28 9.86
N LYS A 314 -31.62 -12.00 8.86
CA LYS A 314 -32.78 -12.84 8.53
C LYS A 314 -32.45 -14.01 7.58
N GLY A 315 -31.17 -14.24 7.24
CA GLY A 315 -30.74 -15.32 6.34
C GLY A 315 -31.26 -15.21 4.89
N LYS A 316 -31.82 -14.07 4.48
CA LYS A 316 -32.23 -13.82 3.09
C LYS A 316 -31.04 -13.67 2.15
N ILE A 317 -29.93 -13.13 2.69
CA ILE A 317 -28.61 -13.13 2.08
C ILE A 317 -27.59 -13.70 3.07
N GLU A 318 -26.50 -14.21 2.54
CA GLU A 318 -25.42 -14.87 3.27
C GLU A 318 -24.19 -13.98 3.42
N ILE A 319 -23.92 -13.12 2.42
CA ILE A 319 -22.81 -12.15 2.42
C ILE A 319 -23.19 -10.85 1.72
N SER A 320 -22.74 -9.72 2.25
CA SER A 320 -22.70 -8.41 1.59
C SER A 320 -21.46 -8.34 0.69
N MET A 321 -21.63 -8.19 -0.63
CA MET A 321 -20.53 -7.96 -1.58
C MET A 321 -19.80 -6.64 -1.31
N ASN A 322 -20.44 -5.68 -0.64
CA ASN A 322 -19.80 -4.45 -0.21
C ASN A 322 -19.00 -4.70 1.08
N MET A 323 -17.73 -4.31 1.06
CA MET A 323 -16.97 -3.97 2.26
C MET A 323 -17.72 -2.88 3.04
N ASN A 324 -17.91 -3.11 4.32
CA ASN A 324 -18.46 -2.16 5.29
C ASN A 324 -17.37 -1.81 6.32
N LEU A 325 -17.58 -0.73 7.06
CA LEU A 325 -16.78 -0.42 8.25
C LEU A 325 -16.86 -1.57 9.25
N MET A 326 -15.72 -1.98 9.80
CA MET A 326 -15.66 -2.93 10.92
C MET A 326 -16.29 -2.28 12.17
N ARG A 327 -17.14 -3.04 12.85
CA ARG A 327 -18.00 -2.63 13.98
C ARG A 327 -17.92 -3.63 15.14
N GLU A 328 -16.89 -4.49 15.13
CA GLU A 328 -16.61 -5.53 16.14
C GLU A 328 -17.76 -6.54 16.34
N PHE A 329 -18.67 -6.66 15.37
CA PHE A 329 -19.81 -7.58 15.46
C PHE A 329 -19.36 -9.04 15.45
N TRP A 330 -19.67 -9.77 16.53
CA TRP A 330 -19.34 -11.19 16.69
C TRP A 330 -19.83 -12.06 15.52
N LYS A 331 -18.88 -12.70 14.81
CA LYS A 331 -19.08 -13.57 13.61
C LYS A 331 -19.93 -12.98 12.46
N LEU A 332 -20.28 -11.69 12.49
CA LEU A 332 -21.07 -11.02 11.45
C LEU A 332 -20.22 -10.23 10.45
N GLN A 333 -18.89 -10.24 10.60
CA GLN A 333 -17.94 -9.53 9.77
C GLN A 333 -16.71 -10.39 9.46
N SER A 334 -16.20 -10.30 8.23
CA SER A 334 -14.99 -10.98 7.79
C SER A 334 -13.72 -10.47 8.48
N TYR A 335 -12.62 -11.19 8.27
CA TYR A 335 -11.27 -10.70 8.57
C TYR A 335 -11.03 -9.28 8.00
N PRO A 336 -10.46 -8.34 8.80
CA PRO A 336 -10.11 -7.00 8.34
C PRO A 336 -8.88 -7.03 7.43
N HIS A 337 -9.09 -6.72 6.15
CA HIS A 337 -8.10 -6.88 5.07
C HIS A 337 -7.72 -5.56 4.38
N GLU A 338 -8.41 -4.47 4.72
CA GLU A 338 -8.16 -3.15 4.17
C GLU A 338 -8.37 -2.08 5.27
N THR A 339 -7.53 -1.05 5.26
CA THR A 339 -7.77 0.17 6.04
C THR A 339 -8.43 1.23 5.16
N ALA A 340 -9.38 1.94 5.77
CA ALA A 340 -9.97 3.16 5.27
C ALA A 340 -9.88 4.25 6.34
N GLY A 341 -10.20 5.47 5.96
CA GLY A 341 -10.55 6.54 6.90
C GLY A 341 -11.61 7.42 6.26
N PHE A 342 -12.27 8.27 7.04
CA PHE A 342 -13.03 9.38 6.47
C PHE A 342 -12.17 10.65 6.45
N CYS A 343 -12.39 11.47 5.43
CA CYS A 343 -11.80 12.77 5.26
C CYS A 343 -12.93 13.80 5.19
N MET A 344 -12.65 15.01 5.67
CA MET A 344 -13.55 16.15 5.60
C MET A 344 -13.23 16.97 4.37
N VAL A 345 -14.27 17.40 3.67
CA VAL A 345 -14.18 18.36 2.59
C VAL A 345 -14.87 19.62 3.05
N SER A 346 -14.08 20.68 3.22
CA SER A 346 -14.54 22.02 3.55
C SER A 346 -14.33 22.94 2.35
N ARG A 347 -15.06 24.06 2.32
CA ARG A 347 -14.75 25.12 1.37
C ARG A 347 -13.49 25.84 1.84
N LYS A 348 -12.54 26.10 0.94
CA LYS A 348 -11.54 27.15 1.19
C LYS A 348 -12.29 28.47 1.07
N ASP A 349 -12.30 29.29 2.12
CA ASP A 349 -13.01 30.58 2.14
C ASP A 349 -12.33 31.60 1.22
N SER A 350 -12.50 31.42 -0.08
CA SER A 350 -12.28 32.44 -1.09
C SER A 350 -13.32 33.55 -0.89
N PHE A 351 -12.90 34.71 -0.39
CA PHE A 351 -13.78 35.87 -0.17
C PHE A 351 -14.60 36.18 -1.44
N PRO A 352 -15.95 36.04 -1.44
CA PRO A 352 -16.72 36.04 -2.70
C PRO A 352 -16.79 37.37 -3.45
N CYS A 353 -16.42 38.49 -2.81
CA CYS A 353 -16.69 39.83 -3.33
C CYS A 353 -15.40 40.54 -3.80
N VAL A 354 -15.00 40.24 -5.03
CA VAL A 354 -14.00 41.03 -5.78
C VAL A 354 -14.41 42.51 -5.82
N SER A 355 -15.72 42.80 -5.90
CA SER A 355 -16.30 44.14 -5.80
C SER A 355 -15.94 44.87 -4.50
N SER A 356 -16.10 44.25 -3.33
CA SER A 356 -15.73 44.87 -2.05
C SER A 356 -14.22 45.05 -1.88
N HIS A 357 -13.40 44.34 -2.65
CA HIS A 357 -11.95 44.52 -2.63
C HIS A 357 -11.47 45.66 -3.54
N TYR A 358 -12.18 46.01 -4.62
CA TYR A 358 -11.86 47.24 -5.36
C TYR A 358 -11.92 48.50 -4.47
N TYR A 359 -12.89 48.58 -3.54
CA TYR A 359 -13.00 49.64 -2.52
C TYR A 359 -11.81 49.69 -1.52
N ASN A 360 -10.98 48.63 -1.47
CA ASN A 360 -9.76 48.58 -0.64
C ASN A 360 -8.47 48.69 -1.47
N VAL A 361 -8.49 48.38 -2.79
CA VAL A 361 -7.36 48.60 -3.71
C VAL A 361 -7.09 50.10 -3.86
N PHE A 362 -8.16 50.87 -4.06
CA PHE A 362 -8.14 52.32 -3.88
C PHE A 362 -9.14 52.65 -2.76
N GLN A 363 -8.66 53.23 -1.65
CA GLN A 363 -9.57 53.91 -0.72
C GLN A 363 -10.37 54.97 -1.49
N PRO A 364 -11.68 55.13 -1.27
CA PRO A 364 -12.49 56.11 -2.00
C PRO A 364 -11.92 57.54 -1.94
N GLY A 365 -11.37 57.93 -0.79
CA GLY A 365 -10.65 59.20 -0.63
C GLY A 365 -9.40 59.33 -1.49
N ALA A 366 -8.64 58.24 -1.69
CA ALA A 366 -7.46 58.23 -2.56
C ALA A 366 -7.83 58.29 -4.06
N SER A 367 -8.91 57.62 -4.48
CA SER A 367 -9.46 57.77 -5.84
C SER A 367 -10.00 59.19 -6.08
N LEU A 368 -10.72 59.77 -5.13
CA LEU A 368 -11.21 61.15 -5.21
C LEU A 368 -10.04 62.15 -5.27
N PHE A 369 -9.03 61.98 -4.41
CA PHE A 369 -7.82 62.81 -4.40
C PHE A 369 -7.05 62.71 -5.73
N LEU A 370 -6.89 61.51 -6.28
CA LEU A 370 -6.30 61.31 -7.61
C LEU A 370 -7.14 61.95 -8.71
N GLY A 371 -8.47 61.88 -8.63
CA GLY A 371 -9.40 62.54 -9.55
C GLY A 371 -9.30 64.07 -9.51
N VAL A 372 -9.21 64.66 -8.31
CA VAL A 372 -8.99 66.10 -8.09
C VAL A 372 -7.61 66.54 -8.61
N ILE A 373 -6.57 65.73 -8.39
CA ILE A 373 -5.24 65.93 -8.99
C ILE A 373 -5.34 65.89 -10.51
N CYS A 374 -6.03 64.92 -11.11
CA CYS A 374 -6.19 64.85 -12.57
C CYS A 374 -6.96 66.06 -13.13
N LEU A 375 -8.03 66.51 -12.48
CA LEU A 375 -8.80 67.70 -12.87
C LEU A 375 -7.98 68.99 -12.78
N SER A 376 -7.29 69.22 -11.66
CA SER A 376 -6.42 70.39 -11.49
C SER A 376 -5.24 70.38 -12.47
N LEU A 377 -4.61 69.22 -12.68
CA LEU A 377 -3.58 69.06 -13.71
C LEU A 377 -4.11 69.31 -15.12
N ALA A 378 -5.34 68.90 -15.47
CA ALA A 378 -5.94 69.21 -16.78
C ALA A 378 -6.20 70.72 -16.97
N VAL A 379 -6.60 71.43 -15.90
CA VAL A 379 -6.75 72.90 -15.92
C VAL A 379 -5.39 73.59 -16.06
N ILE A 380 -4.35 73.10 -15.37
CA ILE A 380 -2.97 73.58 -15.54
C ILE A 380 -2.49 73.31 -16.98
N LEU A 381 -2.72 72.11 -17.53
CA LEU A 381 -2.32 71.76 -18.89
C LEU A 381 -3.05 72.61 -19.95
N LYS A 382 -4.32 72.96 -19.73
CA LYS A 382 -5.09 73.92 -20.57
C LYS A 382 -4.36 75.26 -20.65
N TYR A 383 -3.93 75.79 -19.51
CA TYR A 383 -3.22 77.07 -19.43
C TYR A 383 -1.82 76.99 -20.07
N LEU A 384 -1.05 75.93 -19.78
CA LEU A 384 0.31 75.74 -20.29
C LEU A 384 0.38 75.43 -21.80
N THR A 385 -0.66 74.82 -22.38
CA THR A 385 -0.72 74.51 -23.82
C THR A 385 -1.46 75.55 -24.64
N ASN A 386 -2.23 76.45 -23.99
CA ASN A 386 -3.18 77.38 -24.60
C ASN A 386 -4.13 76.69 -25.59
N ARG A 387 -4.82 75.65 -25.10
CA ARG A 387 -5.79 74.82 -25.84
C ARG A 387 -7.11 74.68 -25.07
N SER A 388 -8.11 74.07 -25.70
CA SER A 388 -9.39 73.76 -25.04
C SER A 388 -9.22 72.78 -23.88
N LEU A 389 -10.11 72.84 -22.88
CA LEU A 389 -10.05 71.95 -21.71
C LEU A 389 -10.13 70.47 -22.11
N HIS A 390 -10.95 70.13 -23.12
CA HIS A 390 -11.05 68.76 -23.64
C HIS A 390 -9.72 68.26 -24.23
N PHE A 391 -9.02 69.09 -25.00
CA PHE A 391 -7.70 68.73 -25.54
C PHE A 391 -6.68 68.54 -24.40
N ALA A 392 -6.69 69.43 -23.40
CA ALA A 392 -5.83 69.33 -22.23
C ALA A 392 -6.09 68.08 -21.37
N ALA A 393 -7.36 67.72 -21.16
CA ALA A 393 -7.75 66.49 -20.47
C ALA A 393 -7.38 65.23 -21.27
N LEU A 394 -7.48 65.27 -22.59
CA LEU A 394 -7.14 64.14 -23.46
C LEU A 394 -5.60 63.93 -23.53
N GLU A 395 -4.81 65.00 -23.56
CA GLU A 395 -3.35 64.94 -23.39
C GLU A 395 -2.95 64.46 -21.97
N LEU A 396 -3.71 64.81 -20.92
CA LEU A 396 -3.51 64.26 -19.57
C LEU A 396 -3.78 62.75 -19.52
N VAL A 397 -4.89 62.28 -20.12
CA VAL A 397 -5.19 60.84 -20.25
C VAL A 397 -4.09 60.13 -21.02
N ARG A 398 -3.55 60.73 -22.10
CA ARG A 398 -2.38 60.20 -22.80
C ARG A 398 -1.17 60.06 -21.86
N MET A 399 -0.84 61.08 -21.05
CA MET A 399 0.24 60.98 -20.07
C MET A 399 0.02 59.87 -19.02
N ILE A 400 -1.21 59.70 -18.50
CA ILE A 400 -1.53 58.65 -17.53
C ILE A 400 -1.30 57.25 -18.13
N VAL A 401 -1.72 57.04 -19.38
CA VAL A 401 -1.60 55.77 -20.10
C VAL A 401 -0.22 55.60 -20.78
N MET A 402 0.73 56.52 -20.55
CA MET A 402 2.08 56.54 -21.17
C MET A 402 2.06 56.67 -22.71
N ILE A 403 1.00 57.24 -23.28
CA ILE A 403 0.83 57.44 -24.73
C ILE A 403 1.48 58.77 -25.17
N PRO A 404 2.12 58.84 -26.35
CA PRO A 404 2.62 60.09 -26.94
C PRO A 404 1.62 61.26 -26.91
N THR A 405 2.09 62.39 -26.36
CA THR A 405 1.39 63.69 -26.36
C THR A 405 1.51 64.38 -27.72
N LEU A 406 0.40 64.77 -28.34
CA LEU A 406 0.39 65.42 -29.66
C LEU A 406 1.04 66.82 -29.65
N SER A 407 0.96 67.55 -28.53
CA SER A 407 1.50 68.91 -28.42
C SER A 407 2.63 69.04 -27.40
N THR A 408 3.87 69.08 -27.89
CA THR A 408 5.00 69.61 -27.12
C THR A 408 4.92 71.13 -27.02
N PRO A 409 5.00 71.74 -25.83
CA PRO A 409 4.99 73.19 -25.66
C PRO A 409 6.26 73.83 -26.28
N ARG A 410 6.15 75.06 -26.78
CA ARG A 410 7.28 75.76 -27.43
C ARG A 410 8.29 76.33 -26.44
N ASN A 411 7.81 76.97 -25.37
CA ASN A 411 8.63 77.63 -24.34
C ASN A 411 9.45 76.60 -23.51
N PRO A 412 10.77 76.79 -23.31
CA PRO A 412 11.62 75.84 -22.59
C PRO A 412 11.23 75.65 -21.11
N ILE A 413 10.74 76.68 -20.41
CA ILE A 413 10.29 76.57 -19.01
C ILE A 413 9.07 75.64 -18.95
N ILE A 414 8.11 75.84 -19.87
CA ILE A 414 6.92 75.01 -19.97
C ILE A 414 7.27 73.57 -20.38
N LYS A 415 8.31 73.35 -21.21
CA LYS A 415 8.82 71.99 -21.49
C LYS A 415 9.36 71.30 -20.24
N SER A 416 10.08 72.01 -19.36
CA SER A 416 10.59 71.43 -18.12
C SER A 416 9.45 70.97 -17.20
N LEU A 417 8.45 71.86 -16.99
CA LEU A 417 7.22 71.55 -16.26
C LEU A 417 6.44 70.37 -16.87
N PHE A 418 6.35 70.31 -18.20
CA PHE A 418 5.68 69.23 -18.93
C PHE A 418 6.39 67.87 -18.78
N VAL A 419 7.73 67.87 -18.79
CA VAL A 419 8.53 66.66 -18.51
C VAL A 419 8.38 66.22 -17.06
N TYR A 420 8.36 67.16 -16.10
CA TYR A 420 8.08 66.85 -14.70
C TYR A 420 6.69 66.22 -14.50
N PHE A 421 5.65 66.74 -15.14
CA PHE A 421 4.30 66.15 -15.10
C PHE A 421 4.26 64.75 -15.73
N ALA A 422 4.93 64.52 -16.86
CA ALA A 422 5.01 63.19 -17.46
C ALA A 422 5.72 62.18 -16.54
N LEU A 423 6.77 62.60 -15.84
CA LEU A 423 7.53 61.77 -14.89
C LEU A 423 6.69 61.49 -13.62
N LEU A 424 5.95 62.47 -13.11
CA LEU A 424 4.99 62.30 -12.01
C LEU A 424 3.89 61.29 -12.37
N MET A 425 3.34 61.36 -13.60
CA MET A 425 2.36 60.38 -14.10
C MET A 425 2.96 58.98 -14.27
N MET A 426 4.22 58.88 -14.70
CA MET A 426 4.93 57.59 -14.76
C MET A 426 5.07 56.96 -13.38
N LEU A 427 5.43 57.75 -12.36
CA LEU A 427 5.50 57.29 -10.96
C LEU A 427 4.13 56.86 -10.42
N LEU A 428 3.06 57.63 -10.68
CA LEU A 428 1.69 57.27 -10.27
C LEU A 428 1.18 55.98 -10.94
N ASN A 429 1.43 55.80 -12.23
CA ASN A 429 1.09 54.59 -12.96
C ASN A 429 1.88 53.39 -12.40
N THR A 430 3.20 53.57 -12.17
CA THR A 430 4.07 52.53 -11.60
C THR A 430 3.65 52.13 -10.18
N TYR A 431 3.27 53.10 -9.34
CA TYR A 431 2.72 52.85 -8.00
C TYR A 431 1.41 52.05 -8.08
N SER A 432 0.50 52.41 -8.98
CA SER A 432 -0.77 51.73 -9.17
C SER A 432 -0.57 50.28 -9.67
N GLN A 433 0.32 50.06 -10.64
CA GLN A 433 0.69 48.73 -11.12
C GLN A 433 1.34 47.88 -10.02
N SER A 434 2.26 48.45 -9.24
CA SER A 434 2.92 47.80 -8.09
C SER A 434 1.90 47.41 -7.00
N ARG A 435 0.92 48.27 -6.72
CA ARG A 435 -0.18 47.95 -5.81
C ARG A 435 -1.04 46.81 -6.34
N LEU A 436 -1.39 46.81 -7.63
CA LEU A 436 -2.16 45.72 -8.23
C LEU A 436 -1.42 44.38 -8.17
N THR A 437 -0.14 44.31 -8.58
CA THR A 437 0.64 43.07 -8.49
C THR A 437 0.88 42.60 -7.05
N SER A 438 0.87 43.51 -6.06
CA SER A 438 0.98 43.12 -4.64
C SER A 438 -0.21 42.29 -4.12
N PHE A 439 -1.37 42.33 -4.78
CA PHE A 439 -2.52 41.49 -4.43
C PHE A 439 -2.39 40.04 -4.91
N ASP A 440 -1.75 39.80 -6.07
CA ASP A 440 -1.53 38.45 -6.61
C ASP A 440 -0.53 37.61 -5.77
N VAL A 441 0.25 38.26 -4.90
CA VAL A 441 1.37 37.66 -4.17
C VAL A 441 0.97 37.03 -2.81
N VAL A 442 -0.23 37.34 -2.26
CA VAL A 442 -0.61 36.91 -0.91
C VAL A 442 -1.84 35.98 -0.92
N PRO A 443 -1.65 34.64 -0.96
CA PRO A 443 -2.76 33.68 -0.86
C PRO A 443 -3.37 33.67 0.56
N ARG A 444 -4.42 34.47 0.76
CA ARG A 444 -5.16 34.56 2.03
C ARG A 444 -6.28 33.53 2.12
N THR A 445 -5.94 32.28 2.40
CA THR A 445 -6.91 31.26 2.82
C THR A 445 -7.08 31.26 4.33
N ASN A 446 -8.32 31.12 4.82
CA ASN A 446 -8.59 30.77 6.22
C ASN A 446 -7.90 29.44 6.59
N PRO A 447 -7.61 29.18 7.89
CA PRO A 447 -7.06 27.92 8.34
C PRO A 447 -7.95 26.74 7.91
N THR A 448 -7.31 25.68 7.42
CA THR A 448 -7.96 24.48 6.91
C THR A 448 -8.46 23.59 8.05
N ILE A 449 -9.54 22.83 7.79
CA ILE A 449 -10.14 21.92 8.76
C ILE A 449 -9.51 20.54 8.56
N ASP A 450 -8.39 20.31 9.24
CA ASP A 450 -7.57 19.10 9.10
C ASP A 450 -7.67 18.13 10.30
N THR A 451 -8.17 18.59 11.45
CA THR A 451 -8.36 17.75 12.64
C THR A 451 -9.81 17.68 13.12
N ASP A 452 -10.07 16.71 13.98
CA ASP A 452 -11.29 16.62 14.79
C ASP A 452 -11.49 17.84 15.71
N VAL A 453 -10.41 18.37 16.29
CA VAL A 453 -10.43 19.61 17.07
C VAL A 453 -10.87 20.80 16.22
N ASP A 454 -10.44 20.89 14.95
CA ASP A 454 -10.86 21.95 14.03
C ASP A 454 -12.33 21.78 13.61
N LEU A 455 -12.80 20.55 13.41
CA LEU A 455 -14.23 20.27 13.19
C LEU A 455 -15.09 20.72 14.38
N ILE A 456 -14.64 20.46 15.61
CA ILE A 456 -15.30 20.90 16.83
C ILE A 456 -15.34 22.43 16.89
N ARG A 457 -14.20 23.10 16.67
CA ARG A 457 -14.08 24.58 16.68
C ARG A 457 -14.85 25.29 15.57
N SER A 458 -14.96 24.69 14.38
CA SER A 458 -15.55 25.34 13.19
C SER A 458 -17.02 25.72 13.34
N ASN A 459 -17.76 25.04 14.23
CA ASN A 459 -19.21 25.11 14.38
C ASN A 459 -20.03 24.94 13.08
N LEU A 460 -19.43 24.41 12.01
CA LEU A 460 -20.11 24.19 10.73
C LEU A 460 -21.05 22.98 10.77
N MET A 461 -22.09 23.01 9.93
CA MET A 461 -23.00 21.88 9.75
C MET A 461 -22.33 20.75 8.97
N ILE A 462 -22.46 19.53 9.48
CA ILE A 462 -21.77 18.34 8.98
C ILE A 462 -22.73 17.54 8.10
N TYR A 463 -22.29 17.14 6.92
CA TYR A 463 -23.10 16.38 5.97
C TYR A 463 -22.37 15.11 5.51
N GLY A 464 -23.10 14.00 5.41
CA GLY A 464 -22.53 12.76 4.86
C GLY A 464 -23.53 11.61 4.85
N THR A 465 -23.02 10.41 4.53
CA THR A 465 -23.86 9.20 4.48
C THR A 465 -24.20 8.70 5.88
N LEU A 466 -25.37 8.08 6.03
CA LEU A 466 -25.91 7.65 7.32
C LEU A 466 -24.96 6.67 8.06
N SER A 467 -24.21 5.85 7.33
CA SER A 467 -23.18 4.95 7.89
C SER A 467 -22.01 5.66 8.59
N TYR A 468 -21.76 6.95 8.32
CA TYR A 468 -20.75 7.75 9.03
C TYR A 468 -21.32 8.49 10.25
N ASN A 469 -22.63 8.76 10.31
CA ASN A 469 -23.29 9.38 11.47
C ASN A 469 -23.06 8.54 12.74
N GLU A 470 -23.12 7.21 12.61
CA GLU A 470 -22.85 6.25 13.69
C GLU A 470 -21.47 6.47 14.36
N LEU A 471 -20.47 6.94 13.62
CA LEU A 471 -19.10 7.14 14.12
C LEU A 471 -18.93 8.40 14.99
N PHE A 472 -19.89 9.31 14.93
CA PHE A 472 -19.94 10.53 15.74
C PHE A 472 -20.87 10.40 16.96
N GLY A 473 -21.55 9.25 17.12
CA GLY A 473 -22.57 9.03 18.15
C GLY A 473 -22.09 9.14 19.61
N THR A 474 -20.78 9.24 19.86
CA THR A 474 -20.20 9.47 21.19
C THR A 474 -20.00 10.94 21.55
N ASP A 475 -20.06 11.87 20.60
CA ASP A 475 -19.98 13.32 20.87
C ASP A 475 -21.29 14.01 20.44
N PRO A 476 -22.14 14.47 21.38
CA PRO A 476 -23.38 15.15 21.04
C PRO A 476 -23.15 16.43 20.21
N ARG A 477 -22.03 17.15 20.43
CA ARG A 477 -21.69 18.39 19.70
C ARG A 477 -21.42 18.17 18.21
N LEU A 478 -21.12 16.92 17.82
CA LEU A 478 -20.98 16.50 16.44
C LEU A 478 -22.27 15.88 15.91
N LYS A 479 -22.98 15.09 16.72
CA LYS A 479 -24.26 14.48 16.34
C LYS A 479 -25.34 15.53 16.02
N ASP A 480 -25.49 16.55 16.85
CA ASP A 480 -26.52 17.60 16.66
C ASP A 480 -26.32 18.42 15.39
N ARG A 481 -25.07 18.54 14.93
CA ARG A 481 -24.67 19.20 13.68
C ARG A 481 -24.69 18.28 12.46
N TYR A 482 -24.90 16.97 12.62
CA TYR A 482 -24.87 16.01 11.52
C TYR A 482 -26.19 15.99 10.73
N ARG A 483 -26.11 15.99 9.40
CA ARG A 483 -27.25 15.89 8.48
C ARG A 483 -26.97 14.85 7.40
N ILE A 484 -27.94 13.98 7.16
CA ILE A 484 -27.80 12.88 6.20
C ILE A 484 -27.97 13.45 4.78
N GLY A 485 -27.03 13.15 3.89
CA GLY A 485 -27.08 13.59 2.49
C GLY A 485 -26.23 12.72 1.56
N LYS A 486 -26.43 12.86 0.25
CA LYS A 486 -25.54 12.24 -0.74
C LYS A 486 -24.25 13.07 -0.83
N TYR A 487 -23.09 12.41 -0.86
CA TYR A 487 -21.81 13.12 -0.88
C TYR A 487 -21.65 14.07 -2.11
N PRO A 488 -21.99 13.68 -3.35
CA PRO A 488 -21.93 14.60 -4.50
C PRO A 488 -22.84 15.84 -4.36
N GLU A 489 -24.03 15.67 -3.79
CA GLU A 489 -24.98 16.75 -3.49
C GLU A 489 -24.42 17.69 -2.42
N CYS A 490 -23.75 17.15 -1.39
CA CYS A 490 -23.05 17.97 -0.41
C CYS A 490 -21.93 18.79 -1.06
N VAL A 491 -21.05 18.15 -1.86
CA VAL A 491 -19.97 18.86 -2.58
C VAL A 491 -20.55 19.93 -3.50
N GLU A 492 -21.70 19.69 -4.14
CA GLU A 492 -22.38 20.71 -4.93
C GLU A 492 -22.90 21.87 -4.07
N ARG A 493 -23.57 21.61 -2.95
CA ARG A 493 -24.06 22.66 -2.02
C ARG A 493 -22.90 23.49 -1.44
N LEU A 494 -21.78 22.85 -1.16
CA LEU A 494 -20.55 23.46 -0.66
C LEU A 494 -19.84 24.28 -1.76
N MET A 495 -19.81 23.80 -3.01
CA MET A 495 -19.38 24.55 -4.20
C MET A 495 -20.29 25.75 -4.52
N ARG A 496 -21.60 25.63 -4.28
CA ARG A 496 -22.58 26.74 -4.29
C ARG A 496 -22.40 27.71 -3.11
N GLY A 497 -21.42 27.48 -2.23
CA GLY A 497 -21.02 28.39 -1.16
C GLY A 497 -21.66 28.17 0.20
N SER A 498 -22.37 27.05 0.41
CA SER A 498 -22.96 26.72 1.71
C SER A 498 -21.88 26.54 2.79
N ARG A 499 -22.09 27.11 3.99
CA ARG A 499 -21.24 26.92 5.18
C ARG A 499 -21.45 25.54 5.80
N ILE A 500 -20.95 24.51 5.12
CA ILE A 500 -21.08 23.09 5.49
C ILE A 500 -19.75 22.34 5.30
N ILE A 501 -19.63 21.17 5.92
CA ILE A 501 -18.51 20.23 5.72
C ILE A 501 -19.09 18.91 5.19
N CYS A 502 -18.50 18.36 4.14
CA CYS A 502 -18.87 17.06 3.58
C CYS A 502 -17.93 15.97 4.08
N ILE A 503 -18.48 14.87 4.61
CA ILE A 503 -17.71 13.71 5.08
C ILE A 503 -17.97 12.51 4.18
N ALA A 504 -16.87 11.95 3.67
CA ALA A 504 -16.84 10.68 2.95
C ALA A 504 -15.55 9.91 3.25
N GLY A 505 -15.47 8.65 2.80
CA GLY A 505 -14.23 7.89 2.83
C GLY A 505 -13.13 8.63 2.07
N CYS A 506 -11.91 8.68 2.59
CA CYS A 506 -10.83 9.52 2.05
C CYS A 506 -10.54 9.34 0.55
N TYR A 507 -10.71 8.11 0.05
CA TYR A 507 -10.64 7.82 -1.38
C TYR A 507 -11.77 8.50 -2.15
N GLU A 508 -13.03 8.32 -1.74
CA GLU A 508 -14.19 9.01 -2.32
C GLU A 508 -14.02 10.54 -2.24
N ALA A 509 -13.56 11.05 -1.10
CA ALA A 509 -13.31 12.47 -0.89
C ALA A 509 -12.27 13.02 -1.88
N LYS A 510 -11.04 12.48 -1.88
CA LYS A 510 -9.95 12.94 -2.76
C LYS A 510 -10.18 12.62 -4.26
N PHE A 511 -11.12 11.73 -4.62
CA PHE A 511 -11.50 11.47 -6.01
C PHE A 511 -12.70 12.26 -6.53
N ASN A 512 -13.67 12.62 -5.68
CA ASN A 512 -14.90 13.33 -6.09
C ASN A 512 -14.87 14.83 -5.74
N ALA A 513 -14.12 15.24 -4.72
CA ALA A 513 -13.76 16.63 -4.47
C ALA A 513 -12.28 16.84 -4.84
N TYR A 514 -12.03 17.47 -5.98
CA TYR A 514 -10.68 17.82 -6.39
C TYR A 514 -10.13 18.90 -5.44
N GLU A 515 -9.03 18.60 -4.76
CA GLU A 515 -8.34 19.58 -3.91
C GLU A 515 -7.74 20.68 -4.79
N GLY A 516 -8.22 21.91 -4.61
CA GLY A 516 -7.89 23.05 -5.47
C GLY A 516 -8.25 24.36 -4.81
N ASP A 517 -8.51 25.40 -5.60
CA ASP A 517 -8.66 26.77 -5.09
C ASP A 517 -9.92 26.98 -4.21
N VAL A 518 -10.99 26.23 -4.48
CA VAL A 518 -12.30 26.36 -3.81
C VAL A 518 -12.53 25.30 -2.72
N LEU A 519 -11.87 24.13 -2.82
CA LEU A 519 -12.11 22.97 -1.96
C LEU A 519 -10.83 22.56 -1.23
N HIS A 520 -10.97 22.32 0.07
CA HIS A 520 -9.98 21.62 0.88
C HIS A 520 -10.43 20.19 1.11
N VAL A 521 -9.49 19.23 1.13
CA VAL A 521 -9.76 17.85 1.52
C VAL A 521 -8.75 17.48 2.60
N SER A 522 -9.23 17.21 3.81
CA SER A 522 -8.37 16.84 4.93
C SER A 522 -7.62 15.53 4.66
N ASP A 523 -6.62 15.25 5.49
CA ASP A 523 -6.15 13.88 5.67
C ASP A 523 -7.13 13.03 6.51
N ALA A 524 -6.81 11.74 6.67
CA ALA A 524 -7.69 10.77 7.31
C ALA A 524 -7.80 11.01 8.83
N ILE A 525 -8.84 11.74 9.24
CA ILE A 525 -9.05 12.19 10.62
C ILE A 525 -9.26 11.01 11.58
N ARG A 526 -9.89 9.93 11.13
CA ARG A 526 -9.93 8.65 11.86
C ARG A 526 -9.86 7.48 10.89
N GLN A 527 -9.03 6.50 11.22
CA GLN A 527 -8.88 5.26 10.46
C GLN A 527 -9.75 4.14 11.05
N PHE A 528 -10.25 3.28 10.16
CA PHE A 528 -11.10 2.14 10.45
C PHE A 528 -10.68 0.96 9.55
N TYR A 529 -10.94 -0.25 10.01
CA TYR A 529 -10.80 -1.43 9.17
C TYR A 529 -12.06 -1.66 8.34
N MET A 530 -11.89 -2.23 7.15
CA MET A 530 -12.97 -2.64 6.26
C MET A 530 -13.12 -4.16 6.27
N SER A 531 -14.37 -4.64 6.26
CA SER A 531 -14.72 -6.06 6.32
C SER A 531 -16.02 -6.33 5.54
N PHE A 532 -16.17 -7.52 4.97
CA PHE A 532 -17.45 -7.94 4.39
C PHE A 532 -18.41 -8.33 5.50
N ALA A 533 -19.67 -7.90 5.43
CA ALA A 533 -20.68 -8.38 6.37
C ALA A 533 -21.18 -9.76 5.93
N VAL A 534 -21.25 -10.71 6.86
CA VAL A 534 -21.52 -12.14 6.62
C VAL A 534 -22.54 -12.66 7.62
N ASN A 535 -23.42 -13.58 7.22
CA ASN A 535 -24.41 -14.19 8.12
C ASN A 535 -23.67 -14.91 9.27
N GLU A 536 -24.17 -14.76 10.49
CA GLU A 536 -23.53 -15.25 11.71
C GLU A 536 -23.27 -16.77 11.69
N TYR A 537 -24.17 -17.50 11.04
CA TYR A 537 -24.16 -18.96 10.91
C TYR A 537 -23.66 -19.42 9.54
N TRP A 538 -22.93 -18.58 8.80
CA TRP A 538 -22.51 -18.87 7.44
C TRP A 538 -21.44 -19.98 7.43
N PRO A 539 -21.67 -21.11 6.75
CA PRO A 539 -20.77 -22.27 6.82
C PRO A 539 -19.45 -22.06 6.08
N PHE A 540 -19.36 -21.04 5.22
CA PHE A 540 -18.14 -20.70 4.48
C PHE A 540 -17.27 -19.66 5.20
N TYR A 541 -17.62 -19.22 6.41
CA TYR A 541 -16.94 -18.12 7.13
C TYR A 541 -15.43 -18.31 7.24
N SER A 542 -14.97 -19.42 7.83
CA SER A 542 -13.55 -19.78 7.91
C SER A 542 -12.87 -19.79 6.54
N LYS A 543 -13.47 -20.45 5.54
CA LYS A 543 -12.87 -20.59 4.20
C LYS A 543 -12.79 -19.28 3.42
N PHE A 544 -13.82 -18.46 3.51
CA PHE A 544 -13.84 -17.11 2.93
C PHE A 544 -12.72 -16.25 3.52
N ASN A 545 -12.55 -16.29 4.85
CA ASN A 545 -11.46 -15.58 5.52
C ASN A 545 -10.08 -16.14 5.15
N GLU A 546 -9.92 -17.46 4.96
CA GLU A 546 -8.68 -18.08 4.50
C GLU A 546 -8.24 -17.52 3.13
N VAL A 547 -9.15 -17.53 2.14
CA VAL A 547 -8.86 -17.04 0.77
C VAL A 547 -8.68 -15.53 0.75
N LEU A 548 -9.51 -14.78 1.49
CA LEU A 548 -9.41 -13.33 1.60
C LEU A 548 -8.10 -12.87 2.26
N ARG A 549 -7.62 -13.59 3.28
CA ARG A 549 -6.32 -13.31 3.90
C ARG A 549 -5.18 -13.56 2.92
N ARG A 550 -5.19 -14.69 2.19
CA ARG A 550 -4.22 -14.98 1.11
C ARG A 550 -4.19 -13.90 0.01
N LEU A 551 -5.36 -13.36 -0.38
CA LEU A 551 -5.44 -12.25 -1.35
C LEU A 551 -4.88 -10.93 -0.81
N SER A 552 -5.00 -10.69 0.50
CA SER A 552 -4.40 -9.54 1.18
C SER A 552 -2.88 -9.69 1.32
N GLU A 553 -2.42 -10.86 1.76
CA GLU A 553 -1.00 -11.24 1.90
C GLU A 553 -0.25 -11.11 0.56
N ALA A 554 -0.84 -11.59 -0.53
CA ALA A 554 -0.30 -11.48 -1.89
C ALA A 554 -0.51 -10.09 -2.54
N GLY A 555 -1.04 -9.10 -1.81
CA GLY A 555 -1.17 -7.71 -2.27
C GLY A 555 -2.22 -7.44 -3.36
N PHE A 556 -3.02 -8.43 -3.78
CA PHE A 556 -4.02 -8.26 -4.84
C PHE A 556 -5.04 -7.15 -4.53
N ILE A 557 -5.44 -7.03 -3.25
CA ILE A 557 -6.37 -5.99 -2.78
C ILE A 557 -5.80 -4.59 -3.04
N ARG A 558 -4.51 -4.37 -2.74
CA ARG A 558 -3.78 -3.12 -3.03
C ARG A 558 -3.69 -2.86 -4.54
N LEU A 559 -3.42 -3.90 -5.34
CA LEU A 559 -3.37 -3.82 -6.81
C LEU A 559 -4.72 -3.41 -7.42
N TYR A 560 -5.83 -3.99 -6.95
CA TYR A 560 -7.18 -3.61 -7.41
C TYR A 560 -7.49 -2.15 -7.08
N ARG A 561 -7.14 -1.70 -5.85
CA ARG A 561 -7.35 -0.31 -5.40
C ARG A 561 -6.52 0.69 -6.20
N GLN A 562 -5.29 0.33 -6.56
CA GLN A 562 -4.44 1.14 -7.43
C GLN A 562 -5.01 1.26 -8.86
N ARG A 563 -5.46 0.15 -9.46
CA ARG A 563 -6.09 0.18 -10.80
C ARG A 563 -7.36 1.02 -10.84
N GLU A 564 -8.18 0.96 -9.78
CA GLU A 564 -9.36 1.83 -9.64
C GLU A 564 -8.93 3.33 -9.58
N ALA A 565 -7.90 3.68 -8.79
CA ALA A 565 -7.38 5.05 -8.72
C ALA A 565 -6.80 5.55 -10.07
N GLU A 566 -6.02 4.73 -10.76
CA GLU A 566 -5.44 5.06 -12.08
C GLU A 566 -6.50 5.32 -13.16
N SER A 567 -7.66 4.66 -13.06
CA SER A 567 -8.77 4.88 -13.99
C SER A 567 -9.37 6.29 -13.85
N PHE A 568 -9.53 6.80 -12.63
CA PHE A 568 -10.14 8.12 -12.40
C PHE A 568 -9.21 9.30 -12.74
N LEU A 569 -7.90 9.12 -12.66
CA LEU A 569 -6.94 10.15 -13.07
C LEU A 569 -7.05 10.46 -14.58
N ARG A 570 -7.43 9.48 -15.41
CA ARG A 570 -7.67 9.68 -16.85
C ARG A 570 -8.94 10.52 -17.11
N ASP A 571 -10.05 10.18 -16.44
CA ASP A 571 -11.29 10.94 -16.54
C ASP A 571 -11.13 12.39 -16.06
N LEU A 572 -10.43 12.61 -14.94
CA LEU A 572 -10.20 13.94 -14.38
C LEU A 572 -9.33 14.81 -15.31
N SER A 573 -8.38 14.22 -16.04
CA SER A 573 -7.57 14.93 -17.05
C SER A 573 -8.39 15.57 -18.19
N SER A 574 -9.65 15.19 -18.37
CA SER A 574 -10.53 15.78 -19.40
C SER A 574 -11.15 17.13 -19.00
N LYS A 575 -11.12 17.50 -17.70
CA LYS A 575 -11.83 18.67 -17.16
C LYS A 575 -10.89 19.78 -16.67
N ASN A 576 -10.05 20.28 -17.57
CA ASN A 576 -9.39 21.57 -17.39
C ASN A 576 -10.46 22.66 -17.17
N LYS A 577 -10.47 23.27 -15.98
CA LYS A 577 -11.39 24.37 -15.66
C LYS A 577 -10.88 25.71 -16.18
N ASP A 578 -11.82 26.55 -16.55
CA ASP A 578 -11.59 27.80 -17.25
C ASP A 578 -11.35 28.95 -16.25
N TYR A 579 -10.13 29.52 -16.22
CA TYR A 579 -9.71 30.53 -15.22
C TYR A 579 -10.32 31.94 -15.43
N ARG A 580 -11.39 32.09 -16.21
CA ARG A 580 -11.94 33.40 -16.64
C ARG A 580 -12.48 34.28 -15.51
N GLY A 581 -12.95 33.69 -14.42
CA GLY A 581 -13.67 34.42 -13.36
C GLY A 581 -12.86 35.53 -12.68
N PHE A 582 -11.53 35.38 -12.55
CA PHE A 582 -10.67 36.36 -11.88
C PHE A 582 -10.40 37.59 -12.75
N PHE A 583 -10.19 37.41 -14.05
CA PHE A 583 -9.87 38.50 -14.98
C PHE A 583 -11.09 39.26 -15.49
N GLN A 584 -12.31 38.76 -15.26
CA GLN A 584 -13.54 39.31 -15.84
C GLN A 584 -13.74 40.82 -15.56
N PRO A 585 -13.49 41.37 -14.35
CA PRO A 585 -13.59 42.80 -14.08
C PRO A 585 -12.55 43.64 -14.84
N PHE A 586 -11.32 43.14 -15.00
CA PHE A 586 -10.28 43.81 -15.81
C PHE A 586 -10.64 43.79 -17.30
N TRP A 587 -11.22 42.69 -17.80
CA TRP A 587 -11.76 42.65 -19.15
C TRP A 587 -12.90 43.66 -19.34
N TYR A 588 -13.83 43.80 -18.38
CA TYR A 588 -14.85 44.85 -18.47
C TYR A 588 -14.26 46.25 -18.42
N LEU A 589 -13.32 46.55 -17.50
CA LEU A 589 -12.68 47.86 -17.43
C LEU A 589 -11.89 48.19 -18.72
N TRP A 590 -11.19 47.21 -19.28
CA TRP A 590 -10.46 47.35 -20.54
C TRP A 590 -11.41 47.51 -21.74
N ILE A 591 -12.52 46.75 -21.79
CA ILE A 591 -13.56 46.89 -22.83
C ILE A 591 -14.22 48.27 -22.72
N TYR A 592 -14.62 48.74 -21.53
CA TYR A 592 -15.15 50.09 -21.35
C TYR A 592 -14.12 51.16 -21.73
N GLY A 593 -12.86 51.00 -21.32
CA GLY A 593 -11.78 51.91 -21.71
C GLY A 593 -11.55 51.94 -23.23
N MET A 594 -11.56 50.78 -23.90
CA MET A 594 -11.43 50.66 -25.35
C MET A 594 -12.67 51.17 -26.09
N VAL A 595 -13.88 50.96 -25.57
CA VAL A 595 -15.12 51.50 -26.13
C VAL A 595 -15.16 53.02 -25.98
N VAL A 596 -14.81 53.58 -24.82
CA VAL A 596 -14.69 55.03 -24.63
C VAL A 596 -13.59 55.61 -25.51
N ALA A 597 -12.43 54.95 -25.62
CA ALA A 597 -11.36 55.39 -26.52
C ALA A 597 -11.77 55.32 -28.00
N VAL A 598 -12.48 54.28 -28.42
CA VAL A 598 -13.04 54.16 -29.78
C VAL A 598 -14.15 55.18 -30.03
N VAL A 599 -15.04 55.45 -29.07
CA VAL A 599 -16.06 56.51 -29.20
C VAL A 599 -15.41 57.89 -29.27
N VAL A 600 -14.44 58.20 -28.41
CA VAL A 600 -13.68 59.46 -28.47
C VAL A 600 -12.90 59.57 -29.78
N PHE A 601 -12.23 58.51 -30.23
CA PHE A 601 -11.53 58.48 -31.52
C PHE A 601 -12.49 58.58 -32.71
N SER A 602 -13.66 57.96 -32.66
CA SER A 602 -14.71 58.09 -33.66
C SER A 602 -15.31 59.49 -33.66
N VAL A 603 -15.46 60.15 -32.51
CA VAL A 603 -15.88 61.56 -32.44
C VAL A 603 -14.77 62.49 -32.95
N GLU A 604 -13.50 62.27 -32.59
CA GLU A 604 -12.35 62.99 -33.17
C GLU A 604 -12.29 62.80 -34.70
N MET A 605 -12.49 61.57 -35.19
CA MET A 605 -12.51 61.24 -36.62
C MET A 605 -13.76 61.77 -37.34
N ILE A 606 -14.94 61.82 -36.69
CA ILE A 606 -16.15 62.43 -37.27
C ILE A 606 -15.97 63.95 -37.32
N PHE A 607 -15.48 64.62 -36.28
CA PHE A 607 -15.17 66.05 -36.34
C PHE A 607 -14.07 66.36 -37.37
N TYR A 608 -13.04 65.50 -37.47
CA TYR A 608 -11.97 65.65 -38.46
C TYR A 608 -12.48 65.43 -39.89
N GLU A 609 -13.26 64.38 -40.13
CA GLU A 609 -13.74 64.04 -41.48
C GLU A 609 -14.99 64.87 -41.87
N VAL A 610 -15.74 65.48 -40.93
CA VAL A 610 -16.73 66.54 -41.21
C VAL A 610 -16.01 67.83 -41.59
N LYS A 611 -15.00 68.25 -40.82
CA LYS A 611 -14.18 69.41 -41.19
C LYS A 611 -13.51 69.20 -42.56
N LYS A 612 -12.89 68.05 -42.77
CA LYS A 612 -12.25 67.69 -44.03
C LYS A 612 -13.25 67.47 -45.17
N ARG A 613 -14.49 67.01 -44.91
CA ARG A 613 -15.55 66.97 -45.95
C ARG A 613 -16.10 68.34 -46.28
N LEU A 614 -16.12 69.31 -45.36
CA LEU A 614 -16.35 70.72 -45.72
C LEU A 614 -15.23 71.21 -46.65
N GLU A 615 -13.97 70.91 -46.33
CA GLU A 615 -12.78 71.25 -47.14
C GLU A 615 -12.66 70.43 -48.47
N VAL A 616 -13.46 69.37 -48.67
CA VAL A 616 -13.33 68.44 -49.82
C VAL A 616 -14.63 68.30 -50.64
N LEU A 617 -15.77 68.81 -50.16
CA LEU A 617 -16.99 68.94 -50.97
C LEU A 617 -16.78 69.95 -52.11
N GLU A 618 -15.86 70.91 -51.94
CA GLU A 618 -15.37 71.82 -52.99
C GLU A 618 -14.53 71.10 -54.07
N GLU A 619 -13.81 70.02 -53.73
CA GLU A 619 -12.98 69.27 -54.69
C GLU A 619 -13.71 68.09 -55.37
N ILE A 620 -14.65 67.43 -54.68
CA ILE A 620 -15.27 66.17 -55.15
C ILE A 620 -16.21 66.33 -56.36
N ILE A 621 -16.59 67.57 -56.72
CA ILE A 621 -17.28 67.83 -58.00
C ILE A 621 -16.39 67.53 -59.22
N TYR A 622 -15.05 67.56 -59.08
CA TYR A 622 -14.17 67.68 -60.25
C TYR A 622 -13.86 66.36 -61.00
N LEU A 623 -13.44 65.27 -60.33
CA LEU A 623 -12.89 64.09 -61.03
C LEU A 623 -13.32 62.71 -60.52
N LYS A 624 -14.10 62.02 -61.39
CA LYS A 624 -14.46 60.60 -61.32
C LYS A 624 -14.01 59.89 -62.61
N LYS A 625 -12.83 59.25 -62.66
CA LYS A 625 -12.40 58.40 -63.79
C LYS A 625 -11.29 57.36 -63.43
N TYR A 626 -11.53 56.09 -63.78
CA TYR A 626 -10.57 55.01 -64.14
C TYR A 626 -9.55 54.51 -63.07
N ASP A 627 -9.03 53.26 -63.08
CA ASP A 627 -9.57 51.95 -63.52
C ASP A 627 -8.73 50.78 -62.92
N VAL A 628 -8.93 49.54 -63.38
CA VAL A 628 -8.63 48.25 -62.69
C VAL A 628 -7.35 47.51 -63.15
N ALA A 629 -6.91 46.53 -62.32
CA ALA A 629 -5.93 45.44 -62.52
C ALA A 629 -4.46 45.73 -62.11
N ARG A 630 -3.60 44.75 -61.74
CA ARG A 630 -3.60 43.27 -61.89
C ARG A 630 -3.00 42.51 -60.68
N TYR A 631 -3.43 41.24 -60.52
CA TYR A 631 -2.73 40.02 -59.99
C TYR A 631 -2.20 40.04 -58.52
N ARG A 632 -2.37 39.03 -57.64
CA ARG A 632 -2.46 37.54 -57.69
C ARG A 632 -1.09 36.82 -57.61
N LEU A 633 -0.74 36.25 -56.43
CA LEU A 633 -0.09 34.92 -56.27
C LEU A 633 -0.01 34.47 -54.78
N ILE A 634 -0.72 33.40 -54.37
CA ILE A 634 -0.58 32.75 -53.05
C ILE A 634 -0.84 31.22 -53.16
N VAL A 635 0.06 30.42 -52.55
CA VAL A 635 -0.06 29.00 -52.11
C VAL A 635 -0.20 27.86 -53.15
N ARG A 636 0.69 26.86 -53.00
CA ARG A 636 0.47 25.42 -53.27
C ARG A 636 0.54 24.65 -51.93
N ILE A 637 -0.06 23.46 -51.86
CA ILE A 637 -0.22 22.66 -50.62
C ILE A 637 0.25 21.20 -50.81
N ALA A 638 0.87 20.64 -49.75
CA ALA A 638 0.99 19.22 -49.38
C ALA A 638 1.87 18.21 -50.18
N LYS A 639 2.63 17.40 -49.41
CA LYS A 639 2.89 15.94 -49.46
C LYS A 639 3.46 15.30 -50.76
N GLY A 640 4.21 14.20 -50.74
CA GLY A 640 4.73 13.37 -49.64
C GLY A 640 4.77 11.87 -49.99
N PHE A 641 5.96 11.25 -50.06
CA PHE A 641 6.20 9.81 -50.40
C PHE A 641 5.60 8.85 -49.32
N ALA A 642 5.25 7.57 -49.52
CA ALA A 642 5.42 6.53 -50.57
C ALA A 642 6.47 5.41 -50.31
N LEU A 643 5.96 4.19 -50.00
CA LEU A 643 6.47 2.81 -50.30
C LEU A 643 7.86 2.33 -49.77
N LYS A 644 8.20 1.01 -49.63
CA LYS A 644 7.47 -0.27 -49.30
C LYS A 644 8.46 -1.48 -49.19
N GLN A 645 8.11 -2.52 -48.40
CA GLN A 645 8.52 -3.97 -48.46
C GLN A 645 10.04 -4.37 -48.49
N VAL A 646 10.57 -5.48 -47.92
CA VAL A 646 10.17 -6.90 -47.66
C VAL A 646 10.42 -7.87 -48.84
N GLN A 647 11.41 -8.78 -48.74
CA GLN A 647 11.33 -10.26 -48.58
C GLN A 647 12.76 -10.87 -48.41
N SER A 648 13.05 -12.11 -47.95
CA SER A 648 12.37 -13.10 -47.06
C SER A 648 13.13 -14.46 -46.99
N MET A 649 12.87 -15.31 -45.97
CA MET A 649 12.94 -16.82 -46.02
C MET A 649 14.35 -17.51 -46.08
N ASN A 650 14.57 -18.82 -45.81
CA ASN A 650 13.69 -19.95 -45.39
C ASN A 650 14.41 -21.12 -44.64
N ILE A 651 13.62 -21.93 -43.90
CA ILE A 651 13.53 -23.43 -43.73
C ILE A 651 14.76 -24.32 -44.08
N GLY A 652 15.09 -25.43 -43.37
CA GLY A 652 14.49 -26.11 -42.20
C GLY A 652 14.45 -27.67 -42.32
N TYR A 653 13.81 -28.38 -41.36
CA TYR A 653 13.35 -29.81 -41.43
C TYR A 653 14.44 -30.93 -41.37
N TYR A 654 14.23 -32.20 -40.91
CA TYR A 654 13.17 -32.87 -40.10
C TYR A 654 13.60 -34.29 -39.60
N PHE A 655 12.97 -34.81 -38.52
CA PHE A 655 12.53 -36.22 -38.22
C PHE A 655 13.47 -37.48 -38.33
N ILE A 656 13.19 -38.68 -37.79
CA ILE A 656 12.49 -39.19 -36.55
C ILE A 656 12.65 -40.75 -36.42
N GLN A 657 12.36 -41.35 -35.23
CA GLN A 657 12.03 -42.79 -34.96
C GLN A 657 13.12 -43.90 -35.16
N VAL A 658 13.02 -45.15 -34.62
CA VAL A 658 12.54 -45.70 -33.31
C VAL A 658 12.92 -47.21 -33.14
N PHE A 659 12.93 -47.77 -31.90
CA PHE A 659 12.87 -49.23 -31.55
C PHE A 659 14.13 -50.13 -31.83
N VAL A 660 14.43 -51.26 -31.14
CA VAL A 660 13.96 -51.88 -29.85
C VAL A 660 14.88 -53.04 -29.34
N LEU A 661 14.68 -53.50 -28.08
CA LEU A 661 15.21 -54.73 -27.40
C LEU A 661 16.74 -54.77 -27.08
N LYS A 662 17.17 -55.14 -25.84
CA LYS A 662 17.45 -56.50 -25.26
C LYS A 662 18.59 -57.27 -25.99
N LEU A 663 19.47 -58.01 -25.31
CA LEU A 663 19.39 -58.68 -23.99
C LEU A 663 20.81 -58.93 -23.39
N LEU A 664 20.87 -59.39 -22.12
CA LEU A 664 22.04 -59.88 -21.36
C LEU A 664 23.00 -58.77 -20.85
N ILE A 665 23.77 -58.96 -19.77
CA ILE A 665 24.08 -60.17 -18.98
C ILE A 665 23.52 -60.10 -17.54
N LEU A 666 23.17 -61.27 -16.99
CA LEU A 666 22.91 -61.49 -15.57
C LEU A 666 24.17 -62.12 -14.93
N GLU A 667 24.88 -61.40 -14.06
CA GLU A 667 25.85 -62.00 -13.12
C GLU A 667 26.24 -60.99 -12.03
N SER A 668 26.43 -61.45 -10.78
CA SER A 668 26.70 -60.68 -9.54
C SER A 668 25.50 -60.39 -8.60
N LEU A 669 24.62 -61.37 -8.38
CA LEU A 669 23.47 -61.19 -7.46
C LEU A 669 23.09 -62.43 -6.60
N GLN A 670 24.07 -63.27 -6.23
CA GLN A 670 23.79 -64.53 -5.50
C GLN A 670 24.83 -64.92 -4.41
N GLN A 671 25.55 -63.96 -3.81
CA GLN A 671 26.62 -64.29 -2.83
C GLN A 671 26.70 -63.34 -1.61
N LYS A 672 25.56 -62.90 -1.05
CA LYS A 672 25.56 -61.93 0.06
C LYS A 672 24.40 -62.03 1.08
N LEU A 673 23.70 -63.16 1.15
CA LEU A 673 22.38 -63.25 1.80
C LEU A 673 22.30 -64.02 3.14
N GLU A 674 23.30 -64.81 3.53
CA GLU A 674 23.13 -65.78 4.64
C GLU A 674 23.63 -65.32 6.03
N ASN A 675 24.43 -64.25 6.13
CA ASN A 675 25.09 -63.86 7.40
C ASN A 675 24.27 -62.97 8.37
N ASN A 676 22.98 -62.70 8.11
CA ASN A 676 22.22 -61.63 8.80
C ASN A 676 21.31 -62.05 9.97
N TYR A 677 21.08 -63.35 10.23
CA TYR A 677 20.02 -63.78 11.16
C TYR A 677 20.19 -63.30 12.63
N GLY A 678 21.43 -63.23 13.14
CA GLY A 678 21.71 -62.70 14.49
C GLY A 678 21.60 -61.17 14.65
N ARG A 679 21.49 -60.45 13.52
CA ARG A 679 21.32 -58.98 13.43
C ARG A 679 19.82 -58.63 13.41
N LEU A 680 19.02 -59.43 12.70
CA LEU A 680 17.60 -59.24 12.39
C LEU A 680 16.73 -58.90 13.62
N ASN A 681 16.85 -59.66 14.72
CA ASN A 681 15.94 -59.49 15.85
C ASN A 681 16.24 -58.23 16.71
N ARG A 682 17.46 -57.68 16.63
CA ARG A 682 17.82 -56.39 17.26
C ARG A 682 17.47 -55.20 16.39
N THR A 683 17.55 -55.35 15.06
CA THR A 683 16.98 -54.36 14.15
C THR A 683 15.47 -54.24 14.32
N ASN A 684 14.74 -55.32 14.62
CA ASN A 684 13.28 -55.28 14.78
C ASN A 684 12.79 -54.32 15.89
N GLU A 685 13.34 -54.34 17.10
CA GLU A 685 12.88 -53.44 18.19
C GLU A 685 13.16 -51.96 17.88
N LEU A 686 14.38 -51.67 17.39
CA LEU A 686 14.80 -50.33 16.98
C LEU A 686 13.95 -49.83 15.81
N MET A 687 13.74 -50.67 14.78
CA MET A 687 13.00 -50.32 13.57
C MET A 687 11.50 -50.18 13.84
N ASN A 688 10.88 -51.04 14.66
CA ASN A 688 9.49 -50.86 15.10
C ASN A 688 9.30 -49.53 15.86
N THR A 689 10.31 -49.12 16.63
CA THR A 689 10.28 -47.85 17.37
C THR A 689 10.51 -46.65 16.46
N MET A 690 11.45 -46.73 15.53
CA MET A 690 11.65 -45.71 14.48
C MET A 690 10.41 -45.55 13.59
N MET A 691 9.82 -46.66 13.13
CA MET A 691 8.58 -46.65 12.36
C MET A 691 7.42 -46.08 13.19
N SER A 692 7.32 -46.40 14.49
CA SER A 692 6.32 -45.78 15.38
C SER A 692 6.49 -44.26 15.48
N ILE A 693 7.73 -43.74 15.53
CA ILE A 693 8.00 -42.29 15.49
C ILE A 693 7.63 -41.72 14.11
N PHE A 694 8.07 -42.37 13.04
CA PHE A 694 7.88 -41.90 11.66
C PHE A 694 6.39 -41.85 11.28
N GLU A 695 5.67 -42.96 11.47
CA GLU A 695 4.25 -43.09 11.12
C GLU A 695 3.33 -42.22 11.95
N LYS A 696 3.62 -42.01 13.24
CA LYS A 696 2.72 -41.29 14.16
C LYS A 696 3.07 -39.82 14.32
N CYS A 697 4.34 -39.45 14.14
CA CYS A 697 4.81 -38.08 14.37
C CYS A 697 5.27 -37.34 13.11
N LEU A 698 5.74 -38.01 12.05
CA LEU A 698 6.37 -37.36 10.89
C LEU A 698 5.56 -37.53 9.59
N LYS A 699 4.71 -38.56 9.50
CA LYS A 699 3.84 -38.92 8.36
C LYS A 699 2.93 -37.78 7.88
N ASN A 700 2.47 -36.93 8.81
CA ASN A 700 1.45 -35.92 8.56
C ASN A 700 1.98 -34.54 8.09
N GLU A 701 3.21 -34.15 8.42
CA GLU A 701 3.66 -32.76 8.18
C GLU A 701 4.46 -32.55 6.89
N SER A 702 5.32 -33.49 6.46
CA SER A 702 5.98 -33.43 5.14
C SER A 702 6.68 -34.74 4.72
N ALA A 703 5.90 -35.78 4.41
CA ALA A 703 6.37 -37.11 4.01
C ALA A 703 7.02 -37.20 2.60
N ARG A 704 7.77 -36.18 2.16
CA ARG A 704 8.43 -36.13 0.83
C ARG A 704 9.96 -36.01 0.87
N ASN A 705 10.51 -35.30 1.85
CA ASN A 705 11.95 -35.02 1.94
C ASN A 705 12.52 -35.58 3.27
N VAL A 706 12.66 -36.90 3.33
CA VAL A 706 13.43 -37.59 4.37
C VAL A 706 14.84 -37.83 3.82
N VAL A 707 15.86 -37.58 4.63
CA VAL A 707 17.27 -37.86 4.33
C VAL A 707 17.79 -38.88 5.34
N ILE A 708 18.35 -39.98 4.86
CA ILE A 708 19.08 -40.95 5.69
C ILE A 708 20.57 -40.82 5.38
N ALA A 709 21.39 -40.73 6.42
CA ALA A 709 22.84 -40.61 6.33
C ALA A 709 23.53 -41.49 7.40
N GLY A 710 24.74 -41.97 7.12
CA GLY A 710 25.54 -42.75 8.06
C GLY A 710 26.48 -43.76 7.40
N ASP A 711 27.10 -44.59 8.24
CA ASP A 711 28.13 -45.58 7.89
C ASP A 711 27.59 -46.98 7.55
N ASP A 712 26.48 -47.41 8.18
CA ASP A 712 25.89 -48.75 7.99
C ASP A 712 25.01 -48.88 6.72
N THR A 713 25.67 -49.04 5.56
CA THR A 713 25.03 -49.15 4.24
C THR A 713 23.91 -50.19 4.16
N ILE A 714 24.02 -51.30 4.88
CA ILE A 714 23.04 -52.41 4.85
C ILE A 714 21.72 -51.97 5.50
N LEU A 715 21.78 -51.34 6.67
CA LEU A 715 20.58 -50.87 7.38
C LEU A 715 19.91 -49.70 6.64
N ILE A 716 20.73 -48.83 6.04
CA ILE A 716 20.29 -47.72 5.19
C ILE A 716 19.51 -48.24 3.98
N GLU A 717 19.96 -49.32 3.31
CA GLU A 717 19.27 -49.94 2.18
C GLU A 717 18.00 -50.73 2.59
N MET A 718 17.98 -51.31 3.79
CA MET A 718 16.75 -51.94 4.32
C MET A 718 15.63 -50.91 4.54
N ILE A 719 15.95 -49.74 5.10
CA ILE A 719 14.94 -48.72 5.43
C ILE A 719 14.39 -48.03 4.17
N SER A 720 15.22 -47.82 3.14
CA SER A 720 14.74 -47.24 1.86
C SER A 720 13.81 -48.15 1.06
N ARG A 721 13.77 -49.45 1.37
CA ARG A 721 12.79 -50.40 0.81
C ARG A 721 11.45 -50.38 1.58
N LEU A 722 11.42 -49.84 2.81
CA LEU A 722 10.25 -49.80 3.68
C LEU A 722 9.46 -48.48 3.60
N VAL A 723 10.11 -47.38 3.21
CA VAL A 723 9.49 -46.06 3.05
C VAL A 723 10.05 -45.39 1.78
N PRO A 724 9.22 -44.75 0.93
CA PRO A 724 9.70 -44.03 -0.25
C PRO A 724 10.53 -42.80 0.15
N ILE A 725 11.85 -42.95 0.17
CA ILE A 725 12.82 -42.00 0.71
C ILE A 725 13.89 -41.67 -0.34
N ARG A 726 14.35 -40.41 -0.38
CA ARG A 726 15.56 -40.04 -1.15
C ARG A 726 16.80 -40.40 -0.34
N LEU A 727 17.55 -41.39 -0.80
CA LEU A 727 18.76 -41.86 -0.13
C LEU A 727 19.96 -40.96 -0.43
N ILE A 728 20.80 -40.69 0.56
CA ILE A 728 22.05 -39.93 0.37
C ILE A 728 23.20 -40.70 1.05
N LYS A 729 24.01 -41.40 0.25
CA LYS A 729 25.25 -42.01 0.75
C LYS A 729 26.31 -40.92 0.88
N CYS A 730 26.69 -40.57 2.11
CA CYS A 730 27.71 -39.55 2.38
C CYS A 730 29.17 -39.95 2.02
N HIS A 731 29.36 -41.07 1.32
CA HIS A 731 30.68 -41.61 0.95
C HIS A 731 31.02 -41.49 -0.55
N GLU A 732 30.05 -41.08 -1.37
CA GLU A 732 30.20 -40.79 -2.81
C GLU A 732 30.14 -39.25 -3.00
N ASN A 733 30.80 -38.70 -4.02
CA ASN A 733 30.90 -37.24 -4.20
C ASN A 733 29.52 -36.60 -4.44
N LEU A 734 29.05 -35.81 -3.48
CA LEU A 734 27.70 -35.20 -3.46
C LEU A 734 27.47 -34.07 -4.49
N THR A 735 28.32 -33.96 -5.52
CA THR A 735 28.36 -32.86 -6.49
C THR A 735 27.51 -33.08 -7.74
N GLU A 736 27.10 -34.31 -8.05
CA GLU A 736 26.43 -34.62 -9.34
C GLU A 736 24.90 -34.56 -9.32
N PHE A 737 24.26 -34.39 -8.16
CA PHE A 737 22.80 -34.26 -8.05
C PHE A 737 22.36 -32.79 -8.09
N SER A 738 22.44 -32.16 -9.26
CA SER A 738 21.87 -30.82 -9.48
C SER A 738 20.37 -30.88 -9.84
N ASP A 739 19.74 -29.71 -9.74
CA ASP A 739 18.42 -29.35 -10.26
C ASP A 739 17.17 -29.97 -9.55
N GLN A 740 16.43 -29.08 -8.88
CA GLN A 740 15.04 -29.29 -8.39
C GLN A 740 14.82 -30.23 -7.19
N GLY A 741 15.71 -30.18 -6.20
CA GLY A 741 15.45 -30.69 -4.84
C GLY A 741 14.96 -29.59 -3.87
N GLU A 742 13.88 -29.84 -3.14
CA GLU A 742 13.57 -29.11 -1.90
C GLU A 742 14.45 -29.62 -0.74
N PRO A 743 14.82 -28.79 0.25
CA PRO A 743 15.63 -29.23 1.38
C PRO A 743 14.93 -30.31 2.23
N GLY A 744 15.72 -31.09 2.97
CA GLY A 744 15.22 -32.12 3.87
C GLY A 744 14.44 -31.52 5.04
N ASN A 745 13.35 -32.18 5.46
CA ASN A 745 12.61 -31.80 6.66
C ASN A 745 12.79 -32.82 7.80
N ASN A 746 13.20 -34.05 7.48
CA ASN A 746 13.44 -35.12 8.43
C ASN A 746 14.78 -35.78 8.11
N PHE A 747 15.65 -35.92 9.11
CA PHE A 747 16.99 -36.49 8.97
C PHE A 747 17.12 -37.68 9.93
N ILE A 748 17.58 -38.82 9.41
CA ILE A 748 17.93 -40.00 10.21
C ILE A 748 19.43 -40.19 10.06
N ILE A 749 20.18 -40.01 11.15
CA ILE A 749 21.65 -40.07 11.14
C ILE A 749 22.13 -41.22 12.01
N TYR A 750 22.73 -42.23 11.37
CA TYR A 750 23.50 -43.26 12.07
C TYR A 750 24.91 -42.76 12.31
N ALA A 751 25.37 -42.82 13.55
CA ALA A 751 26.73 -42.42 13.91
C ALA A 751 27.32 -43.37 14.94
N SER A 752 28.37 -44.09 14.54
CA SER A 752 29.16 -44.96 15.42
C SER A 752 30.17 -44.20 16.30
N SER A 753 30.34 -42.88 16.09
CA SER A 753 31.22 -42.01 16.89
C SER A 753 30.88 -40.52 16.69
N SER A 754 31.41 -39.66 17.56
CA SER A 754 31.36 -38.20 17.38
C SER A 754 32.09 -37.73 16.11
N LEU A 755 33.17 -38.39 15.70
CA LEU A 755 33.88 -38.07 14.47
C LEU A 755 33.01 -38.34 13.23
N VAL A 756 32.36 -39.51 13.17
CA VAL A 756 31.40 -39.87 12.10
C VAL A 756 30.19 -38.95 12.10
N LEU A 757 29.66 -38.56 13.26
CA LEU A 757 28.57 -37.60 13.35
C LEU A 757 28.98 -36.21 12.83
N SER A 758 30.18 -35.75 13.18
CA SER A 758 30.70 -34.44 12.76
C SER A 758 30.92 -34.37 11.26
N THR A 759 31.58 -35.38 10.67
CA THR A 759 31.79 -35.45 9.21
C THR A 759 30.48 -35.59 8.44
N THR A 760 29.53 -36.39 8.95
CA THR A 760 28.20 -36.54 8.33
C THR A 760 27.40 -35.23 8.37
N LEU A 761 27.39 -34.53 9.51
CA LEU A 761 26.72 -33.23 9.63
C LEU A 761 27.38 -32.15 8.76
N GLN A 762 28.72 -32.16 8.63
CA GLN A 762 29.43 -31.24 7.74
C GLN A 762 29.15 -31.53 6.26
N ALA A 763 29.09 -32.80 5.85
CA ALA A 763 28.70 -33.20 4.50
C ALA A 763 27.25 -32.82 4.18
N LEU A 764 26.31 -33.07 5.11
CA LEU A 764 24.92 -32.63 4.99
C LEU A 764 24.80 -31.12 4.89
N LYS A 765 25.52 -30.36 5.74
CA LYS A 765 25.51 -28.89 5.76
C LYS A 765 26.05 -28.28 4.46
N ASN A 766 27.03 -28.93 3.83
CA ASN A 766 27.57 -28.50 2.53
C ASN A 766 26.65 -28.84 1.34
N SER A 767 25.52 -29.53 1.56
CA SER A 767 24.60 -29.97 0.50
C SER A 767 23.31 -29.13 0.45
N ILE A 768 22.63 -29.13 -0.71
CA ILE A 768 21.32 -28.49 -0.91
C ILE A 768 20.22 -29.00 0.04
N TRP A 769 20.43 -30.17 0.64
CA TRP A 769 19.47 -30.82 1.53
C TRP A 769 19.47 -30.23 2.94
N TRP A 770 20.43 -29.39 3.30
CA TRP A 770 20.61 -28.87 4.66
C TRP A 770 19.41 -28.06 5.18
N ASN A 771 18.96 -28.43 6.38
CA ASN A 771 17.91 -27.71 7.08
C ASN A 771 18.02 -27.83 8.60
N TYR A 772 18.64 -26.85 9.26
CA TYR A 772 18.75 -26.81 10.72
C TYR A 772 17.39 -26.76 11.46
N GLU A 773 16.30 -26.41 10.78
CA GLU A 773 14.93 -26.40 11.32
C GLU A 773 14.22 -27.76 11.20
N GLY A 774 14.76 -28.70 10.41
CA GLY A 774 14.23 -30.05 10.27
C GLY A 774 14.38 -30.88 11.54
N PHE A 775 13.67 -32.00 11.61
CA PHE A 775 13.75 -32.95 12.73
C PHE A 775 14.91 -33.93 12.53
N PHE A 776 15.77 -34.11 13.54
CA PHE A 776 16.95 -34.97 13.47
C PHE A 776 16.86 -36.14 14.45
N LEU A 777 16.78 -37.35 13.92
CA LEU A 777 16.78 -38.61 14.65
C LEU A 777 18.18 -39.23 14.57
N LEU A 778 18.97 -39.05 15.62
CA LEU A 778 20.31 -39.63 15.75
C LEU A 778 20.20 -41.03 16.33
N ILE A 779 21.01 -41.97 15.84
CA ILE A 779 21.01 -43.35 16.32
C ILE A 779 22.46 -43.80 16.56
N ASN A 780 22.80 -44.05 17.83
CA ASN A 780 24.07 -44.65 18.21
C ASN A 780 23.89 -46.17 18.38
N GLN A 781 24.45 -46.96 17.44
CA GLN A 781 24.35 -48.42 17.47
C GLN A 781 25.26 -49.10 18.50
N LYS A 782 26.25 -48.40 19.08
CA LYS A 782 27.22 -49.03 20.00
C LYS A 782 26.60 -49.35 21.37
N PHE A 783 26.94 -50.52 21.91
CA PHE A 783 26.65 -50.88 23.30
C PHE A 783 27.30 -49.86 24.25
N GLY A 784 26.56 -49.43 25.29
CA GLY A 784 26.99 -48.32 26.17
C GLY A 784 26.82 -46.93 25.54
N GLY A 785 26.34 -46.83 24.30
CA GLY A 785 26.31 -45.59 23.51
C GLY A 785 25.50 -44.42 24.10
N CYS A 786 24.72 -44.65 25.15
CA CYS A 786 24.05 -43.59 25.91
C CYS A 786 25.00 -42.75 26.78
N GLU A 787 26.20 -43.22 27.13
CA GLU A 787 27.18 -42.39 27.85
C GLU A 787 27.64 -41.20 27.00
N MET A 788 27.79 -41.42 25.69
CA MET A 788 28.12 -40.37 24.72
C MET A 788 26.94 -39.43 24.40
N ALA A 789 25.76 -39.61 25.00
CA ALA A 789 24.56 -38.87 24.63
C ALA A 789 24.73 -37.35 24.77
N SER A 790 25.37 -36.89 25.86
CA SER A 790 25.66 -35.47 26.05
C SER A 790 26.59 -34.94 24.95
N THR A 791 27.69 -35.64 24.68
CA THR A 791 28.71 -35.26 23.70
C THR A 791 28.17 -35.23 22.27
N LEU A 792 27.35 -36.22 21.88
CA LEU A 792 26.75 -36.30 20.54
C LEU A 792 25.70 -35.22 20.34
N LEU A 793 24.83 -34.97 21.33
CA LEU A 793 23.81 -33.91 21.24
C LEU A 793 24.42 -32.51 21.31
N HIS A 794 25.46 -32.30 22.11
CA HIS A 794 26.22 -31.05 22.14
C HIS A 794 26.94 -30.80 20.81
N LEU A 795 27.51 -31.83 20.18
CA LEU A 795 28.08 -31.74 18.83
C LEU A 795 27.01 -31.31 17.80
N VAL A 796 25.82 -31.91 17.83
CA VAL A 796 24.72 -31.52 16.91
C VAL A 796 24.24 -30.08 17.18
N TRP A 797 24.36 -29.60 18.42
CA TRP A 797 24.09 -28.20 18.77
C TRP A 797 25.12 -27.21 18.19
N THR A 798 26.39 -27.57 17.96
CA THR A 798 27.35 -26.66 17.30
C THR A 798 27.02 -26.43 15.81
N PHE A 799 26.29 -27.37 15.20
CA PHE A 799 25.64 -27.23 13.89
C PHE A 799 24.31 -26.46 13.96
N ASN A 800 23.91 -25.96 15.14
CA ASN A 800 22.67 -25.23 15.43
C ASN A 800 21.36 -26.03 15.27
N VAL A 801 21.43 -27.36 15.25
CA VAL A 801 20.24 -28.19 15.04
C VAL A 801 19.51 -28.40 16.37
N LEU A 802 18.36 -27.76 16.52
CA LEU A 802 17.59 -27.71 17.79
C LEU A 802 16.62 -28.89 17.95
N SER A 803 16.00 -29.34 16.85
CA SER A 803 14.94 -30.36 16.82
C SER A 803 15.50 -31.80 16.81
N THR A 804 16.44 -32.06 17.70
CA THR A 804 17.29 -33.28 17.72
C THR A 804 16.87 -34.25 18.82
N ILE A 805 16.82 -35.54 18.50
CA ILE A 805 16.64 -36.64 19.47
C ILE A 805 17.66 -37.73 19.17
N LEU A 806 18.31 -38.26 20.22
CA LEU A 806 19.20 -39.41 20.15
C LEU A 806 18.50 -40.66 20.70
N LEU A 807 18.58 -41.75 19.94
CA LEU A 807 18.27 -43.12 20.36
C LEU A 807 19.59 -43.85 20.64
N CYS A 808 19.65 -44.54 21.78
CA CYS A 808 20.80 -45.32 22.20
C CYS A 808 20.37 -46.50 23.09
N PHE A 809 21.20 -47.55 23.18
CA PHE A 809 21.00 -48.63 24.13
C PHE A 809 21.89 -48.43 25.36
N ASN A 810 21.25 -48.34 26.54
CA ASN A 810 21.92 -48.36 27.84
C ASN A 810 22.49 -49.78 28.11
N PHE A 811 23.46 -49.92 29.01
CA PHE A 811 24.10 -51.20 29.38
C PHE A 811 23.10 -52.31 29.71
N ASN A 812 21.99 -51.94 30.35
CA ASN A 812 20.85 -52.82 30.66
C ASN A 812 20.02 -53.26 29.43
N ARG A 813 20.53 -53.04 28.20
CA ARG A 813 19.91 -53.34 26.89
C ARG A 813 18.55 -52.69 26.67
N ARG A 814 18.26 -51.59 27.38
CA ARG A 814 17.04 -50.79 27.19
C ARG A 814 17.31 -49.64 26.24
N LEU A 815 16.37 -49.41 25.32
CA LEU A 815 16.35 -48.23 24.46
C LEU A 815 16.03 -46.99 25.32
N GLU A 816 16.90 -45.98 25.28
CA GLU A 816 16.70 -44.70 25.95
C GLU A 816 16.74 -43.56 24.93
N PHE A 817 15.94 -42.53 25.20
CA PHE A 817 15.78 -41.35 24.35
C PHE A 817 16.38 -40.16 25.07
N TYR A 818 17.22 -39.41 24.36
CA TYR A 818 17.86 -38.20 24.87
C TYR A 818 17.56 -37.01 23.97
N THR A 819 17.33 -35.85 24.58
CA THR A 819 17.25 -34.55 23.89
C THR A 819 17.78 -33.45 24.82
N PHE A 820 18.05 -32.27 24.28
CA PHE A 820 18.55 -31.13 25.04
C PHE A 820 17.71 -29.88 24.78
N ASN A 821 17.73 -28.92 25.71
CA ASN A 821 17.26 -27.56 25.48
C ASN A 821 18.42 -26.59 25.81
N PRO A 822 18.90 -25.79 24.83
CA PRO A 822 20.05 -24.89 25.00
C PRO A 822 19.65 -23.47 25.47
N PHE A 823 18.38 -23.27 25.84
CA PHE A 823 17.83 -21.98 26.26
C PHE A 823 17.15 -22.02 27.63
N ALA A 824 16.68 -23.19 28.08
CA ALA A 824 15.97 -23.35 29.35
C ALA A 824 15.97 -24.80 29.85
N ASP A 825 15.74 -24.95 31.15
CA ASP A 825 15.34 -26.19 31.86
C ASP A 825 13.96 -26.75 31.43
N PHE A 826 13.27 -26.10 30.47
CA PHE A 826 11.92 -26.48 30.09
C PHE A 826 11.88 -27.70 29.16
N ALA A 827 11.21 -28.75 29.63
CA ALA A 827 10.72 -29.88 28.83
C ALA A 827 9.35 -30.41 29.35
N PRO A 828 8.55 -31.09 28.52
CA PRO A 828 7.32 -31.79 28.94
C PRO A 828 7.59 -32.87 30.01
N LYS A 829 6.61 -33.12 30.89
CA LYS A 829 6.71 -34.04 32.07
C LYS A 829 7.17 -35.49 31.81
N LEU A 830 7.21 -35.96 30.55
CA LEU A 830 7.76 -37.27 30.19
C LEU A 830 9.29 -37.31 30.18
N TRP A 831 9.92 -36.14 30.05
CA TRP A 831 11.36 -35.94 30.10
C TRP A 831 11.81 -35.71 31.54
N ARG A 832 12.96 -36.30 31.90
CA ARG A 832 13.64 -36.04 33.17
C ARG A 832 14.98 -35.40 32.87
N GLU A 833 15.28 -34.31 33.57
CA GLU A 833 16.60 -33.68 33.54
C GLU A 833 17.69 -34.68 33.97
N THR A 834 18.87 -34.53 33.39
CA THR A 834 20.07 -35.28 33.74
C THR A 834 21.21 -34.33 34.05
N VAL A 835 21.97 -34.63 35.10
CA VAL A 835 23.23 -33.93 35.40
C VAL A 835 24.12 -33.96 34.16
N SER A 836 24.57 -32.78 33.73
CA SER A 836 25.44 -32.55 32.58
C SER A 836 26.58 -31.63 33.01
N ASP A 837 27.81 -31.94 32.62
CA ASP A 837 28.95 -31.05 32.83
C ASP A 837 28.94 -29.86 31.86
N TYR A 838 28.36 -30.04 30.68
CA TYR A 838 28.02 -28.94 29.77
C TYR A 838 26.84 -28.16 30.38
N GLY A 839 27.05 -26.89 30.74
CA GLY A 839 26.05 -26.03 31.37
C GLY A 839 26.57 -25.19 32.55
N LYS A 840 27.77 -25.47 33.06
CA LYS A 840 28.42 -24.70 34.15
C LYS A 840 28.93 -23.33 33.66
N GLY A 841 28.03 -22.40 33.35
CA GLY A 841 28.35 -21.06 32.83
C GLY A 841 27.11 -20.17 32.61
N LYS A 842 27.27 -19.08 31.86
CA LYS A 842 26.19 -18.08 31.62
C LYS A 842 25.03 -18.56 30.74
N ASN A 843 25.18 -19.67 30.01
CA ASN A 843 24.18 -20.19 29.09
C ASN A 843 23.62 -21.53 29.59
N PRO A 844 22.31 -21.65 29.85
CA PRO A 844 21.71 -22.91 30.34
C PRO A 844 21.59 -23.93 29.20
N TRP A 845 22.37 -25.00 29.27
CA TRP A 845 22.22 -26.18 28.41
C TRP A 845 21.77 -27.36 29.25
N THR A 846 20.48 -27.71 29.16
CA THR A 846 19.89 -28.80 29.95
C THR A 846 19.73 -30.04 29.07
N LEU A 847 20.31 -31.16 29.52
CA LEU A 847 20.11 -32.47 28.92
C LEU A 847 18.93 -33.18 29.60
N PHE A 848 18.11 -33.86 28.80
CA PHE A 848 16.96 -34.63 29.26
C PHE A 848 17.02 -36.06 28.72
N LYS A 849 16.53 -37.01 29.52
CA LYS A 849 16.28 -38.39 29.08
C LYS A 849 14.88 -38.87 29.37
N THR A 850 14.43 -39.87 28.61
CA THR A 850 13.27 -40.68 28.94
C THR A 850 13.43 -42.11 28.43
N SER A 851 12.85 -43.06 29.16
CA SER A 851 12.91 -44.52 28.88
C SER A 851 11.52 -45.16 28.90
N SER A 852 10.47 -44.34 28.74
CA SER A 852 9.07 -44.74 28.92
C SER A 852 8.14 -44.12 27.84
N LEU A 853 8.56 -44.15 26.58
CA LEU A 853 7.72 -43.72 25.46
C LEU A 853 6.68 -44.79 25.10
N SER A 854 5.47 -44.65 25.62
CA SER A 854 4.33 -45.50 25.24
C SER A 854 3.61 -44.92 24.02
N PHE A 855 3.93 -45.44 22.83
CA PHE A 855 3.40 -44.98 21.52
C PHE A 855 1.89 -45.25 21.29
N SER A 856 1.13 -45.55 22.35
CA SER A 856 -0.33 -45.55 22.38
C SER A 856 -0.91 -44.17 22.72
N HIS A 857 -0.14 -43.28 23.35
CA HIS A 857 -0.65 -42.03 23.91
C HIS A 857 -0.68 -40.90 22.85
N PRO A 858 -1.84 -40.29 22.53
CA PRO A 858 -1.99 -39.43 21.35
C PRO A 858 -1.17 -38.13 21.40
N ARG A 859 -0.81 -37.63 22.60
CA ARG A 859 0.07 -36.45 22.74
C ARG A 859 1.57 -36.77 22.65
N ILE A 860 1.98 -38.02 22.37
CA ILE A 860 3.40 -38.40 22.46
C ILE A 860 4.29 -37.57 21.53
N CYS A 861 3.87 -37.31 20.29
CA CYS A 861 4.62 -36.51 19.32
C CYS A 861 4.81 -35.04 19.77
N GLN A 862 3.76 -34.42 20.35
CA GLN A 862 3.85 -33.08 20.93
C GLN A 862 4.78 -33.02 22.15
N ASN A 863 4.86 -34.11 22.92
CA ASN A 863 5.82 -34.23 24.01
C ASN A 863 7.25 -34.57 23.52
N LEU A 864 7.38 -35.16 22.33
CA LEU A 864 8.64 -35.61 21.74
C LEU A 864 9.37 -34.46 21.04
N ILE A 865 8.66 -33.71 20.18
CA ILE A 865 9.17 -32.63 19.31
C ILE A 865 8.69 -31.27 19.82
N PHE A 866 8.83 -31.01 21.13
CA PHE A 866 8.28 -29.83 21.77
C PHE A 866 9.03 -28.53 21.41
N ASP A 867 8.32 -27.39 21.38
CA ASP A 867 8.92 -26.08 21.14
C ASP A 867 9.85 -25.65 22.30
N LYS A 868 11.16 -25.77 22.04
CA LYS A 868 12.26 -25.36 22.94
C LYS A 868 12.50 -23.84 22.94
N THR A 869 11.99 -23.11 21.94
CA THR A 869 12.16 -21.66 21.77
C THR A 869 11.09 -20.82 22.48
N ARG A 870 10.04 -21.48 23.01
CA ARG A 870 8.85 -20.86 23.61
C ARG A 870 9.15 -19.81 24.68
N THR A 871 10.19 -20.03 25.48
CA THR A 871 10.74 -19.04 26.41
C THR A 871 12.23 -19.30 26.56
N LEU A 872 13.02 -18.23 26.66
CA LEU A 872 14.47 -18.28 26.64
C LEU A 872 15.10 -18.01 28.02
N LYS A 873 14.29 -17.90 29.09
CA LYS A 873 14.71 -17.76 30.51
C LYS A 873 15.90 -16.81 30.78
N GLY A 874 15.98 -15.69 30.05
CA GLY A 874 17.03 -14.69 30.19
C GLY A 874 18.27 -14.90 29.32
N TYR A 875 18.31 -15.94 28.48
CA TYR A 875 19.37 -16.21 27.50
C TYR A 875 19.76 -14.94 26.72
N THR A 876 21.07 -14.73 26.56
CA THR A 876 21.62 -13.51 25.95
C THR A 876 21.82 -13.69 24.46
N ILE A 877 21.00 -13.02 23.66
CA ILE A 877 21.16 -12.92 22.21
C ILE A 877 22.26 -11.89 21.91
N ASN A 878 23.24 -12.23 21.06
CA ASN A 878 24.31 -11.30 20.68
C ASN A 878 23.88 -10.48 19.46
N MET A 879 23.78 -9.17 19.63
CA MET A 879 23.21 -8.27 18.64
C MET A 879 24.20 -7.25 18.12
N GLY A 880 24.17 -6.98 16.81
CA GLY A 880 24.87 -5.86 16.19
C GLY A 880 23.97 -4.64 16.07
N ALA A 881 24.46 -3.46 16.45
CA ALA A 881 23.76 -2.19 16.29
C ALA A 881 24.65 -1.11 15.64
N TYR A 882 24.11 -0.45 14.62
CA TYR A 882 24.62 0.78 14.02
C TYR A 882 23.70 1.92 14.45
N VAL A 883 24.19 2.74 15.39
CA VAL A 883 23.40 3.76 16.13
C VAL A 883 23.26 5.10 15.42
N HIS A 884 23.92 5.27 14.26
CA HIS A 884 23.71 6.42 13.37
C HIS A 884 22.56 6.18 12.37
N SER A 885 21.73 5.16 12.60
CA SER A 885 20.54 4.87 11.80
C SER A 885 19.33 5.65 12.32
N PHE A 886 18.67 6.37 11.41
CA PHE A 886 17.44 7.12 11.68
C PHE A 886 16.28 6.26 12.25
N LEU A 887 16.33 4.94 12.08
CA LEU A 887 15.31 3.99 12.55
C LEU A 887 15.67 3.30 13.88
N LEU A 888 16.86 3.55 14.45
CA LEU A 888 17.34 2.95 15.70
C LEU A 888 17.96 4.02 16.61
N GLU A 889 17.13 4.66 17.43
CA GLU A 889 17.63 5.62 18.43
C GLU A 889 18.45 4.91 19.52
N TYR A 890 19.47 5.59 20.05
CA TYR A 890 20.23 5.10 21.20
C TYR A 890 20.29 6.14 22.32
N ASN A 891 19.82 5.76 23.50
CA ASN A 891 19.85 6.58 24.72
C ASN A 891 20.75 5.91 25.77
N PRO A 892 21.96 6.47 26.04
CA PRO A 892 22.92 5.87 26.96
C PRO A 892 22.49 5.92 28.44
N ASN A 893 21.51 6.74 28.81
CA ASN A 893 21.09 6.96 30.20
C ASN A 893 20.12 5.88 30.71
N LYS A 894 19.67 4.97 29.85
CA LYS A 894 18.83 3.82 30.20
C LYS A 894 19.69 2.55 30.31
N THR A 895 19.08 1.43 30.72
CA THR A 895 19.76 0.12 30.81
C THR A 895 19.12 -0.92 29.88
N GLY A 896 19.75 -2.09 29.74
CA GLY A 896 19.21 -3.21 28.97
C GLY A 896 18.86 -2.87 27.51
N LEU A 897 17.63 -3.25 27.11
CA LEU A 897 17.04 -2.97 25.80
C LEU A 897 16.24 -1.66 25.75
N ASP A 898 15.94 -1.02 26.89
CA ASP A 898 15.24 0.28 26.93
C ASP A 898 16.11 1.44 26.41
N ARG A 899 17.42 1.21 26.28
CA ARG A 899 18.37 2.08 25.57
C ARG A 899 18.08 2.26 24.08
N PHE A 900 17.39 1.32 23.45
CA PHE A 900 17.23 1.29 21.99
C PHE A 900 15.82 1.71 21.61
N GLY A 901 15.67 2.95 21.16
CA GLY A 901 14.41 3.52 20.69
C GLY A 901 14.24 3.42 19.17
N GLY A 902 13.29 4.19 18.65
CA GLY A 902 12.86 4.14 17.26
C GLY A 902 12.28 2.81 16.81
N VAL A 903 11.87 2.74 15.53
CA VAL A 903 11.15 1.59 14.95
C VAL A 903 11.89 0.26 15.16
N ASN A 904 13.20 0.22 14.90
CA ASN A 904 14.04 -0.97 15.06
C ASN A 904 14.18 -1.39 16.53
N GLY A 905 14.37 -0.41 17.43
CA GLY A 905 14.57 -0.64 18.86
C GLY A 905 13.31 -1.15 19.52
N ASP A 906 12.16 -0.53 19.27
CA ASP A 906 10.87 -0.94 19.81
C ASP A 906 10.42 -2.32 19.27
N ILE A 907 10.69 -2.64 18.00
CA ILE A 907 10.46 -4.00 17.47
C ILE A 907 11.34 -5.02 18.21
N THR A 908 12.65 -4.78 18.26
CA THR A 908 13.59 -5.72 18.89
C THR A 908 13.28 -5.93 20.38
N ARG A 909 12.98 -4.84 21.12
CA ARG A 909 12.57 -4.87 22.53
C ARG A 909 11.28 -5.67 22.71
N THR A 910 10.28 -5.46 21.85
CA THR A 910 9.01 -6.20 21.90
C THR A 910 9.20 -7.70 21.72
N VAL A 911 9.99 -8.13 20.72
CA VAL A 911 10.24 -9.57 20.47
C VAL A 911 11.04 -10.21 21.61
N CYS A 912 12.09 -9.56 22.11
CA CYS A 912 12.91 -10.10 23.18
C CYS A 912 12.17 -10.17 24.52
N ASN A 913 11.35 -9.16 24.84
CA ASN A 913 10.49 -9.19 26.03
C ASN A 913 9.42 -10.30 25.93
N HIS A 914 8.87 -10.56 24.74
CA HIS A 914 7.93 -11.66 24.53
C HIS A 914 8.58 -13.05 24.72
N LEU A 915 9.85 -13.21 24.33
CA LEU A 915 10.61 -14.45 24.48
C LEU A 915 11.23 -14.62 25.89
N ASN A 916 11.25 -13.56 26.71
CA ASN A 916 12.05 -13.47 27.94
C ASN A 916 13.55 -13.72 27.65
N ALA A 917 14.13 -12.90 26.77
CA ALA A 917 15.55 -12.94 26.40
C ALA A 917 16.27 -11.64 26.82
N THR A 918 17.57 -11.75 27.10
CA THR A 918 18.45 -10.58 27.28
C THR A 918 19.24 -10.29 25.99
N ALA A 919 19.85 -9.12 25.91
CA ALA A 919 20.61 -8.68 24.73
C ALA A 919 22.00 -8.19 25.11
N ASN A 920 23.03 -8.73 24.45
CA ASN A 920 24.39 -8.23 24.47
C ASN A 920 24.65 -7.50 23.15
N VAL A 921 24.81 -6.18 23.17
CA VAL A 921 24.84 -5.36 21.95
C VAL A 921 26.25 -4.85 21.66
N LYS A 922 26.80 -5.23 20.51
CA LYS A 922 28.06 -4.72 19.96
C LYS A 922 27.75 -3.62 18.96
N PHE A 923 28.46 -2.49 19.08
CA PHE A 923 28.27 -1.32 18.22
C PHE A 923 29.17 -1.37 16.97
N TYR A 924 28.68 -0.82 15.87
CA TYR A 924 29.36 -0.77 14.57
C TYR A 924 29.32 0.63 13.97
N LEU A 925 30.37 1.00 13.23
CA LEU A 925 30.53 2.31 12.57
C LEU A 925 29.85 2.40 11.20
N SER A 926 29.26 1.31 10.70
CA SER A 926 28.57 1.28 9.40
C SER A 926 27.53 0.16 9.37
N MET A 927 26.53 0.28 8.49
CA MET A 927 25.62 -0.85 8.22
C MET A 927 26.36 -2.01 7.52
N GLY A 928 25.84 -3.23 7.68
CA GLY A 928 26.38 -4.41 7.01
C GLY A 928 26.22 -4.35 5.49
N PHE A 929 27.34 -4.49 4.79
CA PHE A 929 27.44 -4.52 3.33
C PHE A 929 28.31 -5.70 2.84
N ILE A 930 28.22 -5.98 1.55
CA ILE A 930 29.16 -6.84 0.81
C ILE A 930 30.07 -5.94 -0.01
N ASP A 931 31.39 -6.15 0.04
CA ASP A 931 32.33 -5.32 -0.73
C ASP A 931 32.48 -5.76 -2.19
N ASP A 932 33.25 -4.98 -2.97
CA ASP A 932 33.46 -5.20 -4.40
C ASP A 932 34.16 -6.56 -4.72
N HIS A 933 34.68 -7.30 -3.71
CA HIS A 933 35.23 -8.66 -3.84
C HIS A 933 34.26 -9.77 -3.38
N GLY A 934 33.04 -9.42 -2.97
CA GLY A 934 32.07 -10.39 -2.44
C GLY A 934 32.21 -10.69 -0.94
N MET A 935 33.09 -9.99 -0.21
CA MET A 935 33.35 -10.27 1.20
C MET A 935 32.41 -9.50 2.13
N TYR A 936 31.96 -10.16 3.21
CA TYR A 936 31.09 -9.55 4.22
C TYR A 936 31.86 -8.57 5.12
N GLN A 937 31.30 -7.37 5.33
CA GLN A 937 31.88 -6.32 6.15
C GLN A 937 30.92 -5.81 7.25
N SER A 938 31.46 -5.08 8.23
CA SER A 938 30.75 -4.61 9.42
C SER A 938 29.99 -5.75 10.14
N PHE A 939 28.76 -5.54 10.62
CA PHE A 939 28.01 -6.57 11.34
C PHE A 939 27.69 -7.81 10.49
N LEU A 940 27.65 -7.74 9.15
CA LEU A 940 27.52 -8.95 8.33
C LEU A 940 28.75 -9.86 8.44
N LYS A 941 29.95 -9.30 8.62
CA LYS A 941 31.16 -10.08 8.89
C LYS A 941 31.01 -10.90 10.16
N ASP A 942 30.56 -10.27 11.25
CA ASP A 942 30.41 -10.95 12.53
C ASP A 942 29.19 -11.91 12.58
N LEU A 943 28.11 -11.64 11.84
CA LEU A 943 27.02 -12.61 11.64
C LEU A 943 27.51 -13.84 10.85
N HIS A 944 28.38 -13.66 9.84
CA HIS A 944 28.95 -14.77 9.09
C HIS A 944 29.92 -15.62 9.93
N HIS A 945 30.79 -14.98 10.72
CA HIS A 945 31.70 -15.66 11.66
C HIS A 945 30.99 -16.19 12.93
N ARG A 946 29.66 -16.03 13.05
CA ARG A 946 28.84 -16.42 14.22
C ARG A 946 29.23 -15.71 15.54
N ASN A 947 29.92 -14.57 15.46
CA ASN A 947 30.21 -13.66 16.58
C ASN A 947 28.97 -12.83 16.99
N LEU A 948 27.99 -12.72 16.09
CA LEU A 948 26.66 -12.17 16.34
C LEU A 948 25.58 -13.20 15.98
N ASP A 949 24.42 -13.09 16.62
CA ASP A 949 23.20 -13.83 16.29
C ASP A 949 22.27 -13.02 15.36
N PHE A 950 22.12 -11.73 15.64
CA PHE A 950 21.09 -10.84 15.08
C PHE A 950 21.64 -9.42 14.82
N ALA A 951 21.14 -8.70 13.82
CA ALA A 951 21.39 -7.27 13.64
C ALA A 951 20.13 -6.46 13.94
N MET A 952 20.22 -5.50 14.87
CA MET A 952 19.09 -4.65 15.28
C MET A 952 18.64 -3.67 14.21
N ASN A 953 19.48 -3.39 13.21
CA ASN A 953 19.10 -2.54 12.09
C ASN A 953 18.38 -3.35 11.02
N MET A 954 17.18 -2.91 10.63
CA MET A 954 16.63 -3.22 9.32
C MET A 954 17.67 -2.93 8.23
N ASN A 955 17.85 -3.88 7.33
CA ASN A 955 18.70 -3.78 6.15
C ASN A 955 17.86 -4.18 4.92
N LEU A 956 18.40 -3.93 3.72
CA LEU A 956 17.78 -4.35 2.47
C LEU A 956 17.65 -5.88 2.41
N MET A 957 16.46 -6.35 2.04
CA MET A 957 16.27 -7.75 1.67
C MET A 957 17.14 -8.07 0.45
N ARG A 958 17.96 -9.12 0.57
CA ARG A 958 18.88 -9.61 -0.46
C ARG A 958 18.54 -11.08 -0.75
N PRO A 959 18.97 -11.66 -1.88
CA PRO A 959 18.78 -13.09 -2.18
C PRO A 959 19.73 -13.97 -1.33
N MET A 960 19.58 -13.92 -0.01
CA MET A 960 20.41 -14.62 0.98
C MET A 960 19.63 -15.78 1.61
N TRP A 961 20.08 -17.01 1.41
CA TRP A 961 19.48 -18.20 2.01
C TRP A 961 19.59 -18.16 3.54
N LYS A 962 18.43 -18.24 4.23
CA LYS A 962 18.27 -18.40 5.70
C LYS A 962 19.15 -17.47 6.58
N LYS A 963 19.41 -16.25 6.13
CA LYS A 963 20.20 -15.19 6.82
C LYS A 963 19.42 -13.90 7.08
N GLN A 964 18.12 -13.90 6.81
CA GLN A 964 17.25 -12.72 6.93
C GLN A 964 15.90 -13.11 7.52
N THR A 965 15.31 -12.18 8.27
CA THR A 965 13.96 -12.31 8.84
C THR A 965 12.85 -12.12 7.79
N TYR A 966 11.61 -12.44 8.17
CA TYR A 966 10.41 -12.18 7.38
C TYR A 966 10.31 -10.69 6.97
N PRO A 967 10.03 -10.36 5.69
CA PRO A 967 9.89 -8.97 5.24
C PRO A 967 8.65 -8.32 5.85
N HIS A 968 8.87 -7.46 6.83
CA HIS A 968 7.83 -6.87 7.68
C HIS A 968 7.61 -5.37 7.45
N GLU A 969 8.44 -4.73 6.61
CA GLU A 969 8.23 -3.36 6.15
C GLU A 969 8.69 -3.19 4.69
N THR A 970 8.06 -2.28 3.94
CA THR A 970 8.47 -1.88 2.59
C THR A 970 8.87 -0.40 2.55
N SER A 971 9.94 -0.11 1.83
CA SER A 971 10.48 1.23 1.58
C SER A 971 10.92 1.35 0.10
N GLY A 972 11.53 2.46 -0.25
CA GLY A 972 12.13 2.70 -1.55
C GLY A 972 13.25 3.72 -1.46
N PHE A 973 14.01 3.92 -2.53
CA PHE A 973 15.02 4.98 -2.60
C PHE A 973 14.45 6.29 -3.12
N CYS A 974 14.82 7.40 -2.49
CA CYS A 974 14.48 8.73 -2.97
C CYS A 974 15.76 9.54 -3.14
N MET A 975 15.79 10.42 -4.13
CA MET A 975 16.90 11.34 -4.35
C MET A 975 16.60 12.67 -3.66
N VAL A 976 17.60 13.26 -3.00
CA VAL A 976 17.54 14.64 -2.52
C VAL A 976 18.62 15.44 -3.22
N SER A 977 18.24 16.49 -3.93
CA SER A 977 19.16 17.35 -4.68
C SER A 977 18.92 18.82 -4.34
N LEU A 978 19.84 19.69 -4.77
CA LEU A 978 19.52 21.11 -4.90
C LEU A 978 18.46 21.31 -5.99
N LYS A 979 17.69 22.38 -5.85
CA LYS A 979 16.81 22.94 -6.88
C LYS A 979 17.66 23.86 -7.77
N ASP A 980 18.04 23.38 -8.96
CA ASP A 980 18.93 24.12 -9.88
C ASP A 980 18.41 25.54 -10.20
N PRO A 981 19.25 26.59 -10.10
CA PRO A 981 18.85 27.95 -10.44
C PRO A 981 18.79 28.13 -11.96
N VAL A 982 17.61 28.47 -12.49
CA VAL A 982 17.39 28.70 -13.92
C VAL A 982 18.31 29.83 -14.43
N THR A 983 19.06 29.56 -15.50
CA THR A 983 20.01 30.53 -16.07
C THR A 983 19.30 31.74 -16.69
N PHE A 984 20.03 32.83 -16.91
CA PHE A 984 19.49 34.06 -17.52
C PHE A 984 18.87 33.81 -18.91
N LEU A 985 19.50 32.97 -19.74
CA LEU A 985 18.98 32.62 -21.06
C LEU A 985 17.76 31.70 -20.97
N GLU A 986 17.76 30.71 -20.09
CA GLU A 986 16.58 29.86 -19.88
C GLU A 986 15.37 30.67 -19.39
N LYS A 987 15.57 31.65 -18.50
CA LYS A 987 14.51 32.60 -18.09
C LYS A 987 13.89 33.34 -19.27
N ILE A 988 14.66 33.73 -20.29
CA ILE A 988 14.12 34.35 -21.52
C ILE A 988 13.29 33.34 -22.34
N THR A 989 13.70 32.06 -22.38
CA THR A 989 12.91 31.00 -23.05
C THR A 989 11.67 30.56 -22.26
N LEU A 990 11.58 30.88 -20.97
CA LEU A 990 10.35 30.70 -20.17
C LEU A 990 9.30 31.79 -20.46
N VAL A 991 9.73 33.01 -20.85
CA VAL A 991 8.79 34.09 -21.25
C VAL A 991 8.03 33.67 -22.51
N PHE A 992 8.75 33.19 -23.52
CA PHE A 992 8.22 32.60 -24.75
C PHE A 992 9.13 31.47 -25.25
N PRO A 993 8.57 30.35 -25.76
CA PRO A 993 9.35 29.32 -26.44
C PRO A 993 10.15 29.89 -27.61
N ALA A 994 11.30 29.28 -27.93
CA ALA A 994 12.17 29.74 -29.03
C ALA A 994 11.44 29.88 -30.38
N GLN A 995 10.50 28.98 -30.68
CA GLN A 995 9.65 29.07 -31.87
C GLN A 995 8.74 30.31 -31.87
N THR A 996 8.23 30.72 -30.70
CA THR A 996 7.41 31.94 -30.55
C THR A 996 8.28 33.20 -30.67
N TRP A 997 9.50 33.19 -30.14
CA TRP A 997 10.47 34.27 -30.37
C TRP A 997 10.78 34.44 -31.87
N MET A 998 10.99 33.35 -32.61
CA MET A 998 11.19 33.41 -34.07
C MET A 998 9.97 34.00 -34.79
N TRP A 999 8.75 33.62 -34.42
CA TRP A 999 7.53 34.23 -34.98
C TRP A 999 7.42 35.72 -34.65
N LEU A 1000 7.77 36.16 -33.44
CA LEU A 1000 7.78 37.58 -33.06
C LEU A 1000 8.79 38.37 -33.90
N VAL A 1001 9.99 37.86 -34.12
CA VAL A 1001 11.00 38.50 -34.99
C VAL A 1001 10.49 38.64 -36.44
N ILE A 1002 9.86 37.59 -36.99
CA ILE A 1002 9.25 37.63 -38.34
C ILE A 1002 8.15 38.69 -38.40
N ILE A 1003 7.25 38.72 -37.40
CA ILE A 1003 6.17 39.71 -37.31
C ILE A 1003 6.74 41.14 -37.21
N PHE A 1004 7.78 41.36 -36.40
CA PHE A 1004 8.42 42.68 -36.26
C PHE A 1004 9.04 43.15 -37.58
N ILE A 1005 9.72 42.27 -38.33
CA ILE A 1005 10.25 42.60 -39.66
C ILE A 1005 9.12 42.98 -40.62
N VAL A 1006 8.01 42.23 -40.64
CA VAL A 1006 6.83 42.54 -41.47
C VAL A 1006 6.21 43.89 -41.08
N LEU A 1007 6.08 44.19 -39.78
CA LEU A 1007 5.53 45.46 -39.29
C LEU A 1007 6.44 46.65 -39.60
N ILE A 1008 7.77 46.49 -39.52
CA ILE A 1008 8.74 47.51 -39.95
C ILE A 1008 8.63 47.80 -41.46
N PHE A 1009 8.49 46.75 -42.29
CA PHE A 1009 8.27 46.93 -43.72
C PHE A 1009 6.91 47.57 -44.03
N ALA A 1010 5.85 47.23 -43.29
CA ALA A 1010 4.56 47.91 -43.42
C ALA A 1010 4.66 49.40 -43.04
N LEU A 1011 5.32 49.73 -41.92
CA LEU A 1011 5.55 51.11 -41.49
C LEU A 1011 6.35 51.92 -42.52
N LYS A 1012 7.40 51.33 -43.11
CA LYS A 1012 8.16 51.93 -44.22
C LYS A 1012 7.24 52.34 -45.38
N ILE A 1013 6.32 51.47 -45.79
CA ILE A 1013 5.37 51.69 -46.89
C ILE A 1013 4.29 52.73 -46.51
N LEU A 1014 3.75 52.66 -45.29
CA LEU A 1014 2.72 53.57 -44.79
C LEU A 1014 3.22 55.01 -44.67
N LEU A 1015 4.39 55.17 -44.03
CA LEU A 1015 4.99 56.46 -43.71
C LEU A 1015 5.83 57.06 -44.86
N LYS A 1016 6.10 56.29 -45.93
CA LYS A 1016 7.03 56.63 -47.02
C LYS A 1016 8.45 57.02 -46.53
N GLN A 1017 8.93 56.35 -45.49
CA GLN A 1017 10.21 56.64 -44.84
C GLN A 1017 11.34 55.69 -45.29
N SER A 1018 12.58 56.00 -44.91
CA SER A 1018 13.68 55.02 -45.00
C SER A 1018 13.44 53.88 -44.01
N LEU A 1019 13.99 52.69 -44.30
CA LEU A 1019 13.86 51.51 -43.42
C LEU A 1019 14.32 51.84 -41.98
N PHE A 1020 15.44 52.56 -41.85
CA PHE A 1020 16.00 52.96 -40.56
C PHE A 1020 15.02 53.79 -39.71
N LEU A 1021 14.34 54.77 -40.32
CA LEU A 1021 13.36 55.60 -39.60
C LEU A 1021 12.11 54.79 -39.23
N ALA A 1022 11.65 53.90 -40.12
CA ALA A 1022 10.55 52.99 -39.84
C ALA A 1022 10.88 51.99 -38.70
N THR A 1023 12.13 51.51 -38.61
CA THR A 1023 12.61 50.71 -37.48
C THR A 1023 12.59 51.50 -36.18
N PHE A 1024 13.01 52.78 -36.19
CA PHE A 1024 12.96 53.64 -35.01
C PHE A 1024 11.53 53.95 -34.56
N GLU A 1025 10.60 54.23 -35.48
CA GLU A 1025 9.19 54.41 -35.13
C GLU A 1025 8.53 53.10 -34.65
N PHE A 1026 8.88 51.95 -35.24
CA PHE A 1026 8.44 50.65 -34.74
C PHE A 1026 8.95 50.37 -33.32
N LEU A 1027 10.23 50.63 -33.06
CA LEU A 1027 10.82 50.49 -31.73
C LEU A 1027 10.17 51.46 -30.74
N ARG A 1028 9.87 52.69 -31.16
CA ARG A 1028 9.12 53.67 -30.35
C ARG A 1028 7.73 53.16 -29.97
N MET A 1029 6.99 52.56 -30.90
CA MET A 1029 5.68 51.92 -30.64
C MET A 1029 5.80 50.71 -29.72
N PHE A 1030 6.74 49.80 -29.97
CA PHE A 1030 6.93 48.59 -29.17
C PHE A 1030 7.27 48.91 -27.71
N LEU A 1031 8.07 49.96 -27.47
CA LEU A 1031 8.43 50.45 -26.15
C LEU A 1031 7.38 51.40 -25.51
N ASN A 1032 6.23 51.65 -26.16
CA ASN A 1032 5.22 52.65 -25.76
C ASN A 1032 5.82 54.05 -25.49
N THR A 1033 6.75 54.50 -26.35
CA THR A 1033 7.39 55.83 -26.25
C THR A 1033 6.86 56.81 -27.29
N THR A 1034 7.36 58.05 -27.27
CA THR A 1034 6.87 59.15 -28.10
C THR A 1034 7.14 58.98 -29.60
N ILE A 1035 6.16 58.39 -30.30
CA ILE A 1035 5.99 58.41 -31.75
C ILE A 1035 6.22 59.82 -32.32
N SER A 1036 6.97 59.96 -33.42
CA SER A 1036 7.21 61.27 -34.04
C SER A 1036 6.02 61.76 -34.87
N ARG A 1037 5.98 63.07 -35.17
CA ARG A 1037 4.81 63.80 -35.72
C ARG A 1037 4.28 63.35 -37.09
N LEU A 1038 4.81 62.30 -37.70
CA LEU A 1038 4.43 61.84 -39.04
C LEU A 1038 3.24 60.86 -39.02
N SER A 1039 2.06 61.34 -38.62
CA SER A 1039 0.81 60.60 -38.88
C SER A 1039 0.48 60.60 -40.39
N PRO A 1040 0.03 59.48 -40.99
CA PRO A 1040 -0.49 59.50 -42.36
C PRO A 1040 -1.65 60.49 -42.52
N GLN A 1041 -1.70 61.22 -43.63
CA GLN A 1041 -2.84 62.12 -43.95
C GLN A 1041 -4.08 61.36 -44.47
N ASP A 1042 -3.86 60.19 -45.06
CA ASP A 1042 -4.84 59.31 -45.68
C ASP A 1042 -5.58 58.44 -44.64
N SER A 1043 -6.92 58.50 -44.65
CA SER A 1043 -7.79 57.88 -43.65
C SER A 1043 -7.61 56.35 -43.56
N GLY A 1044 -7.39 55.67 -44.69
CA GLY A 1044 -7.15 54.22 -44.70
C GLY A 1044 -5.80 53.84 -44.09
N ARG A 1045 -4.76 54.67 -44.34
CA ARG A 1045 -3.43 54.49 -43.75
C ARG A 1045 -3.43 54.75 -42.25
N ARG A 1046 -4.24 55.71 -41.76
CA ARG A 1046 -4.42 55.94 -40.32
C ARG A 1046 -5.01 54.73 -39.62
N LEU A 1047 -6.02 54.09 -40.20
CA LEU A 1047 -6.63 52.89 -39.63
C LEU A 1047 -5.61 51.73 -39.55
N PHE A 1048 -4.87 51.47 -40.62
CA PHE A 1048 -3.84 50.42 -40.61
C PHE A 1048 -2.71 50.74 -39.61
N TYR A 1049 -2.29 52.01 -39.52
CA TYR A 1049 -1.30 52.47 -38.55
C TYR A 1049 -1.78 52.28 -37.11
N LEU A 1050 -3.05 52.57 -36.81
CA LEU A 1050 -3.68 52.29 -35.51
C LEU A 1050 -3.67 50.79 -35.19
N VAL A 1051 -3.94 49.93 -36.18
CA VAL A 1051 -3.85 48.46 -36.02
C VAL A 1051 -2.43 48.01 -35.68
N ILE A 1052 -1.38 48.61 -36.28
CA ILE A 1052 0.02 48.34 -35.90
C ILE A 1052 0.26 48.73 -34.43
N VAL A 1053 -0.13 49.94 -34.02
CA VAL A 1053 0.06 50.43 -32.64
C VAL A 1053 -0.66 49.52 -31.61
N VAL A 1054 -1.90 49.13 -31.89
CA VAL A 1054 -2.67 48.22 -31.03
C VAL A 1054 -2.04 46.82 -30.99
N MET A 1055 -1.56 46.30 -32.12
CA MET A 1055 -0.81 45.03 -32.16
C MET A 1055 0.46 45.10 -31.31
N THR A 1056 1.29 46.15 -31.43
CA THR A 1056 2.50 46.31 -30.61
C THR A 1056 2.18 46.44 -29.12
N MET A 1057 1.12 47.17 -28.77
CA MET A 1057 0.65 47.32 -27.38
C MET A 1057 0.19 45.98 -26.78
N ILE A 1058 -0.56 45.16 -27.55
CA ILE A 1058 -1.00 43.82 -27.12
C ILE A 1058 0.21 42.89 -26.94
N ILE A 1059 1.18 42.88 -27.86
CA ILE A 1059 2.39 42.05 -27.75
C ILE A 1059 3.21 42.46 -26.52
N ASN A 1060 3.39 43.76 -26.29
CA ASN A 1060 4.10 44.27 -25.11
C ASN A 1060 3.37 43.88 -23.80
N ALA A 1061 2.04 44.01 -23.75
CA ALA A 1061 1.25 43.57 -22.60
C ALA A 1061 1.41 42.06 -22.31
N ILE A 1062 1.32 41.20 -23.33
CA ILE A 1062 1.50 39.74 -23.17
C ILE A 1062 2.93 39.42 -22.66
N PHE A 1063 3.95 40.09 -23.20
CA PHE A 1063 5.34 39.96 -22.74
C PHE A 1063 5.49 40.36 -21.26
N GLN A 1064 4.91 41.50 -20.84
CA GLN A 1064 4.95 41.96 -19.45
C GLN A 1064 4.20 41.01 -18.50
N THR A 1065 3.01 40.51 -18.86
CA THR A 1065 2.27 39.53 -18.06
C THR A 1065 3.06 38.23 -17.91
N ARG A 1066 3.69 37.74 -18.99
CA ARG A 1066 4.55 36.54 -18.94
C ARG A 1066 5.76 36.74 -18.05
N LEU A 1067 6.48 37.85 -18.21
CA LEU A 1067 7.62 38.25 -17.39
C LEU A 1067 7.25 38.32 -15.89
N SER A 1068 6.12 38.93 -15.57
CA SER A 1068 5.59 38.97 -14.19
C SER A 1068 5.29 37.56 -13.65
N SER A 1069 4.63 36.70 -14.42
CA SER A 1069 4.26 35.34 -13.98
C SER A 1069 5.45 34.44 -13.63
N ILE A 1070 6.62 34.70 -14.19
CA ILE A 1070 7.89 33.99 -13.92
C ILE A 1070 8.53 34.49 -12.61
N ASN A 1071 8.34 35.77 -12.27
CA ASN A 1071 8.82 36.33 -11.01
C ASN A 1071 7.89 35.95 -9.83
N VAL A 1072 6.60 35.70 -10.09
CA VAL A 1072 5.62 35.29 -9.08
C VAL A 1072 5.59 33.78 -8.86
N SER A 1073 5.73 32.96 -9.92
CA SER A 1073 5.75 31.51 -9.80
C SER A 1073 7.15 30.94 -10.06
N THR A 1074 7.76 30.36 -9.01
CA THR A 1074 9.04 29.62 -9.09
C THR A 1074 8.84 28.26 -9.77
N ARG A 1075 8.45 28.29 -11.05
CA ARG A 1075 8.26 27.11 -11.90
C ARG A 1075 9.56 26.74 -12.61
N SER A 1076 9.67 25.44 -12.91
CA SER A 1076 10.83 24.77 -13.51
C SER A 1076 12.18 25.03 -12.80
N HIS A 1077 12.44 24.27 -11.75
CA HIS A 1077 13.79 23.70 -11.59
C HIS A 1077 13.88 22.40 -12.42
N ARG A 1078 15.08 21.94 -12.76
CA ARG A 1078 15.25 20.55 -13.24
C ARG A 1078 15.12 19.62 -12.05
N TYR A 1079 14.01 18.88 -11.99
CA TYR A 1079 13.77 17.89 -10.96
C TYR A 1079 14.39 16.55 -11.35
N ILE A 1080 15.32 16.06 -10.55
CA ILE A 1080 15.91 14.73 -10.73
C ILE A 1080 14.94 13.72 -10.08
N ASP A 1081 13.93 13.33 -10.86
CA ASP A 1081 12.79 12.51 -10.40
C ASP A 1081 12.86 11.05 -10.86
N THR A 1082 13.70 10.73 -11.85
CA THR A 1082 13.84 9.36 -12.39
C THR A 1082 15.30 8.91 -12.50
N MET A 1083 15.51 7.59 -12.58
CA MET A 1083 16.83 7.00 -12.87
C MET A 1083 17.45 7.57 -14.15
N SER A 1084 16.64 7.87 -15.18
CA SER A 1084 17.14 8.44 -16.43
C SER A 1084 17.61 9.89 -16.28
N ASP A 1085 17.08 10.65 -15.31
CA ASP A 1085 17.53 12.00 -14.98
C ASP A 1085 18.80 11.95 -14.12
N LEU A 1086 18.89 10.97 -13.20
CA LEU A 1086 20.09 10.67 -12.40
C LEU A 1086 21.29 10.26 -13.28
N ILE A 1087 21.04 9.51 -14.36
CA ILE A 1087 22.04 9.18 -15.37
C ILE A 1087 22.47 10.45 -16.14
N LYS A 1088 21.51 11.28 -16.58
CA LYS A 1088 21.79 12.50 -17.38
C LYS A 1088 22.40 13.66 -16.60
N SER A 1089 22.24 13.72 -15.27
CA SER A 1089 22.67 14.87 -14.47
C SER A 1089 24.19 15.02 -14.36
N ASN A 1090 24.94 13.93 -14.55
CA ASN A 1090 26.38 13.82 -14.36
C ASN A 1090 26.92 14.22 -12.96
N LEU A 1091 26.05 14.54 -12.00
CA LEU A 1091 26.44 14.90 -10.63
C LEU A 1091 26.97 13.70 -9.84
N PHE A 1092 27.78 13.95 -8.80
CA PHE A 1092 28.17 12.92 -7.84
C PHE A 1092 26.98 12.50 -6.98
N VAL A 1093 26.84 11.18 -6.80
CA VAL A 1093 25.78 10.55 -6.01
C VAL A 1093 26.39 10.11 -4.68
N TYR A 1094 25.79 10.53 -3.57
CA TYR A 1094 26.31 10.26 -2.23
C TYR A 1094 25.32 9.43 -1.41
N GLY A 1095 25.86 8.47 -0.67
CA GLY A 1095 25.10 7.72 0.31
C GLY A 1095 25.90 6.57 0.92
N THR A 1096 25.18 5.61 1.52
CA THR A 1096 25.78 4.50 2.26
C THR A 1096 26.37 3.44 1.33
N LEU A 1097 27.40 2.72 1.79
CA LEU A 1097 28.08 1.67 1.03
C LEU A 1097 27.11 0.54 0.62
N SER A 1098 26.15 0.20 1.48
CA SER A 1098 25.06 -0.76 1.21
C SER A 1098 24.17 -0.38 0.02
N TYR A 1099 24.12 0.91 -0.36
CA TYR A 1099 23.35 1.39 -1.51
C TYR A 1099 24.19 1.39 -2.81
N LYS A 1100 25.53 1.42 -2.71
CA LYS A 1100 26.46 1.29 -3.87
C LYS A 1100 26.32 -0.09 -4.53
N GLU A 1101 26.07 -1.14 -3.74
CA GLU A 1101 25.82 -2.53 -4.20
C GLU A 1101 24.75 -2.58 -5.31
N LEU A 1102 23.68 -1.79 -5.18
CA LEU A 1102 22.50 -1.82 -6.05
C LEU A 1102 22.72 -1.21 -7.44
N PHE A 1103 23.90 -0.63 -7.67
CA PHE A 1103 24.32 -0.09 -8.97
C PHE A 1103 25.39 -0.97 -9.64
N SER A 1104 25.47 -2.26 -9.27
CA SER A 1104 26.33 -3.27 -9.89
C SER A 1104 26.32 -3.19 -11.42
N ASP A 1105 25.12 -3.12 -11.99
CA ASP A 1105 24.83 -3.23 -13.42
C ASP A 1105 24.91 -1.87 -14.15
N GLN A 1106 25.12 -0.77 -13.40
CA GLN A 1106 25.18 0.59 -13.95
C GLN A 1106 26.52 1.26 -13.61
N THR A 1107 27.54 0.89 -14.37
CA THR A 1107 28.91 1.43 -14.32
C THR A 1107 28.96 2.97 -14.20
N VAL A 1108 28.15 3.68 -14.99
CA VAL A 1108 28.06 5.15 -15.03
C VAL A 1108 27.59 5.77 -13.70
N LEU A 1109 26.80 5.04 -12.91
CA LEU A 1109 26.42 5.46 -11.55
C LEU A 1109 27.47 5.00 -10.54
N ARG A 1110 27.98 3.77 -10.64
CA ARG A 1110 28.99 3.20 -9.74
C ARG A 1110 30.30 4.01 -9.71
N HIS A 1111 30.72 4.60 -10.83
CA HIS A 1111 31.87 5.52 -10.89
C HIS A 1111 31.58 6.92 -10.31
N ARG A 1112 30.32 7.38 -10.29
CA ARG A 1112 29.91 8.66 -9.68
C ARG A 1112 29.48 8.51 -8.21
N TYR A 1113 29.49 7.30 -7.67
CA TYR A 1113 29.04 7.01 -6.32
C TYR A 1113 30.14 7.28 -5.29
N GLN A 1114 29.96 8.33 -4.48
CA GLN A 1114 30.82 8.66 -3.35
C GLN A 1114 30.17 8.25 -2.01
N LEU A 1115 30.99 7.94 -1.02
CA LEU A 1115 30.54 7.48 0.29
C LEU A 1115 30.32 8.67 1.22
N SER A 1116 29.14 8.74 1.84
CA SER A 1116 28.78 9.75 2.84
C SER A 1116 27.59 9.26 3.64
N GLU A 1117 27.56 9.56 4.94
CA GLU A 1117 26.29 9.48 5.67
C GLU A 1117 25.31 10.54 5.15
N TYR A 1118 24.01 10.29 5.37
CA TYR A 1118 22.95 11.17 4.90
C TYR A 1118 23.00 12.58 5.52
N PRO A 1119 23.24 12.78 6.84
CA PRO A 1119 23.37 14.11 7.42
C PRO A 1119 24.49 14.94 6.78
N ASP A 1120 25.64 14.33 6.50
CA ASP A 1120 26.77 15.00 5.85
C ASP A 1120 26.46 15.38 4.40
N CYS A 1121 25.80 14.51 3.64
CA CYS A 1121 25.35 14.85 2.30
C CYS A 1121 24.33 16.00 2.31
N ILE A 1122 23.37 15.99 3.24
CA ILE A 1122 22.45 17.11 3.44
C ILE A 1122 23.21 18.39 3.84
N ASN A 1123 24.31 18.29 4.59
CA ASN A 1123 25.17 19.43 4.92
C ASN A 1123 25.96 19.95 3.71
N ARG A 1124 26.37 19.09 2.77
CA ARG A 1124 26.91 19.49 1.46
C ARG A 1124 25.87 20.24 0.63
N LEU A 1125 24.64 19.74 0.53
CA LEU A 1125 23.53 20.46 -0.12
C LEU A 1125 23.26 21.82 0.55
N LYS A 1126 23.30 21.92 1.89
CA LYS A 1126 23.16 23.20 2.62
C LYS A 1126 24.26 24.21 2.28
N ARG A 1127 25.47 23.75 1.95
CA ARG A 1127 26.61 24.55 1.44
C ARG A 1127 26.50 24.91 -0.05
N ASN A 1128 25.39 24.55 -0.70
CA ASN A 1128 25.14 24.69 -2.13
C ASN A 1128 26.09 23.84 -3.02
N GLU A 1129 26.69 22.75 -2.51
CA GLU A 1129 27.46 21.80 -3.33
C GLU A 1129 26.50 21.06 -4.30
N GLN A 1130 26.76 21.08 -5.62
CA GLN A 1130 25.94 20.37 -6.62
C GLN A 1130 26.18 18.85 -6.56
N VAL A 1131 25.49 18.22 -5.62
CA VAL A 1131 25.53 16.78 -5.35
C VAL A 1131 24.11 16.20 -5.28
N ILE A 1132 24.00 14.88 -5.24
CA ILE A 1132 22.72 14.18 -5.04
C ILE A 1132 22.87 13.22 -3.86
N CYS A 1133 22.06 13.40 -2.83
CA CYS A 1133 21.96 12.42 -1.74
C CYS A 1133 20.98 11.31 -2.11
N LEU A 1134 21.31 10.06 -1.78
CA LEU A 1134 20.46 8.90 -1.99
C LEU A 1134 20.07 8.22 -0.66
N PRO A 1135 19.18 8.83 0.15
CA PRO A 1135 18.53 8.19 1.29
C PRO A 1135 17.45 7.16 0.89
N GLY A 1136 17.00 6.37 1.85
CA GLY A 1136 15.68 5.75 1.76
C GLY A 1136 14.57 6.81 1.82
N CYS A 1137 13.45 6.61 1.12
CA CYS A 1137 12.34 7.57 1.04
C CYS A 1137 11.70 7.94 2.40
N ILE A 1138 11.90 7.11 3.43
CA ILE A 1138 11.55 7.40 4.82
C ILE A 1138 12.48 8.50 5.35
N GLU A 1139 13.79 8.24 5.35
CA GLU A 1139 14.85 9.17 5.77
C GLU A 1139 14.81 10.48 4.95
N ALA A 1140 14.47 10.39 3.66
CA ALA A 1140 14.28 11.53 2.77
C ALA A 1140 13.18 12.47 3.28
N ARG A 1141 11.95 11.94 3.45
CA ARG A 1141 10.74 12.72 3.77
C ARG A 1141 10.69 13.24 5.21
N PHE A 1142 11.54 12.73 6.11
CA PHE A 1142 11.63 13.18 7.50
C PHE A 1142 12.92 13.94 7.82
N GLY A 1143 14.04 13.62 7.19
CA GLY A 1143 15.35 14.27 7.42
C GLY A 1143 15.70 15.41 6.45
N ALA A 1144 14.96 15.58 5.35
CA ALA A 1144 15.03 16.76 4.49
C ALA A 1144 13.66 17.42 4.35
N TYR A 1145 13.65 18.75 4.33
CA TYR A 1145 12.46 19.55 4.05
C TYR A 1145 12.44 19.99 2.58
N GLU A 1146 11.35 19.72 1.87
CA GLU A 1146 11.15 20.08 0.46
C GLU A 1146 10.84 21.58 0.25
N GLY A 1147 11.56 22.45 0.95
CA GLY A 1147 11.44 23.90 0.82
C GLY A 1147 12.10 24.44 -0.46
N ASN A 1148 12.35 25.75 -0.50
CA ASN A 1148 12.83 26.44 -1.70
C ASN A 1148 14.23 26.00 -2.19
N LYS A 1149 15.07 25.40 -1.33
CA LYS A 1149 16.44 24.97 -1.69
C LYS A 1149 16.54 23.53 -2.18
N PHE A 1150 15.74 22.61 -1.64
CA PHE A 1150 15.91 21.17 -1.86
C PHE A 1150 14.75 20.58 -2.63
N HIS A 1151 15.08 19.68 -3.56
CA HIS A 1151 14.13 18.78 -4.21
C HIS A 1151 14.20 17.41 -3.54
N ILE A 1152 13.06 16.74 -3.39
CA ILE A 1152 12.98 15.34 -2.98
C ILE A 1152 12.22 14.61 -4.10
N SER A 1153 12.76 13.49 -4.60
CA SER A 1153 12.18 12.85 -5.78
C SER A 1153 10.73 12.42 -5.57
N SER A 1154 9.84 12.88 -6.44
CA SER A 1154 8.40 12.60 -6.34
C SER A 1154 8.08 11.11 -6.52
N LYS A 1155 8.99 10.39 -7.19
CA LYS A 1155 8.97 8.95 -7.41
C LYS A 1155 10.06 8.27 -6.60
N GLU A 1156 9.78 7.03 -6.24
CA GLU A 1156 10.69 6.13 -5.55
C GLU A 1156 11.52 5.40 -6.63
N LEU A 1157 12.85 5.57 -6.63
CA LEU A 1157 13.78 5.12 -7.67
C LEU A 1157 13.76 3.59 -7.86
N MET A 1158 13.61 2.88 -6.75
CA MET A 1158 13.47 1.42 -6.63
C MET A 1158 12.73 1.13 -5.32
N LEU A 1159 11.81 0.16 -5.33
CA LEU A 1159 11.12 -0.37 -4.15
C LEU A 1159 11.87 -1.55 -3.56
N PHE A 1160 11.90 -1.67 -2.23
CA PHE A 1160 12.53 -2.79 -1.53
C PHE A 1160 11.82 -3.16 -0.23
N SER A 1161 11.97 -4.43 0.18
CA SER A 1161 11.57 -4.91 1.50
C SER A 1161 12.69 -4.74 2.51
N MET A 1162 12.35 -4.44 3.76
CA MET A 1162 13.27 -4.31 4.88
C MET A 1162 13.16 -5.51 5.82
N VAL A 1163 14.31 -6.00 6.28
CA VAL A 1163 14.48 -7.20 7.10
C VAL A 1163 15.62 -7.01 8.08
N PHE A 1164 15.53 -7.59 9.28
CA PHE A 1164 16.72 -7.78 10.12
C PHE A 1164 17.57 -8.91 9.56
N SER A 1165 18.89 -8.71 9.52
CA SER A 1165 19.86 -9.76 9.17
C SER A 1165 20.17 -10.63 10.39
N THR A 1166 20.37 -11.93 10.16
CA THR A 1166 20.71 -12.91 11.19
C THR A 1166 21.91 -13.74 10.75
N ARG A 1167 22.57 -14.42 11.70
CA ARG A 1167 23.58 -15.41 11.34
C ARG A 1167 22.97 -16.59 10.61
N GLU A 1168 23.83 -17.33 9.92
CA GLU A 1168 23.47 -18.61 9.30
C GLU A 1168 23.10 -19.64 10.36
N ASP A 1169 22.11 -20.48 10.03
CA ASP A 1169 21.55 -21.49 10.92
C ASP A 1169 21.14 -20.94 12.28
N TRP A 1170 20.40 -19.83 12.34
CA TRP A 1170 19.98 -19.27 13.64
C TRP A 1170 18.73 -19.99 14.18
N PRO A 1171 18.81 -20.73 15.31
CA PRO A 1171 17.70 -21.59 15.78
C PRO A 1171 16.44 -20.85 16.19
N LEU A 1172 16.54 -19.54 16.42
CA LEU A 1172 15.42 -18.69 16.80
C LEU A 1172 14.75 -18.03 15.58
N LEU A 1173 15.29 -18.17 14.36
CA LEU A 1173 14.83 -17.43 13.17
C LEU A 1173 13.35 -17.69 12.84
N SER A 1174 12.92 -18.96 12.79
CA SER A 1174 11.53 -19.34 12.59
C SER A 1174 10.59 -18.73 13.63
N ARG A 1175 10.96 -18.79 14.91
CA ARG A 1175 10.20 -18.22 16.04
C ARG A 1175 10.15 -16.69 15.99
N PHE A 1176 11.28 -16.05 15.68
CA PHE A 1176 11.37 -14.59 15.53
C PHE A 1176 10.50 -14.12 14.35
N ASN A 1177 10.51 -14.86 13.23
CA ASN A 1177 9.65 -14.62 12.07
C ASN A 1177 8.15 -14.83 12.39
N GLU A 1178 7.79 -15.83 13.17
CA GLU A 1178 6.42 -16.05 13.65
C GLU A 1178 5.90 -14.83 14.44
N ILE A 1179 6.75 -14.27 15.32
CA ILE A 1179 6.41 -13.10 16.15
C ILE A 1179 6.37 -11.83 15.28
N LEU A 1180 7.36 -11.58 14.43
CA LEU A 1180 7.38 -10.43 13.50
C LEU A 1180 6.17 -10.43 12.57
N ARG A 1181 5.78 -11.61 12.03
CA ARG A 1181 4.59 -11.73 11.19
C ARG A 1181 3.33 -11.36 11.99
N LYS A 1182 3.16 -11.89 13.22
CA LYS A 1182 2.05 -11.51 14.12
C LYS A 1182 2.05 -10.03 14.48
N MET A 1183 3.21 -9.39 14.68
CA MET A 1183 3.32 -7.95 14.92
C MET A 1183 2.96 -7.11 13.67
N SER A 1184 3.23 -7.62 12.48
CA SER A 1184 2.81 -7.03 11.20
C SER A 1184 1.30 -7.21 10.97
N GLU A 1185 0.77 -8.41 11.18
CA GLU A 1185 -0.66 -8.77 11.12
C GLU A 1185 -1.49 -7.90 12.09
N ALA A 1186 -1.00 -7.68 13.31
CA ALA A 1186 -1.61 -6.80 14.31
C ALA A 1186 -1.40 -5.29 14.04
N GLY A 1187 -0.69 -4.92 12.97
CA GLY A 1187 -0.42 -3.53 12.59
C GLY A 1187 0.55 -2.77 13.50
N LEU A 1188 1.17 -3.43 14.49
CA LEU A 1188 2.02 -2.82 15.53
C LEU A 1188 3.28 -2.16 14.93
N ILE A 1189 3.87 -2.77 13.90
CA ILE A 1189 5.00 -2.20 13.15
C ILE A 1189 4.58 -0.88 12.47
N SER A 1190 3.36 -0.83 11.91
CA SER A 1190 2.79 0.40 11.34
C SER A 1190 2.44 1.46 12.40
N PHE A 1191 2.35 1.08 13.68
CA PHE A 1191 2.10 1.99 14.80
C PHE A 1191 3.40 2.61 15.30
N PHE A 1192 4.47 1.82 15.50
CA PHE A 1192 5.81 2.36 15.81
C PHE A 1192 6.27 3.37 14.74
N ARG A 1193 6.16 3.03 13.44
CA ARG A 1193 6.47 3.95 12.32
C ARG A 1193 5.67 5.26 12.36
N ARG A 1194 4.46 5.28 12.93
CA ARG A 1194 3.64 6.51 13.09
C ARG A 1194 4.04 7.34 14.31
N ILE A 1195 4.56 6.72 15.37
CA ILE A 1195 5.15 7.43 16.51
C ILE A 1195 6.42 8.14 16.03
N GLU A 1196 7.28 7.44 15.29
CA GLU A 1196 8.49 7.99 14.69
C GLU A 1196 8.20 9.18 13.77
N ALA A 1197 7.25 8.99 12.82
CA ALA A 1197 6.82 10.01 11.88
C ALA A 1197 6.18 11.26 12.52
N ARG A 1198 5.85 11.23 13.82
CA ARG A 1198 5.42 12.41 14.58
C ARG A 1198 6.60 13.15 15.20
N HIS A 1199 7.57 12.45 15.79
CA HIS A 1199 8.75 13.08 16.40
C HIS A 1199 9.58 13.87 15.38
N PHE A 1200 9.73 13.35 14.16
CA PHE A 1200 10.46 14.03 13.09
C PHE A 1200 9.61 14.98 12.23
N LYS A 1201 8.32 15.17 12.54
CA LYS A 1201 7.46 16.09 11.80
C LYS A 1201 7.85 17.53 12.11
N HIS A 1202 8.60 18.13 11.19
CA HIS A 1202 9.10 19.52 11.30
C HIS A 1202 7.97 20.51 11.63
N ASN A 1203 8.34 21.55 12.41
CA ASN A 1203 7.42 22.53 12.97
C ASN A 1203 6.56 23.18 11.87
N PRO A 1204 5.22 23.28 12.00
CA PRO A 1204 4.34 23.68 10.90
C PRO A 1204 4.55 25.12 10.40
N ASP A 1205 5.23 25.97 11.17
CA ASP A 1205 5.54 27.37 10.80
C ASP A 1205 6.28 27.51 9.46
N ASP A 1206 7.21 26.59 9.15
CA ASP A 1206 7.95 26.64 7.88
C ASP A 1206 7.12 26.19 6.66
N ARG A 1207 5.91 25.64 6.87
CA ARG A 1207 4.94 25.40 5.78
C ARG A 1207 4.16 26.66 5.38
N GLN A 1208 4.08 27.67 6.27
CA GLN A 1208 3.25 28.87 6.04
C GLN A 1208 4.03 30.05 5.44
N ARG A 1209 5.36 29.95 5.36
CA ARG A 1209 6.22 31.02 4.83
C ARG A 1209 6.23 31.00 3.30
N ALA A 1210 5.25 31.68 2.71
CA ALA A 1210 5.26 32.03 1.29
C ALA A 1210 6.63 32.63 0.88
N PRO A 1211 7.15 32.33 -0.33
CA PRO A 1211 8.48 32.75 -0.74
C PRO A 1211 8.58 34.28 -0.75
N LYS A 1212 9.41 34.83 0.14
CA LYS A 1212 9.73 36.26 0.13
C LYS A 1212 10.44 36.60 -1.18
N ILE A 1213 9.82 37.45 -2.00
CA ILE A 1213 10.44 38.00 -3.21
C ILE A 1213 11.71 38.75 -2.80
N SER A 1214 12.87 38.21 -3.16
CA SER A 1214 14.17 38.79 -2.88
C SER A 1214 14.57 39.79 -3.97
N VAL A 1215 15.44 40.76 -3.65
CA VAL A 1215 16.03 41.64 -4.67
C VAL A 1215 16.77 40.82 -5.73
N GLU A 1216 17.41 39.72 -5.31
CA GLU A 1216 18.03 38.72 -6.19
C GLU A 1216 17.06 38.14 -7.23
N SER A 1217 15.81 37.82 -6.85
CA SER A 1217 14.79 37.35 -7.81
C SER A 1217 14.39 38.43 -8.84
N LEU A 1218 14.51 39.72 -8.48
CA LEU A 1218 14.21 40.85 -9.35
C LEU A 1218 15.39 41.31 -10.22
N THR A 1219 16.63 40.84 -9.96
CA THR A 1219 17.84 41.22 -10.73
C THR A 1219 17.68 41.02 -12.23
N PHE A 1220 16.94 39.99 -12.65
CA PHE A 1220 16.64 39.72 -14.06
C PHE A 1220 15.95 40.91 -14.74
N GLY A 1221 14.97 41.53 -14.08
CA GLY A 1221 14.28 42.72 -14.58
C GLY A 1221 15.19 43.96 -14.59
N PHE A 1222 15.99 44.15 -13.54
CA PHE A 1222 16.92 45.28 -13.46
C PHE A 1222 18.06 45.22 -14.49
N VAL A 1223 18.61 44.04 -14.77
CA VAL A 1223 19.64 43.85 -15.83
C VAL A 1223 19.05 44.12 -17.21
N LEU A 1224 17.84 43.64 -17.49
CA LEU A 1224 17.17 43.86 -18.77
C LEU A 1224 16.81 45.35 -18.98
N LEU A 1225 16.39 46.04 -17.91
CA LEU A 1225 16.19 47.50 -17.90
C LEU A 1225 17.50 48.25 -18.15
N LEU A 1226 18.60 47.90 -17.47
CA LEU A 1226 19.93 48.52 -17.65
C LEU A 1226 20.48 48.35 -19.07
N ALA A 1227 20.30 47.16 -19.67
CA ALA A 1227 20.68 46.90 -21.05
C ALA A 1227 19.87 47.76 -22.03
N GLY A 1228 18.55 47.86 -21.82
CA GLY A 1228 17.66 48.72 -22.61
C GLY A 1228 18.00 50.21 -22.50
N LEU A 1229 18.30 50.70 -21.29
CA LEU A 1229 18.72 52.08 -21.05
C LEU A 1229 20.07 52.39 -21.69
N SER A 1230 21.05 51.48 -21.59
CA SER A 1230 22.37 51.62 -22.24
C SER A 1230 22.24 51.70 -23.77
N LEU A 1231 21.43 50.82 -24.37
CA LEU A 1231 21.11 50.88 -25.80
C LEU A 1231 20.40 52.18 -26.18
N GLY A 1232 19.46 52.65 -25.35
CA GLY A 1232 18.76 53.93 -25.52
C GLY A 1232 19.72 55.13 -25.51
N ILE A 1233 20.68 55.15 -24.59
CA ILE A 1233 21.72 56.20 -24.50
C ILE A 1233 22.62 56.17 -25.75
N VAL A 1234 23.07 55.00 -26.20
CA VAL A 1234 23.87 54.86 -27.43
C VAL A 1234 23.07 55.34 -28.65
N CYS A 1235 21.79 54.96 -28.77
CA CYS A 1235 20.92 55.44 -29.85
C CYS A 1235 20.72 56.96 -29.79
N LEU A 1236 20.56 57.54 -28.60
CA LEU A 1236 20.42 58.99 -28.40
C LEU A 1236 21.71 59.75 -28.73
N ILE A 1237 22.88 59.21 -28.40
CA ILE A 1237 24.17 59.77 -28.83
C ILE A 1237 24.27 59.74 -30.38
N ILE A 1238 23.86 58.65 -31.03
CA ILE A 1238 23.83 58.55 -32.49
C ILE A 1238 22.80 59.53 -33.11
N GLU A 1239 21.61 59.68 -32.52
CA GLU A 1239 20.59 60.65 -32.97
C GLU A 1239 21.12 62.09 -32.82
N ILE A 1240 21.79 62.42 -31.71
CA ILE A 1240 22.45 63.72 -31.49
C ILE A 1240 23.57 63.96 -32.52
N VAL A 1241 24.51 63.01 -32.68
CA VAL A 1241 25.64 63.14 -33.61
C VAL A 1241 25.16 63.26 -35.06
N THR A 1242 24.16 62.49 -35.48
CA THR A 1242 23.59 62.58 -36.83
C THR A 1242 22.79 63.87 -37.04
N ILE A 1243 22.08 64.38 -36.03
CA ILE A 1243 21.45 65.72 -36.08
C ILE A 1243 22.51 66.82 -36.20
N PHE A 1244 23.60 66.77 -35.42
CA PHE A 1244 24.69 67.73 -35.53
C PHE A 1244 25.38 67.66 -36.89
N ALA A 1245 25.74 66.47 -37.39
CA ALA A 1245 26.33 66.27 -38.71
C ALA A 1245 25.41 66.79 -39.84
N LYS A 1246 24.10 66.53 -39.75
CA LYS A 1246 23.11 67.02 -40.72
C LYS A 1246 22.94 68.54 -40.65
N LYS A 1247 23.00 69.14 -39.46
CA LYS A 1247 22.97 70.60 -39.24
C LYS A 1247 24.26 71.28 -39.73
N TYR A 1248 25.41 70.62 -39.60
CA TYR A 1248 26.71 71.07 -40.11
C TYR A 1248 26.76 70.98 -41.64
N SER A 1249 26.25 69.88 -42.22
CA SER A 1249 26.06 69.71 -43.66
C SER A 1249 25.12 70.76 -44.26
N LEU A 1250 23.99 71.04 -43.60
CA LEU A 1250 23.08 72.14 -43.98
C LEU A 1250 23.75 73.52 -43.87
N LYS A 1251 24.57 73.78 -42.83
CA LYS A 1251 25.38 75.00 -42.75
C LYS A 1251 26.36 75.10 -43.92
N LYS A 1252 27.07 74.02 -44.28
CA LYS A 1252 28.01 73.97 -45.42
C LYS A 1252 27.28 74.18 -46.75
N SER A 1253 26.10 73.60 -46.93
CA SER A 1253 25.22 73.79 -48.10
C SER A 1253 24.71 75.24 -48.21
N LEU A 1254 24.28 75.85 -47.09
CA LEU A 1254 23.87 77.26 -47.06
C LEU A 1254 25.03 78.22 -47.32
N TYR A 1255 26.23 77.95 -46.78
CA TYR A 1255 27.44 78.71 -47.12
C TYR A 1255 27.79 78.58 -48.61
N ALA A 1256 27.77 77.37 -49.17
CA ALA A 1256 28.02 77.15 -50.60
C ALA A 1256 26.99 77.87 -51.48
N LYS A 1257 25.68 77.81 -51.14
CA LYS A 1257 24.65 78.58 -51.84
C LYS A 1257 24.81 80.09 -51.70
N LYS A 1258 25.23 80.60 -50.53
CA LYS A 1258 25.49 82.04 -50.34
C LYS A 1258 26.74 82.50 -51.12
N LEU A 1259 27.76 81.65 -51.23
CA LEU A 1259 28.93 81.92 -52.08
C LEU A 1259 28.57 81.95 -53.57
N LEU A 1260 27.69 81.04 -54.01
CA LEU A 1260 27.14 81.02 -55.38
C LEU A 1260 26.27 82.25 -55.67
N PHE A 1261 25.40 82.64 -54.73
CA PHE A 1261 24.54 83.83 -54.89
C PHE A 1261 25.37 85.11 -55.03
N ASN A 1262 26.40 85.29 -54.18
CA ASN A 1262 27.34 86.41 -54.31
C ASN A 1262 28.14 86.37 -55.63
N LYS A 1263 28.42 85.19 -56.20
CA LYS A 1263 29.08 85.07 -57.52
C LYS A 1263 28.16 85.35 -58.73
N VAL A 1264 26.85 85.35 -58.54
CA VAL A 1264 25.85 85.70 -59.56
C VAL A 1264 25.43 87.17 -59.47
N PHE A 1265 25.67 87.83 -58.32
CA PHE A 1265 25.39 89.26 -58.10
C PHE A 1265 26.59 90.19 -58.31
N MET A 1266 27.73 89.65 -58.75
CA MET A 1266 28.95 90.38 -59.16
C MET A 1266 29.30 90.10 -60.63
N LYS A 1267 28.28 89.85 -61.47
CA LYS A 1267 28.41 89.59 -62.89
C LYS A 1267 27.17 90.05 -63.64
#